data_AF-F1QHY2-F1
#
_entry.id   AF-F1QHY2-F1
#
_cell.length_a   1.000
_cell.length_b   1.000
_cell.length_c   1.000
_cell.angle_alpha   90.00
_cell.angle_beta   90.00
_cell.angle_gamma   90.00
#
_symmetry.space_group_name_H-M   'P 1'
#
loop_
_entity.id
_entity.type
_entity.pdbx_description
1 polymer ?
#
loop_
_entity_poly.entity_id
_entity_poly.type
_entity_poly.pdbx_seq_one_letter_code
_entity_poly.pdbx_strand_id
1 'polypeptide(L)'
;MSAAARRNSSKTGNGVEPDPDRVRTLRRELSNEYTRNELDNIMESSSRDYRISRGSFKGTPGASDDNVPTVLAMQLTMVEGPDRLPADENTQEVLCRKLCVLEADLSGVVTLISELSAHFVSIYSEERTIFITFKTIDDIWRFSTYYRMGFLGQCMENLLMDQEFWLTSLDHHSGIEISIKEETLNLMYKGFLMQEGSFFGCCTANQMFDSSTSGKDLYLEKGDIALFEPPFLGSGWTVLSLAEGSRGTKAKPALEPVTPFHEWFLKSCPETVLVGGGKDTIDLPFQIAVGVCETIEDYDADGPDELSFQTGERIIIQGLLVACFEWFMGQSEKTGDTGLVKTRLVKATGSFCESSDMFLKDEDRQIVTLDHEQIKEETLSLLKKTCQCDVGTNYKLDVAKEISGSVQSKSHQTEVSNLKQKVSHVLSEAQETQRNEVSALIINHQKEKQRNDTEVSQDTPRFSVCSDKEGSSPDEHHALLSFLSSREHQPEFTLLYRAYPEFLMTHFEGHSDEEDIVTYLGIARELARKKRVSWAQSRICFLLGQLCAGRSKFSQARVYYEEALNVPRDSFSDMLLLSALYSNLALIYLTQKNHEKFFALSERFSALLMAVPDCLFGCEDPEVLKYVLKKAVLAKSQLAEARACFLLAKLHLKIKDAVSVVPFIERLLILADELPEVCDEAMCHVSLVLARLYSEQGLPRLAESCARRASLQVGVTVSHCLCGVSLLLENAPELHGVSIPTQVAPFLTRAAALAPLHNDPTLVHIHALCLSWLFHRHNMPERAVRYMCAILEHSSMSSIGKSDATTAFIWLAWLYICNQQPGTALEVLDAVLASLPEHCTTHLEGVVYNMRAISYRHSADIRQAAESYQAAIEICEEFEDRHNWAVALANFGFMCLQVKAKRLAEENLCQSMELFSGLEDEGHELSFILVLLQLGRHFISQGNSESGKIYYEWALLIATYIDNIESQLHTTRHLCELYEDVCPDEAQCIIYNEHQLNLLQRIGDKSSEAEILEKISQLYLNLATEKANRAALDYTKRSLAIFIDLGKKRKEAHAWLRAGKIYHILQQTELVDLYVQVAQDMALNTGDTLFTLEMLEAAGDVFFNSSQDRDKAICFYRDRALPIAVKTSSVGSQLRLCNKLSELLLQLGQSSEALEFAQTALDISVSLADRLNERVAFHRLATLYHCLGQFEMAEHHFLKALSLCPSPLQYDEEALYYVRVYQTLGDIIFYDVKDPFDAAGYYHLALAAAMDLGNKRSQLQLCTRLATIYHNFLMDRELSLFFYQRARVFANDLHIRRINLAPDYSFRSTSQYKHTITGAAR
;
A
#
# COMPACT_ATOMS: atom_id res chain seq x y z
N MET A 1 -28.93 23.93 6.89
CA MET A 1 -30.17 24.07 7.69
C MET A 1 -30.66 22.66 8.07
N SER A 2 -30.88 22.41 9.37
CA SER A 2 -31.65 21.35 10.09
C SER A 2 -31.86 19.95 9.45
N ALA A 3 -31.83 18.81 10.13
CA ALA A 3 -31.57 18.38 11.51
C ALA A 3 -31.56 16.83 11.54
N ALA A 4 -30.92 16.25 12.55
CA ALA A 4 -30.75 14.81 12.80
C ALA A 4 -32.01 14.07 13.29
N ALA A 5 -32.10 12.74 13.07
CA ALA A 5 -32.78 11.81 13.98
C ALA A 5 -32.33 10.35 13.79
N ARG A 6 -32.07 9.68 14.92
CA ARG A 6 -31.66 8.27 15.10
C ARG A 6 -32.87 7.38 15.46
N ARG A 7 -32.71 6.08 15.16
CA ARG A 7 -32.98 4.86 15.98
C ARG A 7 -34.37 4.15 16.00
N ASN A 8 -34.23 2.80 15.94
CA ASN A 8 -35.01 1.70 16.56
C ASN A 8 -36.33 1.26 15.88
N SER A 9 -36.75 -0.01 15.77
CA SER A 9 -36.26 -1.34 16.21
C SER A 9 -37.34 -2.39 15.83
N SER A 10 -36.99 -3.64 15.50
CA SER A 10 -37.85 -4.82 15.79
C SER A 10 -37.08 -6.14 15.77
N LYS A 11 -37.37 -6.97 16.78
CA LYS A 11 -36.75 -8.24 17.24
C LYS A 11 -37.20 -9.46 16.41
N THR A 12 -36.36 -10.52 16.34
CA THR A 12 -36.53 -11.85 17.02
C THR A 12 -35.72 -12.96 16.31
N GLY A 13 -34.92 -13.73 17.05
CA GLY A 13 -34.33 -15.00 16.60
C GLY A 13 -33.10 -15.41 17.43
N ASN A 14 -33.26 -16.42 18.29
CA ASN A 14 -32.25 -16.92 19.24
C ASN A 14 -31.13 -17.73 18.57
N GLY A 15 -29.88 -17.43 18.89
CA GLY A 15 -28.70 -18.25 18.62
C GLY A 15 -27.54 -17.72 19.47
N VAL A 16 -26.93 -18.58 20.28
CA VAL A 16 -25.90 -18.22 21.27
C VAL A 16 -24.57 -18.02 20.55
N GLU A 17 -24.12 -16.77 20.35
CA GLU A 17 -22.77 -16.42 19.86
C GLU A 17 -21.87 -15.97 21.04
N PRO A 18 -20.56 -16.32 21.03
CA PRO A 18 -19.63 -15.93 22.08
C PRO A 18 -19.25 -14.44 21.95
N ASP A 19 -19.21 -13.77 23.09
CA ASP A 19 -19.10 -12.31 23.27
C ASP A 19 -17.78 -11.71 22.71
N PRO A 20 -17.83 -10.89 21.63
CA PRO A 20 -16.63 -10.31 20.99
C PRO A 20 -16.02 -9.12 21.75
N ASP A 21 -16.59 -8.75 22.91
CA ASP A 21 -16.19 -7.53 23.64
C ASP A 21 -15.01 -7.73 24.61
N ARG A 22 -14.50 -8.97 24.82
CA ARG A 22 -13.31 -9.24 25.64
C ARG A 22 -11.97 -9.02 24.94
N VAL A 23 -11.91 -9.10 23.61
CA VAL A 23 -10.69 -8.82 22.82
C VAL A 23 -10.55 -7.30 22.57
N ARG A 24 -11.66 -6.57 22.52
CA ARG A 24 -11.70 -5.10 22.41
C ARG A 24 -11.30 -4.37 23.70
N THR A 25 -11.35 -5.02 24.86
CA THR A 25 -10.98 -4.42 26.14
C THR A 25 -9.47 -4.38 26.37
N LEU A 26 -8.71 -5.38 25.89
CA LEU A 26 -7.23 -5.37 25.95
C LEU A 26 -6.59 -4.34 25.00
N ARG A 27 -7.20 -4.08 23.83
CA ARG A 27 -6.78 -3.00 22.92
C ARG A 27 -7.06 -1.59 23.46
N ARG A 28 -8.01 -1.42 24.38
CA ARG A 28 -8.35 -0.11 24.99
C ARG A 28 -7.46 0.24 26.19
N GLU A 29 -6.76 -0.73 26.77
CA GLU A 29 -5.86 -0.49 27.91
C GLU A 29 -4.42 -0.19 27.45
N LEU A 30 -4.02 -0.62 26.24
CA LEU A 30 -2.70 -0.33 25.65
C LEU A 30 -2.67 0.92 24.74
N SER A 31 -3.84 1.42 24.29
CA SER A 31 -3.94 2.57 23.39
C SER A 31 -4.27 3.92 24.08
N ASN A 32 -4.54 3.92 25.38
CA ASN A 32 -5.03 5.10 26.11
C ASN A 32 -3.99 5.88 26.94
N GLU A 33 -2.69 5.58 26.79
CA GLU A 33 -1.62 6.30 27.53
C GLU A 33 -0.79 7.30 26.70
N TYR A 34 -1.09 7.53 25.41
CA TYR A 34 -0.36 8.53 24.61
C TYR A 34 -1.28 9.66 24.16
N THR A 35 -1.45 10.65 25.05
CA THR A 35 -2.07 11.93 24.68
C THR A 35 -1.05 12.79 23.93
N ARG A 36 -1.50 13.39 22.81
CA ARG A 36 -0.75 14.26 21.86
C ARG A 36 0.15 15.34 22.49
N ASN A 37 0.06 15.62 23.78
CA ASN A 37 0.82 16.67 24.47
C ASN A 37 2.19 16.21 25.02
N GLU A 38 2.50 14.91 25.04
CA GLU A 38 3.82 14.42 25.50
C GLU A 38 4.85 14.26 24.36
N LEU A 39 4.39 14.05 23.12
CA LEU A 39 5.26 13.96 21.94
C LEU A 39 5.87 15.31 21.54
N ASP A 40 5.13 16.41 21.70
CA ASP A 40 5.64 17.77 21.41
C ASP A 40 6.75 18.18 22.39
N ASN A 41 6.69 17.76 23.66
CA ASN A 41 7.72 18.06 24.66
C ASN A 41 9.01 17.24 24.50
N ILE A 42 8.93 16.06 23.85
CA ILE A 42 10.10 15.21 23.55
C ILE A 42 10.78 15.68 22.25
N MET A 43 10.04 16.21 21.28
CA MET A 43 10.62 16.79 20.04
C MET A 43 11.30 18.15 20.26
N GLU A 44 10.82 18.99 21.20
CA GLU A 44 11.47 20.27 21.52
C GLU A 44 12.73 20.14 22.40
N SER A 45 12.87 19.04 23.15
CA SER A 45 14.05 18.77 23.99
C SER A 45 15.13 17.93 23.29
N SER A 46 14.77 17.06 22.34
CA SER A 46 15.72 16.22 21.59
C SER A 46 16.37 16.89 20.38
N SER A 47 15.76 17.95 19.84
CA SER A 47 16.26 18.68 18.65
C SER A 47 17.42 19.66 18.93
N ARG A 48 17.76 19.92 20.20
CA ARG A 48 18.83 20.86 20.58
C ARG A 48 20.16 20.22 20.99
N ASP A 49 20.20 18.92 21.31
CA ASP A 49 21.41 18.29 21.88
C ASP A 49 22.12 17.27 20.96
N TYR A 50 21.60 16.94 19.77
CA TYR A 50 22.24 15.99 18.84
C TYR A 50 23.03 16.62 17.68
N ARG A 51 23.31 17.93 17.72
CA ARG A 51 24.24 18.62 16.79
C ARG A 51 25.62 18.83 17.42
N ILE A 52 26.32 17.76 17.84
CA ILE A 52 27.73 17.85 18.23
C ILE A 52 28.55 16.72 17.60
N SER A 53 29.47 17.14 16.73
CA SER A 53 30.68 16.45 16.24
C SER A 53 30.54 15.32 15.21
N ARG A 54 30.37 15.72 13.94
CA ARG A 54 31.07 15.04 12.83
C ARG A 54 32.58 15.13 13.08
N GLY A 55 33.20 14.02 13.49
CA GLY A 55 34.64 13.95 13.72
C GLY A 55 35.15 12.53 13.99
N SER A 56 35.58 11.83 12.94
CA SER A 56 36.68 10.85 12.94
C SER A 56 36.87 9.96 14.18
N PHE A 57 36.19 8.81 14.25
CA PHE A 57 36.62 7.69 15.10
C PHE A 57 37.44 6.67 14.30
N LYS A 58 38.72 7.00 14.06
CA LYS A 58 39.80 6.01 13.90
C LYS A 58 40.64 6.07 15.18
N GLY A 59 40.42 5.13 16.09
CA GLY A 59 41.17 5.01 17.34
C GLY A 59 40.90 3.66 18.01
N THR A 60 41.95 2.82 18.05
CA THR A 60 42.17 1.55 18.76
C THR A 60 41.19 1.16 19.90
N PRO A 61 40.77 -0.12 19.99
CA PRO A 61 39.84 -0.59 21.03
C PRO A 61 40.59 -0.81 22.36
N GLY A 62 40.14 -0.12 23.41
CA GLY A 62 40.62 -0.29 24.78
C GLY A 62 39.47 -0.22 25.77
N ALA A 63 39.02 -1.39 26.22
CA ALA A 63 38.37 -1.71 27.51
C ALA A 63 37.44 -0.66 28.18
N SER A 64 36.13 -0.82 27.99
CA SER A 64 35.09 -0.57 29.00
C SER A 64 33.83 -1.36 28.64
N ASP A 65 33.44 -2.30 29.49
CA ASP A 65 32.51 -3.42 29.25
C ASP A 65 31.01 -3.08 29.49
N ASP A 66 30.60 -1.81 29.40
CA ASP A 66 29.29 -1.35 29.95
C ASP A 66 28.35 -0.58 29.00
N ASN A 67 28.64 -0.45 27.71
CA ASN A 67 27.74 0.27 26.79
C ASN A 67 26.78 -0.69 26.06
N VAL A 68 25.69 -1.08 26.73
CA VAL A 68 24.55 -1.75 26.07
C VAL A 68 23.85 -0.73 25.16
N PRO A 69 23.74 -0.99 23.84
CA PRO A 69 23.03 -0.09 22.93
C PRO A 69 21.53 -0.03 23.30
N THR A 70 20.93 1.15 23.27
CA THR A 70 19.49 1.35 23.59
C THR A 70 18.59 1.46 22.35
N VAL A 71 19.20 1.57 21.17
CA VAL A 71 18.50 1.79 19.90
C VAL A 71 19.05 0.84 18.84
N LEU A 72 18.15 0.25 18.06
CA LEU A 72 18.46 -0.60 16.92
C LEU A 72 18.20 0.14 15.61
N ALA A 73 19.15 0.10 14.68
CA ALA A 73 18.98 0.63 13.33
C ALA A 73 18.45 -0.46 12.40
N MET A 74 17.31 -0.20 11.76
CA MET A 74 16.71 -1.03 10.72
C MET A 74 16.98 -0.36 9.37
N GLN A 75 17.83 -0.97 8.54
CA GLN A 75 18.20 -0.41 7.24
C GLN A 75 17.39 -1.07 6.12
N LEU A 76 16.73 -0.25 5.30
CA LEU A 76 15.85 -0.69 4.21
C LEU A 76 16.56 -0.61 2.86
N THR A 77 16.43 -1.65 2.05
CA THR A 77 16.97 -1.70 0.68
C THR A 77 15.94 -2.28 -0.27
N MET A 78 15.66 -1.59 -1.38
CA MET A 78 14.88 -2.19 -2.48
C MET A 78 15.71 -3.28 -3.16
N VAL A 79 15.09 -4.42 -3.42
CA VAL A 79 15.72 -5.57 -4.11
C VAL A 79 14.87 -5.99 -5.30
N GLU A 80 15.52 -6.48 -6.35
CA GLU A 80 14.91 -6.93 -7.61
C GLU A 80 15.45 -8.30 -8.05
N GLY A 81 14.55 -9.09 -8.64
CA GLY A 81 14.84 -10.39 -9.22
C GLY A 81 14.74 -11.56 -8.23
N PRO A 82 14.81 -12.80 -8.75
CA PRO A 82 14.75 -14.01 -7.91
C PRO A 82 15.92 -14.09 -6.91
N ASP A 83 17.08 -13.54 -7.28
CA ASP A 83 18.29 -13.50 -6.45
C ASP A 83 18.28 -12.32 -5.44
N ARG A 84 17.23 -11.49 -5.43
CA ARG A 84 17.08 -10.30 -4.58
C ARG A 84 18.32 -9.39 -4.57
N LEU A 85 18.81 -9.04 -5.76
CA LEU A 85 19.92 -8.11 -5.89
C LEU A 85 19.44 -6.67 -5.61
N PRO A 86 20.31 -5.77 -5.10
CA PRO A 86 19.94 -4.37 -4.91
C PRO A 86 19.40 -3.74 -6.20
N ALA A 87 18.22 -3.14 -6.11
CA ALA A 87 17.57 -2.48 -7.22
C ALA A 87 18.35 -1.24 -7.69
N ASP A 88 18.02 -0.72 -8.88
CA ASP A 88 18.71 0.44 -9.48
C ASP A 88 18.63 1.72 -8.62
N GLU A 89 19.51 2.69 -8.83
CA GLU A 89 19.53 3.92 -7.99
C GLU A 89 18.20 4.69 -8.06
N ASN A 90 17.46 4.61 -9.17
CA ASN A 90 16.16 5.27 -9.31
C ASN A 90 15.10 4.66 -8.40
N THR A 91 14.99 3.33 -8.33
CA THR A 91 14.05 2.65 -7.43
C THR A 91 14.45 2.83 -5.96
N GLN A 92 15.74 2.90 -5.66
CA GLN A 92 16.20 3.29 -4.32
C GLN A 92 15.79 4.73 -3.97
N GLU A 93 15.85 5.68 -4.91
CA GLU A 93 15.35 7.03 -4.70
C GLU A 93 13.84 7.08 -4.44
N VAL A 94 13.05 6.20 -5.08
CA VAL A 94 11.61 6.09 -4.80
C VAL A 94 11.38 5.70 -3.34
N LEU A 95 12.14 4.73 -2.82
CA LEU A 95 12.09 4.34 -1.40
C LEU A 95 12.45 5.52 -0.49
N CYS A 96 13.51 6.27 -0.79
CA CYS A 96 13.88 7.48 -0.02
C CYS A 96 12.74 8.50 0.01
N ARG A 97 12.13 8.79 -1.15
CA ARG A 97 10.99 9.73 -1.24
C ARG A 97 9.79 9.26 -0.43
N LYS A 98 9.47 7.96 -0.44
CA LYS A 98 8.37 7.40 0.37
C LYS A 98 8.66 7.49 1.87
N LEU A 99 9.91 7.25 2.29
CA LEU A 99 10.33 7.45 3.68
C LEU A 99 10.25 8.93 4.09
N CYS A 100 10.64 9.87 3.22
CA CYS A 100 10.46 11.31 3.48
C CYS A 100 8.98 11.68 3.69
N VAL A 101 8.05 11.03 2.97
CA VAL A 101 6.61 11.25 3.17
C VAL A 101 6.15 10.73 4.53
N LEU A 102 6.63 9.56 4.95
CA LEU A 102 6.31 9.00 6.27
C LEU A 102 6.93 9.78 7.44
N GLU A 103 8.04 10.48 7.23
CA GLU A 103 8.59 11.43 8.23
C GLU A 103 7.60 12.56 8.57
N ALA A 104 6.72 12.93 7.63
CA ALA A 104 5.68 13.94 7.86
C ALA A 104 4.41 13.38 8.53
N ASP A 105 4.06 12.10 8.30
CA ASP A 105 2.94 11.41 8.94
C ASP A 105 3.38 10.05 9.51
N LEU A 106 3.72 10.06 10.80
CA LEU A 106 4.29 8.91 11.51
C LEU A 106 3.24 7.85 11.91
N SER A 107 1.94 8.11 11.76
CA SER A 107 0.87 7.26 12.30
C SER A 107 0.92 5.81 11.79
N GLY A 108 1.12 5.64 10.48
CA GLY A 108 1.25 4.33 9.84
C GLY A 108 2.47 3.55 10.31
N VAL A 109 3.63 4.21 10.41
CA VAL A 109 4.89 3.58 10.85
C VAL A 109 4.81 3.18 12.32
N VAL A 110 4.31 4.06 13.20
CA VAL A 110 4.23 3.77 14.63
C VAL A 110 3.32 2.57 14.91
N THR A 111 2.18 2.48 14.23
CA THR A 111 1.28 1.32 14.37
C THR A 111 1.96 0.03 13.88
N LEU A 112 2.64 0.06 12.73
CA LEU A 112 3.34 -1.11 12.21
C LEU A 112 4.46 -1.57 13.14
N ILE A 113 5.32 -0.64 13.59
CA ILE A 113 6.42 -0.95 14.51
C ILE A 113 5.89 -1.53 15.83
N SER A 114 4.72 -1.05 16.31
CA SER A 114 4.07 -1.63 17.49
C SER A 114 3.52 -3.04 17.27
N GLU A 115 2.95 -3.34 16.09
CA GLU A 115 2.53 -4.71 15.73
C GLU A 115 3.73 -5.67 15.66
N LEU A 116 4.90 -5.18 15.25
CA LEU A 116 6.16 -5.94 15.23
C LEU A 116 6.80 -6.10 16.62
N SER A 117 6.10 -5.72 17.70
CA SER A 117 6.59 -5.76 19.08
C SER A 117 7.86 -4.92 19.28
N ALA A 118 7.91 -3.72 18.70
CA ALA A 118 8.97 -2.75 18.91
C ALA A 118 8.40 -1.33 19.13
N HIS A 119 9.27 -0.39 19.50
CA HIS A 119 8.91 1.02 19.68
C HIS A 119 9.67 1.92 18.72
N PHE A 120 8.94 2.77 18.03
CA PHE A 120 9.50 3.73 17.08
C PHE A 120 10.31 4.83 17.77
N VAL A 121 11.48 5.19 17.21
CA VAL A 121 12.33 6.29 17.70
C VAL A 121 12.42 7.42 16.67
N SER A 122 12.90 7.14 15.46
CA SER A 122 13.06 8.15 14.39
C SER A 122 13.27 7.51 13.01
N ILE A 123 13.06 8.28 11.93
CA ILE A 123 13.40 7.90 10.53
C ILE A 123 14.49 8.84 10.04
N TYR A 124 15.43 8.29 9.27
CA TYR A 124 16.43 9.05 8.52
C TYR A 124 16.32 8.61 7.06
N SER A 125 15.52 9.35 6.28
CA SER A 125 15.18 9.05 4.89
C SER A 125 16.39 9.01 3.95
N GLU A 126 17.37 9.90 4.12
CA GLU A 126 18.62 9.92 3.33
C GLU A 126 19.44 8.62 3.48
N GLU A 127 19.44 8.03 4.67
CA GLU A 127 20.18 6.80 4.98
C GLU A 127 19.32 5.54 4.79
N ARG A 128 18.01 5.69 4.49
CA ARG A 128 17.01 4.61 4.44
C ARG A 128 16.94 3.81 5.74
N THR A 129 17.09 4.48 6.88
CA THR A 129 17.14 3.83 8.20
C THR A 129 15.99 4.27 9.10
N ILE A 130 15.38 3.30 9.80
CA ILE A 130 14.43 3.51 10.88
C ILE A 130 15.06 3.04 12.18
N PHE A 131 15.04 3.89 13.20
CA PHE A 131 15.54 3.57 14.52
C PHE A 131 14.38 3.11 15.43
N ILE A 132 14.59 1.99 16.12
CA ILE A 132 13.61 1.40 17.05
C ILE A 132 14.25 1.05 18.39
N THR A 133 13.42 0.81 19.40
CA THR A 133 13.84 0.37 20.73
C THR A 133 12.83 -0.65 21.30
N PHE A 134 13.16 -1.28 22.43
CA PHE A 134 12.34 -2.32 23.07
C PHE A 134 12.15 -1.99 24.55
N LYS A 135 11.02 -2.41 25.14
CA LYS A 135 10.76 -2.21 26.59
C LYS A 135 10.94 -3.48 27.39
N THR A 136 10.65 -4.64 26.80
CA THR A 136 10.66 -5.94 27.47
C THR A 136 11.47 -6.98 26.69
N ILE A 137 11.81 -8.10 27.34
CA ILE A 137 12.45 -9.25 26.67
C ILE A 137 11.49 -9.91 25.69
N ASP A 138 10.20 -9.94 26.01
CA ASP A 138 9.15 -10.47 25.13
C ASP A 138 9.06 -9.68 23.83
N ASP A 139 9.26 -8.34 23.89
CA ASP A 139 9.32 -7.49 22.70
C ASP A 139 10.47 -7.91 21.77
N ILE A 140 11.67 -8.08 22.33
CA ILE A 140 12.86 -8.51 21.59
C ILE A 140 12.66 -9.91 21.01
N TRP A 141 12.09 -10.83 21.78
CA TRP A 141 11.79 -12.18 21.33
C TRP A 141 10.88 -12.15 20.11
N ARG A 142 9.68 -11.55 20.23
CA ARG A 142 8.70 -11.48 19.13
C ARG A 142 9.26 -10.78 17.91
N PHE A 143 9.93 -9.64 18.11
CA PHE A 143 10.57 -8.93 17.00
C PHE A 143 11.64 -9.79 16.31
N SER A 144 12.48 -10.51 17.08
CA SER A 144 13.49 -11.41 16.52
C SER A 144 12.88 -12.58 15.76
N THR A 145 11.73 -13.10 16.22
CA THR A 145 10.94 -14.12 15.52
C THR A 145 10.45 -13.58 14.19
N TYR A 146 9.80 -12.39 14.16
CA TYR A 146 9.30 -11.78 12.93
C TYR A 146 10.42 -11.42 11.94
N TYR A 147 11.59 -11.03 12.46
CA TYR A 147 12.80 -10.80 11.67
C TYR A 147 13.28 -12.08 11.00
N ARG A 148 13.44 -13.17 11.75
CA ARG A 148 13.83 -14.48 11.18
C ARG A 148 12.80 -15.06 10.22
N MET A 149 11.52 -14.80 10.47
CA MET A 149 10.44 -15.16 9.55
C MET A 149 10.37 -14.27 8.31
N GLY A 150 11.21 -13.24 8.18
CA GLY A 150 11.25 -12.35 7.01
C GLY A 150 10.02 -11.45 6.87
N PHE A 151 9.21 -11.29 7.93
CA PHE A 151 7.96 -10.51 7.87
C PHE A 151 8.20 -9.01 7.82
N LEU A 152 9.30 -8.50 8.39
CA LEU A 152 9.54 -7.06 8.44
C LEU A 152 9.57 -6.45 7.03
N GLY A 153 10.25 -7.10 6.07
CA GLY A 153 10.34 -6.60 4.69
C GLY A 153 8.97 -6.52 4.03
N GLN A 154 8.18 -7.59 4.13
CA GLN A 154 6.83 -7.67 3.59
C GLN A 154 5.87 -6.65 4.23
N CYS A 155 5.95 -6.48 5.55
CA CYS A 155 5.20 -5.46 6.27
C CYS A 155 5.55 -4.04 5.81
N MET A 156 6.84 -3.75 5.61
CA MET A 156 7.29 -2.46 5.10
C MET A 156 6.89 -2.24 3.63
N GLU A 157 6.87 -3.28 2.80
CA GLU A 157 6.34 -3.21 1.43
C GLU A 157 4.86 -2.79 1.42
N ASN A 158 4.03 -3.40 2.26
CA ASN A 158 2.60 -3.06 2.36
C ASN A 158 2.36 -1.62 2.85
N LEU A 159 3.29 -1.06 3.64
CA LEU A 159 3.20 0.31 4.14
C LEU A 159 3.72 1.36 3.15
N LEU A 160 4.84 1.07 2.48
CA LEU A 160 5.58 2.05 1.66
C LEU A 160 5.15 2.05 0.18
N MET A 161 4.76 0.90 -0.34
CA MET A 161 4.50 0.74 -1.77
C MET A 161 3.04 1.06 -2.10
N ASP A 162 2.82 1.74 -3.22
CA ASP A 162 1.47 2.07 -3.69
C ASP A 162 0.81 0.87 -4.38
N GLN A 163 -0.49 0.97 -4.60
CA GLN A 163 -1.29 -0.08 -5.25
C GLN A 163 -0.80 -0.37 -6.70
N GLU A 164 -0.21 0.61 -7.38
CA GLU A 164 0.38 0.44 -8.72
C GLU A 164 1.64 -0.42 -8.71
N PHE A 165 2.48 -0.34 -7.66
CA PHE A 165 3.64 -1.20 -7.49
C PHE A 165 3.28 -2.69 -7.47
N TRP A 166 2.22 -3.08 -6.76
CA TRP A 166 1.80 -4.48 -6.67
C TRP A 166 1.38 -5.07 -8.02
N LEU A 167 0.78 -4.26 -8.89
CA LEU A 167 0.37 -4.67 -10.23
C LEU A 167 1.52 -4.68 -11.25
N THR A 168 2.51 -3.82 -11.07
CA THR A 168 3.69 -3.74 -11.95
C THR A 168 4.74 -4.79 -11.59
N SER A 169 4.89 -5.11 -10.30
CA SER A 169 5.78 -6.16 -9.76
C SER A 169 5.36 -7.59 -10.10
N LEU A 170 4.19 -7.82 -10.71
CA LEU A 170 3.79 -9.16 -11.15
C LEU A 170 4.77 -9.74 -12.20
N ASP A 171 5.44 -8.89 -12.97
CA ASP A 171 6.44 -9.27 -13.98
C ASP A 171 7.87 -9.31 -13.41
N HIS A 172 8.12 -8.57 -12.33
CA HIS A 172 9.45 -8.34 -11.76
C HIS A 172 9.39 -8.56 -10.25
N HIS A 173 10.07 -9.59 -9.75
CA HIS A 173 10.16 -9.89 -8.32
C HIS A 173 10.91 -8.78 -7.56
N SER A 174 10.23 -7.67 -7.30
CA SER A 174 10.74 -6.53 -6.52
C SER A 174 10.18 -6.56 -5.11
N GLY A 175 10.98 -6.16 -4.13
CA GLY A 175 10.58 -6.09 -2.72
C GLY A 175 11.51 -5.22 -1.88
N ILE A 176 11.26 -5.18 -0.57
CA ILE A 176 12.09 -4.48 0.42
C ILE A 176 12.74 -5.53 1.30
N GLU A 177 14.07 -5.50 1.33
CA GLU A 177 14.86 -6.25 2.28
C GLU A 177 15.28 -5.36 3.45
N ILE A 178 15.30 -5.95 4.64
CA ILE A 178 15.64 -5.25 5.88
C ILE A 178 16.86 -5.90 6.49
N SER A 179 17.90 -5.09 6.68
CA SER A 179 19.12 -5.49 7.34
C SER A 179 19.22 -4.86 8.73
N ILE A 180 19.56 -5.68 9.71
CA ILE A 180 19.72 -5.30 11.11
C ILE A 180 21.10 -5.80 11.56
N LYS A 181 21.80 -5.00 12.36
CA LYS A 181 23.04 -5.46 13.00
C LYS A 181 22.70 -6.45 14.12
N GLU A 182 22.71 -7.74 13.83
CA GLU A 182 22.38 -8.80 14.79
C GLU A 182 23.20 -8.73 16.09
N GLU A 183 24.48 -8.34 16.00
CA GLU A 183 25.32 -8.10 17.18
C GLU A 183 24.71 -7.06 18.14
N THR A 184 24.10 -6.00 17.60
CA THR A 184 23.44 -4.95 18.40
C THR A 184 22.18 -5.48 19.07
N LEU A 185 21.36 -6.26 18.33
CA LEU A 185 20.18 -6.93 18.87
C LEU A 185 20.54 -7.92 20.00
N ASN A 186 21.58 -8.72 19.79
CA ASN A 186 22.08 -9.68 20.78
C ASN A 186 22.64 -9.00 22.04
N LEU A 187 23.32 -7.85 21.88
CA LEU A 187 23.77 -7.05 23.02
C LEU A 187 22.60 -6.44 23.81
N MET A 188 21.56 -5.94 23.13
CA MET A 188 20.32 -5.49 23.78
C MET A 188 19.66 -6.61 24.56
N TYR A 189 19.44 -7.76 23.91
CA TYR A 189 18.85 -8.95 24.54
C TYR A 189 19.61 -9.37 25.79
N LYS A 190 20.94 -9.49 25.69
CA LYS A 190 21.82 -9.78 26.82
C LYS A 190 21.69 -8.73 27.92
N GLY A 191 21.63 -7.44 27.57
CA GLY A 191 21.45 -6.34 28.50
C GLY A 191 20.15 -6.46 29.30
N PHE A 192 19.03 -6.80 28.66
CA PHE A 192 17.75 -7.01 29.34
C PHE A 192 17.76 -8.26 30.23
N LEU A 193 18.33 -9.38 29.78
CA LEU A 193 18.45 -10.60 30.62
C LEU A 193 19.23 -10.34 31.90
N MET A 194 20.29 -9.52 31.82
CA MET A 194 21.07 -9.13 33.00
C MET A 194 20.26 -8.29 34.01
N GLN A 195 19.22 -7.58 33.55
CA GLN A 195 18.34 -6.79 34.42
C GLN A 195 17.29 -7.64 35.14
N GLU A 196 16.82 -8.74 34.54
CA GLU A 196 15.84 -9.64 35.18
C GLU A 196 16.41 -10.44 36.35
N GLY A 197 17.73 -10.60 36.44
CA GLY A 197 18.40 -11.22 37.57
C GLY A 197 18.43 -12.76 37.56
N SER A 198 17.89 -13.43 36.54
CA SER A 198 18.15 -14.85 36.29
C SER A 198 17.81 -15.19 34.83
N PHE A 199 18.65 -15.95 34.14
CA PHE A 199 18.42 -16.32 32.75
C PHE A 199 19.03 -17.69 32.41
N PHE A 200 18.54 -18.34 31.36
CA PHE A 200 19.09 -19.60 30.88
C PHE A 200 20.28 -19.34 29.95
N GLY A 201 21.38 -20.06 30.17
CA GLY A 201 22.62 -19.89 29.41
C GLY A 201 23.17 -21.23 28.92
N CYS A 202 23.80 -21.20 27.75
CA CYS A 202 24.54 -22.31 27.15
C CYS A 202 26.04 -22.15 27.49
N CYS A 203 26.67 -23.21 27.99
CA CYS A 203 28.10 -23.20 28.30
C CYS A 203 28.94 -23.20 27.02
N THR A 204 29.79 -22.19 26.83
CA THR A 204 30.63 -22.09 25.62
C THR A 204 31.91 -22.93 25.70
N ALA A 205 32.25 -23.39 26.90
CA ALA A 205 33.38 -24.28 27.18
C ALA A 205 33.04 -25.23 28.33
N ASN A 206 33.75 -26.37 28.39
CA ASN A 206 33.69 -27.30 29.52
C ASN A 206 34.15 -26.58 30.79
N GLN A 207 33.33 -26.60 31.84
CA GLN A 207 33.54 -25.82 33.04
C GLN A 207 33.11 -26.57 34.30
N MET A 208 33.94 -26.42 35.33
CA MET A 208 33.66 -26.87 36.69
C MET A 208 33.19 -25.68 37.54
N PHE A 209 32.23 -25.94 38.42
CA PHE A 209 31.61 -24.99 39.34
C PHE A 209 31.68 -25.53 40.76
N ASP A 210 32.08 -24.68 41.71
CA ASP A 210 32.28 -25.06 43.10
C ASP A 210 30.93 -25.40 43.74
N SER A 211 30.80 -26.58 44.34
CA SER A 211 29.52 -27.08 44.85
C SER A 211 28.89 -26.15 45.91
N SER A 212 27.61 -25.81 45.75
CA SER A 212 26.86 -25.02 46.75
C SER A 212 25.88 -25.84 47.59
N THR A 213 25.47 -27.02 47.11
CA THR A 213 24.37 -27.79 47.75
C THR A 213 24.59 -29.31 47.84
N SER A 214 25.51 -29.91 47.08
CA SER A 214 25.58 -31.38 46.91
C SER A 214 26.93 -32.03 47.29
N GLY A 215 27.93 -31.26 47.71
CA GLY A 215 29.27 -31.78 48.07
C GLY A 215 30.09 -32.36 46.92
N LYS A 216 29.55 -32.36 45.69
CA LYS A 216 30.26 -32.68 44.45
C LYS A 216 30.22 -31.46 43.55
N ASP A 217 31.37 -31.11 42.99
CA ASP A 217 31.48 -30.01 42.03
C ASP A 217 30.57 -30.28 40.82
N LEU A 218 29.92 -29.22 40.35
CA LEU A 218 29.07 -29.27 39.17
C LEU A 218 29.95 -29.18 37.94
N TYR A 219 29.87 -30.17 37.05
CA TYR A 219 30.59 -30.18 35.78
C TYR A 219 29.59 -30.05 34.62
N LEU A 220 29.74 -28.97 33.85
CA LEU A 220 28.96 -28.70 32.65
C LEU A 220 29.89 -28.75 31.43
N GLU A 221 29.47 -29.49 30.41
CA GLU A 221 30.17 -29.58 29.14
C GLU A 221 29.84 -28.42 28.22
N LYS A 222 30.67 -28.22 27.19
CA LYS A 222 30.40 -27.25 26.14
C LYS A 222 29.07 -27.62 25.49
N GLY A 223 28.12 -26.72 25.65
CA GLY A 223 26.79 -26.85 25.11
C GLY A 223 25.70 -27.09 26.14
N ASP A 224 26.03 -27.47 27.37
CA ASP A 224 25.02 -27.69 28.40
C ASP A 224 24.26 -26.39 28.71
N ILE A 225 22.94 -26.50 28.82
CA ILE A 225 22.05 -25.41 29.20
C ILE A 225 21.79 -25.49 30.71
N ALA A 226 22.02 -24.38 31.41
CA ALA A 226 21.77 -24.24 32.84
C ALA A 226 21.09 -22.89 33.15
N LEU A 227 20.44 -22.80 34.30
CA LEU A 227 19.92 -21.53 34.82
C LEU A 227 21.05 -20.80 35.56
N PHE A 228 21.31 -19.55 35.17
CA PHE A 228 22.36 -18.71 35.73
C PHE A 228 21.74 -17.53 36.46
N GLU A 229 22.18 -17.29 37.70
CA GLU A 229 21.80 -16.12 38.46
C GLU A 229 23.06 -15.25 38.68
N PRO A 230 23.01 -13.95 38.35
CA PRO A 230 24.10 -13.03 38.55
C PRO A 230 24.38 -12.82 40.04
N PRO A 231 25.61 -12.44 40.39
CA PRO A 231 26.03 -12.34 41.78
C PRO A 231 25.34 -11.19 42.53
N PHE A 232 24.80 -11.47 43.71
CA PHE A 232 24.30 -10.45 44.64
C PHE A 232 25.39 -10.16 45.70
N LEU A 233 25.80 -8.90 45.86
CA LEU A 233 26.73 -8.44 46.92
C LEU A 233 28.11 -9.15 46.97
N GLY A 234 28.67 -9.53 45.81
CA GLY A 234 30.04 -10.06 45.72
C GLY A 234 30.18 -11.59 45.83
N SER A 235 29.07 -12.34 45.74
CA SER A 235 29.12 -13.79 45.48
C SER A 235 29.65 -14.09 44.07
N GLY A 236 29.98 -15.34 43.77
CA GLY A 236 30.09 -15.80 42.37
C GLY A 236 28.70 -15.93 41.73
N TRP A 237 28.67 -16.16 40.43
CA TRP A 237 27.45 -16.58 39.72
C TRP A 237 26.98 -17.93 40.24
N THR A 238 25.69 -18.07 40.51
CA THR A 238 25.05 -19.35 40.86
C THR A 238 24.54 -20.02 39.59
N VAL A 239 24.70 -21.34 39.51
CA VAL A 239 24.37 -22.14 38.34
C VAL A 239 23.59 -23.36 38.76
N LEU A 240 22.44 -23.60 38.14
CA LEU A 240 21.58 -24.76 38.38
C LEU A 240 21.54 -25.64 37.11
N SER A 241 22.00 -26.89 37.23
CA SER A 241 21.88 -27.89 36.17
C SER A 241 20.43 -28.30 35.98
N LEU A 242 19.92 -28.17 34.75
CA LEU A 242 18.55 -28.57 34.40
C LEU A 242 18.36 -30.08 34.25
N ALA A 243 19.46 -30.82 34.08
CA ALA A 243 19.44 -32.27 33.96
C ALA A 243 19.45 -32.96 35.34
N GLU A 244 20.32 -32.48 36.24
CA GLU A 244 20.61 -33.14 37.52
C GLU A 244 20.07 -32.40 38.75
N GLY A 245 19.67 -31.13 38.60
CA GLY A 245 19.24 -30.27 39.72
C GLY A 245 20.38 -29.81 40.65
N SER A 246 21.63 -30.15 40.32
CA SER A 246 22.83 -29.78 41.07
C SER A 246 23.13 -28.27 40.92
N ARG A 247 23.55 -27.63 42.01
CA ARG A 247 23.94 -26.21 42.02
C ARG A 247 25.44 -26.03 42.25
N GLY A 248 26.04 -25.13 41.48
CA GLY A 248 27.44 -24.74 41.62
C GLY A 248 27.62 -23.23 41.56
N THR A 249 28.80 -22.75 41.94
CA THR A 249 29.15 -21.32 41.91
C THR A 249 30.46 -21.08 41.18
N LYS A 250 30.56 -19.97 40.43
CA LYS A 250 31.80 -19.57 39.73
C LYS A 250 31.87 -18.06 39.53
N ALA A 251 33.06 -17.46 39.67
CA ALA A 251 33.21 -16.01 39.60
C ALA A 251 32.92 -15.40 38.20
N LYS A 252 33.36 -16.07 37.13
CA LYS A 252 33.12 -15.66 35.73
C LYS A 252 32.89 -16.89 34.85
N PRO A 253 31.65 -17.36 34.72
CA PRO A 253 31.31 -18.47 33.83
C PRO A 253 31.36 -18.04 32.35
N ALA A 254 31.85 -18.92 31.47
CA ALA A 254 31.87 -18.70 30.02
C ALA A 254 30.53 -19.14 29.42
N LEU A 255 29.68 -18.17 29.09
CA LEU A 255 28.27 -18.37 28.79
C LEU A 255 27.80 -17.50 27.63
N GLU A 256 26.87 -18.06 26.87
CA GLU A 256 26.02 -17.34 25.93
C GLU A 256 24.56 -17.55 26.35
N PRO A 257 23.71 -16.51 26.32
CA PRO A 257 22.29 -16.67 26.59
C PRO A 257 21.66 -17.63 25.57
N VAL A 258 20.65 -18.39 25.98
CA VAL A 258 19.88 -19.22 25.05
C VAL A 258 19.08 -18.36 24.07
N THR A 259 18.51 -18.98 23.04
CA THR A 259 17.62 -18.23 22.13
C THR A 259 16.39 -17.70 22.89
N PRO A 260 15.80 -16.56 22.49
CA PRO A 260 14.67 -15.98 23.22
C PRO A 260 13.46 -16.93 23.37
N PHE A 261 13.21 -17.79 22.38
CA PHE A 261 12.18 -18.83 22.48
C PHE A 261 12.49 -19.86 23.58
N HIS A 262 13.74 -20.33 23.67
CA HIS A 262 14.16 -21.26 24.73
C HIS A 262 14.07 -20.62 26.10
N GLU A 263 14.43 -19.34 26.23
CA GLU A 263 14.31 -18.58 27.47
C GLU A 263 12.84 -18.51 27.93
N TRP A 264 11.93 -18.10 27.05
CA TRP A 264 10.49 -18.04 27.31
C TRP A 264 9.91 -19.43 27.67
N PHE A 265 10.24 -20.44 26.88
CA PHE A 265 9.73 -21.80 27.08
C PHE A 265 10.22 -22.41 28.39
N LEU A 266 11.52 -22.30 28.70
CA LEU A 266 12.09 -22.86 29.92
C LEU A 266 11.56 -22.15 31.18
N LYS A 267 11.26 -20.84 31.10
CA LYS A 267 10.55 -20.10 32.17
C LYS A 267 9.12 -20.62 32.38
N SER A 268 8.46 -21.11 31.33
CA SER A 268 7.10 -21.69 31.43
C SER A 268 7.07 -23.08 32.06
N CYS A 269 8.22 -23.75 32.20
CA CYS A 269 8.33 -25.09 32.78
C CYS A 269 8.70 -25.02 34.27
N PRO A 270 8.08 -25.83 35.15
CA PRO A 270 8.50 -25.90 36.55
C PRO A 270 9.95 -26.37 36.69
N GLU A 271 10.73 -25.72 37.56
CA GLU A 271 12.13 -26.11 37.87
C GLU A 271 12.25 -27.57 38.35
N THR A 272 11.18 -28.11 38.93
CA THR A 272 11.10 -29.48 39.48
C THR A 272 11.09 -30.57 38.41
N VAL A 273 10.83 -30.23 37.16
CA VAL A 273 10.81 -31.18 36.05
C VAL A 273 12.24 -31.39 35.54
N LEU A 274 12.99 -32.26 36.21
CA LEU A 274 14.32 -32.69 35.78
C LEU A 274 14.21 -33.69 34.63
N VAL A 275 15.12 -33.62 33.66
CA VAL A 275 15.06 -34.45 32.45
C VAL A 275 15.96 -35.69 32.56
N GLY A 276 16.75 -35.79 33.64
CA GLY A 276 17.74 -36.86 33.81
C GLY A 276 18.95 -36.67 32.90
N GLY A 277 20.13 -37.02 33.38
CA GLY A 277 21.37 -36.93 32.60
C GLY A 277 21.50 -38.12 31.65
N GLY A 278 21.17 -37.94 30.37
CA GLY A 278 21.52 -38.86 29.29
C GLY A 278 23.01 -38.82 28.92
N LYS A 279 23.90 -38.69 29.91
CA LYS A 279 25.36 -38.52 29.73
C LYS A 279 26.09 -39.81 29.35
N ASP A 280 25.39 -40.94 29.26
CA ASP A 280 25.93 -42.13 28.60
C ASP A 280 25.80 -41.89 27.10
N THR A 281 26.86 -41.38 26.47
CA THR A 281 26.95 -41.17 25.02
C THR A 281 26.62 -42.49 24.31
N ILE A 282 25.40 -42.59 23.79
CA ILE A 282 24.98 -43.73 22.98
C ILE A 282 25.67 -43.56 21.62
N ASP A 283 26.56 -44.49 21.26
CA ASP A 283 27.26 -44.53 19.97
C ASP A 283 26.30 -44.92 18.82
N LEU A 284 25.33 -44.06 18.55
CA LEU A 284 24.51 -44.12 17.34
C LEU A 284 25.00 -43.07 16.35
N PRO A 285 25.11 -43.41 15.05
CA PRO A 285 25.68 -42.51 14.05
C PRO A 285 24.80 -41.28 13.74
N PHE A 286 23.52 -41.32 14.10
CA PHE A 286 22.53 -40.28 13.80
C PHE A 286 21.71 -39.93 15.05
N GLN A 287 21.33 -38.66 15.21
CA GLN A 287 20.46 -38.23 16.32
C GLN A 287 19.04 -38.78 16.15
N ILE A 288 18.58 -38.91 14.92
CA ILE A 288 17.30 -39.51 14.56
C ILE A 288 17.53 -40.54 13.47
N ALA A 289 16.98 -41.74 13.67
CA ALA A 289 17.18 -42.84 12.75
C ALA A 289 15.89 -43.60 12.44
N VAL A 290 15.88 -44.15 11.24
CA VAL A 290 14.89 -45.11 10.73
C VAL A 290 15.63 -46.34 10.18
N GLY A 291 14.87 -47.41 9.95
CA GLY A 291 15.40 -48.65 9.39
C GLY A 291 15.54 -49.74 10.44
N VAL A 292 16.65 -50.48 10.40
CA VAL A 292 16.84 -51.68 11.25
C VAL A 292 18.05 -51.50 12.15
N CYS A 293 17.91 -51.82 13.42
CA CYS A 293 18.99 -51.89 14.40
C CYS A 293 19.20 -53.33 14.88
N GLU A 294 20.37 -53.60 15.46
CA GLU A 294 20.72 -54.91 16.00
C GLU A 294 20.89 -54.79 17.51
N THR A 295 20.37 -55.76 18.26
CA THR A 295 20.44 -55.80 19.72
C THR A 295 21.84 -56.17 20.20
N ILE A 296 22.31 -55.50 21.26
CA ILE A 296 23.65 -55.67 21.82
C ILE A 296 23.66 -56.69 22.97
N GLU A 297 22.55 -56.80 23.69
CA GLU A 297 22.41 -57.66 24.87
C GLU A 297 21.04 -58.38 24.86
N ASP A 298 20.93 -59.46 25.63
CA ASP A 298 19.67 -60.14 25.89
C ASP A 298 18.79 -59.27 26.80
N TYR A 299 17.51 -59.12 26.45
CA TYR A 299 16.55 -58.34 27.24
C TYR A 299 15.24 -59.10 27.42
N ASP A 300 14.85 -59.28 28.68
CA ASP A 300 13.53 -59.79 29.06
C ASP A 300 12.62 -58.60 29.38
N ALA A 301 11.48 -58.51 28.69
CA ALA A 301 10.48 -57.45 28.88
C ALA A 301 9.89 -57.44 30.30
N ASP A 302 9.80 -56.26 30.92
CA ASP A 302 9.18 -56.08 32.25
C ASP A 302 7.64 -56.14 32.18
N GLY A 303 7.06 -55.92 30.99
CA GLY A 303 5.62 -55.85 30.74
C GLY A 303 5.23 -56.16 29.30
N PRO A 304 3.93 -56.32 28.99
CA PRO A 304 3.43 -56.70 27.65
C PRO A 304 3.61 -55.61 26.58
N ASP A 305 4.00 -54.42 27.01
CA ASP A 305 4.32 -53.22 26.24
C ASP A 305 5.78 -53.16 25.78
N GLU A 306 6.67 -53.94 26.40
CA GLU A 306 8.10 -54.01 26.07
C GLU A 306 8.41 -55.23 25.19
N LEU A 307 9.42 -55.11 24.32
CA LEU A 307 9.84 -56.20 23.43
C LEU A 307 10.95 -57.02 24.08
N SER A 308 10.76 -58.33 24.26
CA SER A 308 11.85 -59.25 24.63
C SER A 308 12.67 -59.62 23.40
N PHE A 309 14.00 -59.64 23.51
CA PHE A 309 14.90 -59.97 22.39
C PHE A 309 16.20 -60.60 22.86
N GLN A 310 16.82 -61.37 21.97
CA GLN A 310 18.16 -61.94 22.18
C GLN A 310 19.22 -61.08 21.51
N THR A 311 20.47 -61.19 21.96
CA THR A 311 21.64 -60.54 21.38
C THR A 311 21.78 -60.89 19.89
N GLY A 312 22.01 -59.88 19.04
CA GLY A 312 22.14 -60.04 17.58
C GLY A 312 20.81 -60.14 16.82
N GLU A 313 19.69 -59.95 17.50
CA GLU A 313 18.38 -59.86 16.87
C GLU A 313 18.20 -58.53 16.16
N ARG A 314 17.51 -58.58 15.01
CA ARG A 314 17.22 -57.40 14.21
C ARG A 314 15.86 -56.84 14.60
N ILE A 315 15.86 -55.56 14.94
CA ILE A 315 14.67 -54.81 15.31
C ILE A 315 14.43 -53.75 14.25
N ILE A 316 13.25 -53.78 13.63
CA ILE A 316 12.77 -52.74 12.73
C ILE A 316 12.28 -51.58 13.59
N ILE A 317 12.83 -50.40 13.40
CA ILE A 317 12.39 -49.17 14.09
C ILE A 317 10.99 -48.82 13.59
N GLN A 318 10.02 -48.79 14.49
CA GLN A 318 8.64 -48.39 14.21
C GLN A 318 8.51 -46.89 14.48
N GLY A 319 8.46 -46.10 13.41
CA GLY A 319 8.49 -44.64 13.46
C GLY A 319 9.91 -44.11 13.60
N LEU A 320 10.21 -43.28 14.61
CA LEU A 320 11.55 -42.70 14.81
C LEU A 320 12.25 -43.21 16.07
N LEU A 321 13.52 -43.57 15.91
CA LEU A 321 14.45 -43.67 17.03
C LEU A 321 15.14 -42.31 17.19
N VAL A 322 14.89 -41.64 18.31
CA VAL A 322 15.55 -40.37 18.65
C VAL A 322 16.51 -40.63 19.81
N ALA A 323 17.80 -40.38 19.59
CA ALA A 323 18.88 -40.75 20.51
C ALA A 323 18.74 -40.16 21.92
N CYS A 324 18.02 -39.04 22.07
CA CYS A 324 17.82 -38.40 23.37
C CYS A 324 16.73 -39.06 24.25
N PHE A 325 15.87 -39.91 23.70
CA PHE A 325 14.86 -40.64 24.49
C PHE A 325 15.38 -42.03 24.88
N GLU A 326 15.01 -42.49 26.08
CA GLU A 326 15.45 -43.79 26.60
C GLU A 326 14.82 -44.97 25.87
N TRP A 327 13.66 -44.75 25.24
CA TRP A 327 12.84 -45.77 24.59
C TRP A 327 12.48 -45.35 23.17
N PHE A 328 12.36 -46.34 22.29
CA PHE A 328 11.75 -46.20 20.97
C PHE A 328 10.82 -47.40 20.70
N MET A 329 9.93 -47.29 19.72
CA MET A 329 9.09 -48.42 19.30
C MET A 329 9.83 -49.29 18.28
N GLY A 330 9.87 -50.61 18.50
CA GLY A 330 10.54 -51.56 17.62
C GLY A 330 9.66 -52.76 17.30
N GLN A 331 9.87 -53.36 16.13
CA GLN A 331 9.29 -54.64 15.73
C GLN A 331 10.39 -55.68 15.58
N SER A 332 10.27 -56.83 16.26
CA SER A 332 11.21 -57.94 16.06
C SER A 332 11.03 -58.52 14.65
N GLU A 333 12.11 -58.65 13.88
CA GLU A 333 12.08 -59.37 12.59
C GLU A 333 11.75 -60.87 12.78
N LYS A 334 12.06 -61.45 13.95
CA LYS A 334 11.87 -62.88 14.21
C LYS A 334 10.44 -63.21 14.60
N THR A 335 9.84 -62.43 15.51
CA THR A 335 8.49 -62.72 16.05
C THR A 335 7.40 -61.94 15.35
N GLY A 336 7.74 -60.80 14.72
CA GLY A 336 6.77 -59.85 14.18
C GLY A 336 6.07 -59.01 15.25
N ASP A 337 6.38 -59.22 16.53
CA ASP A 337 5.80 -58.44 17.64
C ASP A 337 6.39 -57.03 17.69
N THR A 338 5.53 -56.08 18.05
CA THR A 338 5.87 -54.67 18.24
C THR A 338 5.85 -54.33 19.72
N GLY A 339 6.84 -53.58 20.21
CA GLY A 339 6.90 -53.12 21.59
C GLY A 339 7.99 -52.06 21.80
N LEU A 340 8.07 -51.57 23.03
CA LEU A 340 9.09 -50.62 23.46
C LEU A 340 10.46 -51.30 23.58
N VAL A 341 11.49 -50.63 23.08
CA VAL A 341 12.90 -51.07 23.09
C VAL A 341 13.74 -49.96 23.70
N LYS A 342 14.67 -50.32 24.60
CA LYS A 342 15.59 -49.34 25.19
C LYS A 342 16.63 -48.91 24.15
N THR A 343 16.77 -47.62 23.91
CA THR A 343 17.69 -47.03 22.92
C THR A 343 19.14 -47.44 23.15
N ARG A 344 19.55 -47.65 24.40
CA ARG A 344 20.91 -48.07 24.77
C ARG A 344 21.26 -49.54 24.44
N LEU A 345 20.27 -50.38 24.14
CA LEU A 345 20.45 -51.82 23.92
C LEU A 345 20.62 -52.18 22.44
N VAL A 346 20.76 -51.18 21.56
CA VAL A 346 20.83 -51.38 20.11
C VAL A 346 22.03 -50.67 19.49
N LYS A 347 22.55 -51.26 18.42
CA LYS A 347 23.61 -50.69 17.55
C LYS A 347 23.10 -50.54 16.12
N ALA A 348 23.69 -49.61 15.37
CA ALA A 348 23.38 -49.38 13.97
C ALA A 348 23.75 -50.58 13.07
N THR A 349 22.93 -50.86 12.05
CA THR A 349 23.20 -51.85 10.99
C THR A 349 23.38 -51.17 9.62
N GLY A 350 23.69 -51.93 8.56
CA GLY A 350 23.85 -51.39 7.21
C GLY A 350 22.57 -50.76 6.59
N SER A 351 21.39 -51.02 7.16
CA SER A 351 20.11 -50.39 6.78
C SER A 351 19.65 -49.32 7.77
N PHE A 352 20.54 -48.88 8.67
CA PHE A 352 20.30 -47.80 9.60
C PHE A 352 20.54 -46.47 8.86
N CYS A 353 19.48 -45.69 8.69
CA CYS A 353 19.52 -44.44 7.93
C CYS A 353 19.12 -43.27 8.82
N GLU A 354 19.75 -42.12 8.59
CA GLU A 354 19.29 -40.86 9.14
C GLU A 354 17.91 -40.54 8.54
N SER A 355 16.98 -40.12 9.39
CA SER A 355 15.69 -39.62 8.92
C SER A 355 15.84 -38.15 8.55
N SER A 356 15.80 -37.83 7.26
CA SER A 356 15.68 -36.44 6.77
C SER A 356 14.28 -35.86 7.02
N ASP A 357 13.28 -36.73 7.15
CA ASP A 357 11.88 -36.32 7.25
C ASP A 357 11.55 -35.93 8.70
N MET A 358 11.22 -34.65 8.92
CA MET A 358 10.36 -34.28 10.05
C MET A 358 9.05 -35.05 9.89
N PHE A 359 8.73 -35.94 10.83
CA PHE A 359 7.59 -36.85 10.81
C PHE A 359 6.25 -36.10 10.64
N LEU A 360 5.91 -35.76 9.41
CA LEU A 360 4.63 -35.20 8.98
C LEU A 360 4.09 -36.12 7.90
N LYS A 361 3.92 -37.41 8.25
CA LYS A 361 3.26 -38.39 7.39
C LYS A 361 1.85 -37.88 7.05
N ASP A 362 1.28 -38.32 5.93
CA ASP A 362 0.03 -37.79 5.38
C ASP A 362 -1.13 -37.72 6.39
N GLU A 363 -1.15 -38.64 7.37
CA GLU A 363 -2.13 -38.68 8.46
C GLU A 363 -1.95 -37.55 9.49
N ASP A 364 -0.72 -37.08 9.74
CA ASP A 364 -0.41 -35.96 10.63
C ASP A 364 -0.68 -34.58 9.98
N ARG A 365 -0.92 -34.50 8.65
CA ARG A 365 -1.10 -33.24 7.90
C ARG A 365 -2.35 -32.43 8.31
N GLN A 366 -3.23 -32.98 9.14
CA GLN A 366 -4.46 -32.34 9.60
C GLN A 366 -4.24 -31.45 10.85
N ILE A 367 -3.33 -30.47 10.79
CA ILE A 367 -3.36 -29.38 11.79
C ILE A 367 -4.50 -28.44 11.40
N VAL A 368 -5.69 -28.66 11.98
CA VAL A 368 -6.95 -27.96 11.64
C VAL A 368 -7.37 -28.24 10.19
N THR A 369 -8.54 -28.86 10.02
CA THR A 369 -9.24 -28.91 8.74
C THR A 369 -9.69 -27.49 8.39
N LEU A 370 -8.81 -26.69 7.79
CA LEU A 370 -9.28 -25.66 6.88
C LEU A 370 -10.00 -26.43 5.79
N ASP A 371 -11.32 -26.25 5.68
CA ASP A 371 -12.11 -26.86 4.61
C ASP A 371 -11.74 -26.14 3.31
N HIS A 372 -10.61 -26.55 2.74
CA HIS A 372 -9.97 -25.90 1.60
C HIS A 372 -10.91 -25.82 0.40
N GLU A 373 -11.79 -26.80 0.22
CA GLU A 373 -12.78 -26.80 -0.85
C GLU A 373 -13.90 -25.79 -0.57
N GLN A 374 -14.42 -25.72 0.67
CA GLN A 374 -15.39 -24.70 1.04
C GLN A 374 -14.80 -23.29 0.91
N ILE A 375 -13.59 -23.05 1.42
CA ILE A 375 -12.92 -21.74 1.33
C ILE A 375 -12.66 -21.38 -0.13
N LYS A 376 -12.24 -22.35 -0.95
CA LYS A 376 -12.06 -22.18 -2.40
C LYS A 376 -13.37 -21.74 -3.07
N GLU A 377 -14.47 -22.47 -2.85
CA GLU A 377 -15.77 -22.16 -3.44
C GLU A 377 -16.28 -20.78 -3.01
N GLU A 378 -16.22 -20.48 -1.70
CA GLU A 378 -16.65 -19.21 -1.14
C GLU A 378 -15.81 -18.04 -1.68
N THR A 379 -14.49 -18.18 -1.71
CA THR A 379 -13.57 -17.13 -2.20
C THR A 379 -13.78 -16.88 -3.69
N LEU A 380 -13.89 -17.94 -4.50
CA LEU A 380 -14.18 -17.81 -5.93
C LEU A 380 -15.56 -17.19 -6.17
N SER A 381 -16.57 -17.55 -5.39
CA SER A 381 -17.91 -16.96 -5.48
C SER A 381 -17.91 -15.46 -5.13
N LEU A 382 -17.15 -15.06 -4.10
CA LEU A 382 -17.01 -13.68 -3.66
C LEU A 382 -16.28 -12.82 -4.69
N LEU A 383 -15.15 -13.31 -5.21
CA LEU A 383 -14.39 -12.66 -6.28
C LEU A 383 -15.24 -12.51 -7.55
N LYS A 384 -15.96 -13.56 -7.93
CA LYS A 384 -16.88 -13.55 -9.06
C LYS A 384 -17.95 -12.49 -8.87
N LYS A 385 -18.64 -12.48 -7.72
CA LYS A 385 -19.70 -11.50 -7.41
C LYS A 385 -19.18 -10.07 -7.45
N THR A 386 -18.07 -9.80 -6.77
CA THR A 386 -17.48 -8.46 -6.68
C THR A 386 -17.00 -7.93 -8.03
N CYS A 387 -16.45 -8.79 -8.91
CA CYS A 387 -15.98 -8.37 -10.23
C CYS A 387 -17.09 -8.33 -11.30
N GLN A 388 -18.14 -9.16 -11.18
CA GLN A 388 -19.24 -9.21 -12.14
C GLN A 388 -20.34 -8.17 -11.90
N CYS A 389 -20.51 -7.69 -10.67
CA CYS A 389 -21.61 -6.79 -10.27
C CYS A 389 -21.68 -5.47 -11.06
N ASP A 390 -20.72 -5.18 -11.94
CA ASP A 390 -20.59 -3.88 -12.58
C ASP A 390 -20.56 -3.89 -14.11
N VAL A 391 -20.54 -5.07 -14.75
CA VAL A 391 -20.33 -5.19 -16.20
C VAL A 391 -21.59 -5.57 -16.96
N GLY A 392 -22.42 -6.46 -16.39
CA GLY A 392 -23.58 -7.02 -17.08
C GLY A 392 -24.82 -6.13 -17.09
N THR A 393 -24.92 -5.17 -16.17
CA THR A 393 -26.13 -4.37 -15.96
C THR A 393 -25.87 -2.86 -16.00
N ASN A 394 -24.67 -2.38 -15.74
CA ASN A 394 -24.44 -0.93 -15.60
C ASN A 394 -23.86 -0.34 -16.90
N TYR A 395 -24.56 0.65 -17.46
CA TYR A 395 -24.09 1.40 -18.61
C TYR A 395 -22.90 2.25 -18.16
N LYS A 396 -21.86 2.28 -18.99
CA LYS A 396 -20.67 3.10 -18.72
C LYS A 396 -20.79 4.45 -19.42
N LEU A 397 -20.40 5.50 -18.70
CA LEU A 397 -20.31 6.86 -19.22
C LEU A 397 -19.00 7.02 -20.02
N ASP A 398 -19.03 7.75 -21.12
CA ASP A 398 -17.90 7.95 -22.01
C ASP A 398 -17.00 9.11 -21.54
N VAL A 399 -16.19 8.84 -20.51
CA VAL A 399 -15.36 9.85 -19.80
C VAL A 399 -14.01 10.11 -20.51
N ALA A 400 -13.93 9.95 -21.82
CA ALA A 400 -12.65 10.06 -22.53
C ALA A 400 -11.98 11.44 -22.31
N LYS A 401 -10.76 11.41 -21.76
CA LYS A 401 -9.90 12.59 -21.53
C LYS A 401 -9.77 13.39 -22.83
N GLU A 402 -9.94 14.71 -22.76
CA GLU A 402 -9.62 15.63 -23.87
C GLU A 402 -8.12 15.56 -24.17
N ILE A 403 -7.70 14.65 -25.05
CA ILE A 403 -6.33 14.56 -25.52
C ILE A 403 -6.10 15.71 -26.50
N SER A 404 -5.55 16.80 -25.99
CA SER A 404 -4.76 17.73 -26.78
C SER A 404 -3.39 17.07 -27.06
N GLY A 405 -3.07 16.84 -28.33
CA GLY A 405 -1.77 16.32 -28.76
C GLY A 405 -1.85 15.02 -29.54
N SER A 406 -1.69 15.13 -30.86
CA SER A 406 -1.54 14.02 -31.79
C SER A 406 -0.35 13.11 -31.42
N VAL A 407 -0.63 11.87 -31.02
CA VAL A 407 0.34 10.76 -31.10
C VAL A 407 -0.31 9.66 -31.93
N GLN A 408 0.10 9.60 -33.21
CA GLN A 408 -0.16 8.45 -34.07
C GLN A 408 0.61 7.25 -33.50
N SER A 409 -0.04 6.36 -32.77
CA SER A 409 0.51 5.04 -32.49
C SER A 409 0.30 4.14 -33.72
N LYS A 410 1.40 3.59 -34.23
CA LYS A 410 1.39 2.64 -35.36
C LYS A 410 0.59 1.40 -34.96
N SER A 411 -0.48 1.11 -35.70
CA SER A 411 -1.26 -0.12 -35.54
C SER A 411 -0.46 -1.33 -36.06
N HIS A 412 -0.18 -2.29 -35.17
CA HIS A 412 0.10 -3.67 -35.58
C HIS A 412 -1.22 -4.30 -36.02
N GLN A 413 -1.54 -4.19 -37.31
CA GLN A 413 -2.81 -4.59 -37.93
C GLN A 413 -2.92 -6.10 -38.26
N THR A 414 -2.13 -6.99 -37.67
CA THR A 414 -1.89 -8.33 -38.25
C THR A 414 -2.60 -9.55 -37.64
N GLU A 415 -3.57 -9.42 -36.71
CA GLU A 415 -4.30 -10.60 -36.15
C GLU A 415 -5.83 -10.45 -36.02
N VAL A 416 -6.41 -9.33 -36.48
CA VAL A 416 -7.78 -8.90 -36.14
C VAL A 416 -8.89 -9.84 -36.63
N SER A 417 -8.76 -10.47 -37.81
CA SER A 417 -9.85 -11.27 -38.41
C SER A 417 -10.20 -12.57 -37.68
N ASN A 418 -9.33 -13.07 -36.80
CA ASN A 418 -9.56 -14.33 -36.09
C ASN A 418 -10.44 -14.16 -34.83
N LEU A 419 -10.56 -12.94 -34.29
CA LEU A 419 -11.14 -12.74 -32.96
C LEU A 419 -12.67 -12.90 -32.96
N LYS A 420 -13.38 -12.32 -33.94
CA LYS A 420 -14.82 -12.48 -34.11
C LYS A 420 -15.26 -13.95 -34.23
N GLN A 421 -14.50 -14.75 -34.98
CA GLN A 421 -14.75 -16.18 -35.13
C GLN A 421 -14.55 -16.93 -33.81
N LYS A 422 -13.46 -16.65 -33.08
CA LYS A 422 -13.19 -17.23 -31.76
C LYS A 422 -14.29 -16.93 -30.74
N VAL A 423 -14.75 -15.67 -30.66
CA VAL A 423 -15.84 -15.27 -29.76
C VAL A 423 -17.14 -16.00 -30.11
N SER A 424 -17.51 -16.05 -31.39
CA SER A 424 -18.72 -16.76 -31.83
C SER A 424 -18.70 -18.26 -31.54
N HIS A 425 -17.52 -18.89 -31.67
CA HIS A 425 -17.32 -20.29 -31.35
C HIS A 425 -17.55 -20.57 -29.87
N VAL A 426 -16.90 -19.80 -28.99
CA VAL A 426 -17.04 -19.93 -27.54
C VAL A 426 -18.48 -19.76 -27.07
N LEU A 427 -19.19 -18.75 -27.61
CA LEU A 427 -20.60 -18.52 -27.29
C LEU A 427 -21.51 -19.67 -27.78
N SER A 428 -21.18 -20.30 -28.91
CA SER A 428 -21.92 -21.45 -29.42
C SER A 428 -21.69 -22.73 -28.61
N GLU A 429 -20.46 -22.99 -28.18
CA GLU A 429 -20.12 -24.14 -27.32
C GLU A 429 -20.83 -24.05 -25.96
N ALA A 430 -20.84 -22.87 -25.34
CA ALA A 430 -21.54 -22.62 -24.06
C ALA A 430 -23.06 -22.83 -24.15
N GLN A 431 -23.64 -22.71 -25.36
CA GLN A 431 -25.06 -22.94 -25.61
C GLN A 431 -25.39 -24.43 -25.77
N GLU A 432 -24.47 -25.23 -26.32
CA GLU A 432 -24.61 -26.69 -26.41
C GLU A 432 -24.47 -27.37 -25.04
N THR A 433 -23.59 -26.86 -24.18
CA THR A 433 -23.40 -27.38 -22.83
C THR A 433 -24.59 -27.08 -21.93
N GLN A 434 -25.20 -25.90 -22.00
CA GLN A 434 -26.47 -25.63 -21.31
C GLN A 434 -27.61 -26.57 -21.74
N ARG A 435 -27.70 -26.94 -23.02
CA ARG A 435 -28.69 -27.92 -23.49
C ARG A 435 -28.42 -29.32 -22.94
N ASN A 436 -27.15 -29.70 -22.84
CA ASN A 436 -26.73 -30.99 -22.28
C ASN A 436 -26.85 -31.02 -20.76
N GLU A 437 -26.60 -29.93 -20.05
CA GLU A 437 -26.74 -29.80 -18.60
C GLU A 437 -28.21 -29.80 -18.18
N VAL A 438 -29.11 -29.13 -18.88
CA VAL A 438 -30.56 -29.24 -18.59
C VAL A 438 -31.06 -30.67 -18.81
N SER A 439 -30.50 -31.37 -19.79
CA SER A 439 -30.80 -32.79 -20.05
C SER A 439 -30.20 -33.72 -19.00
N ALA A 440 -28.98 -33.42 -18.54
CA ALA A 440 -28.26 -34.18 -17.52
C ALA A 440 -28.77 -33.89 -16.10
N LEU A 441 -29.23 -32.67 -15.79
CA LEU A 441 -29.84 -32.28 -14.52
C LEU A 441 -31.20 -32.97 -14.32
N ILE A 442 -31.95 -33.24 -15.39
CA ILE A 442 -33.19 -34.04 -15.30
C ILE A 442 -32.88 -35.52 -15.02
N ILE A 443 -31.74 -36.03 -15.49
CA ILE A 443 -31.27 -37.41 -15.25
C ILE A 443 -30.52 -37.53 -13.91
N ASN A 444 -29.84 -36.48 -13.47
CA ASN A 444 -29.08 -36.40 -12.22
C ASN A 444 -30.00 -36.07 -11.04
N HIS A 445 -31.04 -35.24 -11.18
CA HIS A 445 -32.07 -35.10 -10.13
C HIS A 445 -32.90 -36.37 -9.91
N GLN A 446 -32.91 -37.31 -10.86
CA GLN A 446 -33.46 -38.66 -10.65
C GLN A 446 -32.45 -39.65 -10.05
N LYS A 447 -31.14 -39.37 -10.14
CA LYS A 447 -30.06 -40.17 -9.52
C LYS A 447 -29.57 -39.63 -8.17
N GLU A 448 -29.73 -38.34 -7.89
CA GLU A 448 -29.40 -37.66 -6.62
C GLU A 448 -30.47 -37.91 -5.56
N LYS A 449 -31.74 -38.07 -5.96
CA LYS A 449 -32.80 -38.63 -5.09
C LYS A 449 -32.63 -40.12 -4.75
N GLN A 450 -31.71 -40.83 -5.41
CA GLN A 450 -31.34 -42.21 -5.09
C GLN A 450 -29.92 -42.34 -4.51
N ARG A 451 -29.15 -41.23 -4.42
CA ARG A 451 -27.79 -41.19 -3.84
C ARG A 451 -27.74 -40.62 -2.42
N ASN A 452 -28.79 -39.92 -1.99
CA ASN A 452 -28.91 -39.39 -0.63
C ASN A 452 -29.37 -40.42 0.42
N ASP A 453 -29.44 -41.70 0.07
CA ASP A 453 -29.67 -42.82 1.00
C ASP A 453 -28.40 -43.69 1.20
N THR A 454 -27.23 -43.15 0.89
CA THR A 454 -25.92 -43.83 1.05
C THR A 454 -24.90 -42.98 1.83
N GLU A 455 -25.35 -42.28 2.86
CA GLU A 455 -24.47 -42.03 4.01
C GLU A 455 -24.44 -43.32 4.82
N VAL A 456 -23.28 -43.98 4.84
CA VAL A 456 -23.06 -45.16 5.68
C VAL A 456 -23.16 -44.69 7.13
N SER A 457 -24.37 -44.74 7.69
CA SER A 457 -24.61 -44.79 9.12
C SER A 457 -23.93 -46.06 9.63
N GLN A 458 -22.67 -45.95 10.05
CA GLN A 458 -22.07 -46.99 10.87
C GLN A 458 -22.84 -46.96 12.20
N ASP A 459 -23.79 -47.88 12.36
CA ASP A 459 -24.51 -48.12 13.61
C ASP A 459 -23.49 -48.49 14.70
N THR A 460 -22.94 -47.50 15.38
CA THR A 460 -22.13 -47.69 16.59
C THR A 460 -22.99 -48.40 17.63
N PRO A 461 -22.50 -49.48 18.26
CA PRO A 461 -23.30 -50.29 19.17
C PRO A 461 -23.72 -49.48 20.40
N ARG A 462 -25.03 -49.50 20.69
CA ARG A 462 -25.62 -48.93 21.91
C ARG A 462 -25.77 -50.04 22.97
N PHE A 463 -25.37 -49.75 24.20
CA PHE A 463 -25.37 -50.68 25.32
C PHE A 463 -26.45 -50.27 26.34
N SER A 464 -27.43 -51.12 26.58
CA SER A 464 -28.48 -50.86 27.57
C SER A 464 -28.03 -51.19 28.99
N VAL A 465 -28.06 -50.20 29.88
CA VAL A 465 -27.86 -50.34 31.33
C VAL A 465 -29.25 -50.43 31.98
N CYS A 466 -29.63 -51.60 32.52
CA CYS A 466 -30.90 -51.79 33.23
C CYS A 466 -30.66 -51.78 34.74
N SER A 467 -31.25 -50.83 35.46
CA SER A 467 -31.11 -50.67 36.91
C SER A 467 -32.07 -51.52 37.76
N ASP A 468 -32.96 -52.32 37.15
CA ASP A 468 -34.09 -52.96 37.86
C ASP A 468 -34.18 -54.49 37.67
N LYS A 469 -34.13 -55.19 38.83
CA LYS A 469 -34.63 -56.55 39.16
C LYS A 469 -33.68 -57.74 39.07
N GLU A 470 -33.55 -58.39 40.24
CA GLU A 470 -33.06 -59.73 40.55
C GLU A 470 -33.12 -60.73 39.37
N GLY A 471 -31.97 -60.96 38.73
CA GLY A 471 -31.79 -62.01 37.71
C GLY A 471 -31.16 -61.52 36.40
N SER A 472 -29.99 -60.87 36.47
CA SER A 472 -29.26 -60.50 35.25
C SER A 472 -28.76 -61.75 34.53
N SER A 473 -29.23 -61.90 33.30
CA SER A 473 -28.79 -62.99 32.42
C SER A 473 -27.35 -62.71 31.96
N PRO A 474 -26.49 -63.74 31.82
CA PRO A 474 -25.10 -63.58 31.35
C PRO A 474 -24.98 -63.00 29.92
N ASP A 475 -26.10 -62.77 29.24
CA ASP A 475 -26.19 -62.23 27.89
C ASP A 475 -26.06 -60.69 27.84
N GLU A 476 -26.43 -59.97 28.90
CA GLU A 476 -26.47 -58.49 28.93
C GLU A 476 -25.10 -57.80 28.76
N HIS A 477 -24.02 -58.51 29.13
CA HIS A 477 -22.65 -58.00 28.99
C HIS A 477 -21.93 -58.60 27.77
N HIS A 478 -22.55 -59.57 27.09
CA HIS A 478 -21.89 -60.29 26.00
C HIS A 478 -21.64 -59.37 24.80
N ALA A 479 -22.57 -58.46 24.50
CA ALA A 479 -22.42 -57.46 23.45
C ALA A 479 -21.23 -56.52 23.70
N LEU A 480 -21.12 -55.96 24.92
CA LEU A 480 -19.99 -55.10 25.30
C LEU A 480 -18.66 -55.85 25.24
N LEU A 481 -18.59 -57.06 25.81
CA LEU A 481 -17.37 -57.87 25.79
C LEU A 481 -16.96 -58.25 24.38
N SER A 482 -17.92 -58.56 23.50
CA SER A 482 -17.67 -58.86 22.08
C SER A 482 -17.10 -57.64 21.36
N PHE A 483 -17.74 -56.47 21.53
CA PHE A 483 -17.28 -55.21 20.94
C PHE A 483 -15.86 -54.85 21.38
N LEU A 484 -15.55 -54.95 22.67
CA LEU A 484 -14.23 -54.57 23.22
C LEU A 484 -13.15 -55.66 23.07
N SER A 485 -13.45 -56.82 22.48
CA SER A 485 -12.53 -57.96 22.43
C SER A 485 -11.52 -57.95 21.29
N SER A 486 -11.66 -57.08 20.29
CA SER A 486 -10.76 -57.06 19.14
C SER A 486 -9.32 -56.73 19.54
N ARG A 487 -8.37 -57.45 18.96
CA ARG A 487 -6.93 -57.27 19.24
C ARG A 487 -6.40 -55.96 18.64
N GLU A 488 -6.80 -55.68 17.41
CA GLU A 488 -6.41 -54.49 16.67
C GLU A 488 -7.34 -53.31 16.99
N HIS A 489 -6.82 -52.10 16.81
CA HIS A 489 -7.63 -50.89 16.90
C HIS A 489 -8.78 -50.96 15.88
N GLN A 490 -9.99 -50.62 16.33
CA GLN A 490 -11.17 -50.46 15.47
C GLN A 490 -11.51 -48.96 15.45
N PRO A 491 -11.96 -48.39 14.32
CA PRO A 491 -12.25 -46.96 14.22
C PRO A 491 -13.22 -46.48 15.30
N GLU A 492 -14.16 -47.33 15.73
CA GLU A 492 -15.11 -47.06 16.80
C GLU A 492 -14.44 -46.86 18.17
N PHE A 493 -13.24 -47.42 18.39
CA PHE A 493 -12.48 -47.24 19.64
C PHE A 493 -11.84 -45.88 19.78
N THR A 494 -11.72 -45.12 18.69
CA THR A 494 -11.21 -43.74 18.72
C THR A 494 -12.02 -42.89 19.70
N LEU A 495 -13.34 -43.10 19.75
CA LEU A 495 -14.24 -42.40 20.67
C LEU A 495 -14.09 -42.89 22.12
N LEU A 496 -13.70 -44.16 22.33
CA LEU A 496 -13.42 -44.71 23.67
C LEU A 496 -12.21 -44.04 24.33
N TYR A 497 -11.18 -43.71 23.56
CA TYR A 497 -9.89 -43.23 24.08
C TYR A 497 -9.79 -41.70 24.23
N ARG A 498 -10.81 -40.96 23.78
CA ARG A 498 -10.90 -39.51 24.03
C ARG A 498 -11.21 -39.23 25.50
N ALA A 499 -10.71 -38.09 25.98
CA ALA A 499 -10.97 -37.64 27.34
C ALA A 499 -12.40 -37.08 27.47
N TYR A 500 -13.11 -37.51 28.52
CA TYR A 500 -14.42 -37.01 29.00
C TYR A 500 -15.67 -37.36 28.13
N PRO A 501 -16.89 -37.56 28.70
CA PRO A 501 -17.71 -38.76 28.51
C PRO A 501 -18.68 -38.71 27.32
N GLU A 502 -18.40 -38.01 26.22
CA GLU A 502 -19.33 -37.99 25.08
C GLU A 502 -19.69 -39.41 24.63
N PHE A 503 -18.70 -40.30 24.52
CA PHE A 503 -18.93 -41.71 24.20
C PHE A 503 -19.83 -42.40 25.24
N LEU A 504 -19.53 -42.25 26.53
CA LEU A 504 -20.27 -42.92 27.60
C LEU A 504 -21.72 -42.45 27.69
N MET A 505 -21.98 -41.14 27.48
CA MET A 505 -23.32 -40.56 27.55
C MET A 505 -24.17 -40.87 26.32
N THR A 506 -23.54 -41.09 25.15
CA THR A 506 -24.26 -41.34 23.88
C THR A 506 -24.45 -42.81 23.56
N HIS A 507 -23.57 -43.69 24.05
CA HIS A 507 -23.56 -45.12 23.69
C HIS A 507 -24.07 -46.03 24.81
N PHE A 508 -24.22 -45.56 26.05
CA PHE A 508 -24.86 -46.32 27.12
C PHE A 508 -26.27 -45.77 27.34
N GLU A 509 -27.33 -46.53 27.06
CA GLU A 509 -28.72 -46.10 27.25
C GLU A 509 -29.30 -46.68 28.55
N GLY A 510 -30.22 -45.99 29.21
CA GLY A 510 -30.97 -46.54 30.36
C GLY A 510 -30.33 -46.37 31.75
N HIS A 511 -29.18 -45.72 31.85
CA HIS A 511 -28.58 -45.33 33.13
C HIS A 511 -29.23 -44.06 33.70
N SER A 512 -29.32 -43.93 35.02
CA SER A 512 -29.85 -42.74 35.70
C SER A 512 -28.75 -41.75 36.11
N ASP A 513 -27.61 -42.28 36.54
CA ASP A 513 -26.42 -41.52 36.91
C ASP A 513 -25.14 -42.26 36.46
N GLU A 514 -24.01 -41.56 36.37
CA GLU A 514 -22.72 -42.19 36.03
C GLU A 514 -22.33 -43.34 36.98
N GLU A 515 -22.87 -43.40 38.20
CA GLU A 515 -22.64 -44.51 39.14
C GLU A 515 -23.17 -45.84 38.60
N ASP A 516 -24.27 -45.81 37.85
CA ASP A 516 -24.83 -46.99 37.18
C ASP A 516 -23.88 -47.51 36.10
N ILE A 517 -23.21 -46.61 35.38
CA ILE A 517 -22.19 -46.97 34.38
C ILE A 517 -20.96 -47.58 35.06
N VAL A 518 -20.48 -46.99 36.16
CA VAL A 518 -19.33 -47.53 36.91
C VAL A 518 -19.62 -48.94 37.45
N THR A 519 -20.84 -49.17 37.97
CA THR A 519 -21.25 -50.50 38.46
C THR A 519 -21.38 -51.51 37.32
N TYR A 520 -22.00 -51.13 36.20
CA TYR A 520 -22.10 -51.93 34.98
C TYR A 520 -20.73 -52.34 34.43
N LEU A 521 -19.82 -51.37 34.25
CA LEU A 521 -18.44 -51.62 33.81
C LEU A 521 -17.65 -52.44 34.84
N GLY A 522 -17.91 -52.26 36.14
CA GLY A 522 -17.33 -53.06 37.21
C GLY A 522 -17.70 -54.55 37.09
N ILE A 523 -18.97 -54.86 36.80
CA ILE A 523 -19.43 -56.23 36.54
C ILE A 523 -18.83 -56.77 35.24
N ALA A 524 -18.81 -55.94 34.18
CA ALA A 524 -18.19 -56.28 32.89
C ALA A 524 -16.70 -56.66 33.04
N ARG A 525 -15.94 -55.92 33.85
CA ARG A 525 -14.53 -56.19 34.16
C ARG A 525 -14.34 -57.56 34.82
N GLU A 526 -15.15 -57.91 35.82
CA GLU A 526 -15.08 -59.22 36.48
C GLU A 526 -15.49 -60.36 35.54
N LEU A 527 -16.45 -60.13 34.65
CA LEU A 527 -16.83 -61.09 33.60
C LEU A 527 -15.74 -61.28 32.56
N ALA A 528 -15.10 -60.19 32.09
CA ALA A 528 -13.96 -60.25 31.17
C ALA A 528 -12.81 -61.06 31.77
N ARG A 529 -12.51 -60.82 33.06
CA ARG A 529 -11.48 -61.55 33.82
C ARG A 529 -11.82 -63.05 33.93
N LYS A 530 -13.07 -63.40 34.26
CA LYS A 530 -13.54 -64.80 34.33
C LYS A 530 -13.51 -65.51 32.98
N LYS A 531 -13.92 -64.82 31.90
CA LYS A 531 -13.92 -65.34 30.53
C LYS A 531 -12.54 -65.30 29.85
N ARG A 532 -11.51 -64.75 30.53
CA ARG A 532 -10.14 -64.55 29.99
C ARG A 532 -10.11 -63.74 28.69
N VAL A 533 -10.96 -62.71 28.59
CA VAL A 533 -10.99 -61.78 27.45
C VAL A 533 -10.12 -60.56 27.80
N SER A 534 -8.80 -60.67 27.59
CA SER A 534 -7.79 -59.70 28.04
C SER A 534 -7.97 -58.29 27.47
N TRP A 535 -8.30 -58.19 26.17
CA TRP A 535 -8.55 -56.92 25.49
C TRP A 535 -9.76 -56.17 26.05
N ALA A 536 -10.87 -56.89 26.26
CA ALA A 536 -12.05 -56.32 26.88
C ALA A 536 -11.75 -55.88 28.32
N GLN A 537 -11.03 -56.69 29.10
CA GLN A 537 -10.62 -56.31 30.46
C GLN A 537 -9.81 -55.01 30.47
N SER A 538 -8.84 -54.86 29.56
CA SER A 538 -7.96 -53.68 29.49
C SER A 538 -8.75 -52.42 29.12
N ARG A 539 -9.62 -52.50 28.09
CA ARG A 539 -10.45 -51.37 27.66
C ARG A 539 -11.47 -50.97 28.72
N ILE A 540 -12.07 -51.94 29.42
CA ILE A 540 -12.98 -51.66 30.54
C ILE A 540 -12.24 -50.98 31.71
N CYS A 541 -11.03 -51.45 32.05
CA CYS A 541 -10.21 -50.81 33.07
C CYS A 541 -9.85 -49.37 32.67
N PHE A 542 -9.53 -49.11 31.41
CA PHE A 542 -9.32 -47.76 30.91
C PHE A 542 -10.55 -46.86 31.11
N LEU A 543 -11.75 -47.31 30.71
CA LEU A 543 -13.00 -46.55 30.89
C LEU A 543 -13.30 -46.28 32.38
N LEU A 544 -13.10 -47.27 33.26
CA LEU A 544 -13.22 -47.09 34.71
C LEU A 544 -12.21 -46.07 35.25
N GLY A 545 -10.99 -46.08 34.69
CA GLY A 545 -9.95 -45.09 34.98
C GLY A 545 -10.40 -43.68 34.63
N GLN A 546 -10.95 -43.47 33.43
CA GLN A 546 -11.47 -42.18 32.98
C GLN A 546 -12.61 -41.67 33.86
N LEU A 547 -13.59 -42.53 34.19
CA LEU A 547 -14.69 -42.18 35.10
C LEU A 547 -14.18 -41.80 36.49
N CYS A 548 -13.16 -42.50 37.00
CA CYS A 548 -12.55 -42.16 38.29
C CYS A 548 -11.76 -40.85 38.23
N ALA A 549 -11.02 -40.60 37.16
CA ALA A 549 -10.27 -39.36 36.94
C ALA A 549 -11.21 -38.16 36.84
N GLY A 550 -12.31 -38.28 36.08
CA GLY A 550 -13.36 -37.27 35.98
C GLY A 550 -14.01 -36.91 37.33
N ARG A 551 -14.11 -37.89 38.23
CA ARG A 551 -14.58 -37.68 39.62
C ARG A 551 -13.49 -37.22 40.59
N SER A 552 -12.32 -36.81 40.08
CA SER A 552 -11.15 -36.42 40.89
C SER A 552 -10.64 -37.53 41.83
N LYS A 553 -10.97 -38.81 41.57
CA LYS A 553 -10.49 -39.98 42.33
C LYS A 553 -9.20 -40.53 41.71
N PHE A 554 -8.15 -39.70 41.67
CA PHE A 554 -6.89 -40.00 40.97
C PHE A 554 -6.18 -41.28 41.45
N SER A 555 -6.27 -41.60 42.74
CA SER A 555 -5.70 -42.85 43.27
C SER A 555 -6.40 -44.09 42.71
N GLN A 556 -7.73 -44.04 42.58
CA GLN A 556 -8.53 -45.12 42.00
C GLN A 556 -8.33 -45.21 40.49
N ALA A 557 -8.28 -44.06 39.80
CA ALA A 557 -7.98 -43.99 38.38
C ALA A 557 -6.63 -44.63 38.06
N ARG A 558 -5.59 -44.30 38.85
CA ARG A 558 -4.25 -44.90 38.76
C ARG A 558 -4.31 -46.42 38.81
N VAL A 559 -5.02 -46.98 39.79
CA VAL A 559 -5.14 -48.44 39.95
C VAL A 559 -5.76 -49.08 38.72
N TYR A 560 -6.81 -48.48 38.16
CA TYR A 560 -7.45 -48.99 36.96
C TYR A 560 -6.55 -48.91 35.72
N TYR A 561 -5.82 -47.80 35.54
CA TYR A 561 -4.88 -47.68 34.42
C TYR A 561 -3.67 -48.62 34.55
N GLU A 562 -3.12 -48.79 35.76
CA GLU A 562 -2.06 -49.77 36.02
C GLU A 562 -2.54 -51.19 35.77
N GLU A 563 -3.78 -51.53 36.15
CA GLU A 563 -4.37 -52.82 35.79
C GLU A 563 -4.56 -52.97 34.29
N ALA A 564 -5.02 -51.92 33.61
CA ALA A 564 -5.22 -51.91 32.18
C ALA A 564 -3.92 -52.16 31.40
N LEU A 565 -2.76 -51.73 31.91
CA LEU A 565 -1.44 -52.05 31.36
C LEU A 565 -1.04 -53.52 31.67
N ASN A 566 -1.21 -53.94 32.92
CA ASN A 566 -0.72 -55.22 33.43
C ASN A 566 -1.62 -56.45 33.14
N VAL A 567 -2.71 -56.30 32.36
CA VAL A 567 -3.52 -57.47 31.95
C VAL A 567 -2.63 -58.43 31.14
N PRO A 568 -2.49 -59.70 31.57
CA PRO A 568 -1.61 -60.66 30.90
C PRO A 568 -2.08 -60.92 29.47
N ARG A 569 -1.20 -60.60 28.52
CA ARG A 569 -1.38 -60.75 27.07
C ARG A 569 0.00 -60.95 26.41
N ASP A 570 0.02 -61.46 25.19
CA ASP A 570 1.28 -61.75 24.49
C ASP A 570 1.97 -60.48 23.96
N SER A 571 1.20 -59.53 23.40
CA SER A 571 1.72 -58.24 22.94
C SER A 571 0.63 -57.16 22.90
N PHE A 572 1.03 -55.89 23.03
CA PHE A 572 0.13 -54.73 22.99
C PHE A 572 -0.02 -54.21 21.55
N SER A 573 -1.06 -54.64 20.82
CA SER A 573 -1.29 -54.25 19.42
C SER A 573 -2.08 -52.94 19.22
N ASP A 574 -2.83 -52.47 20.23
CA ASP A 574 -3.61 -51.22 20.14
C ASP A 574 -2.80 -50.04 20.69
N MET A 575 -1.92 -49.45 19.87
CA MET A 575 -1.00 -48.39 20.33
C MET A 575 -1.71 -47.12 20.82
N LEU A 576 -2.93 -46.86 20.34
CA LEU A 576 -3.72 -45.71 20.77
C LEU A 576 -4.19 -45.87 22.21
N LEU A 577 -4.64 -47.06 22.61
CA LEU A 577 -4.93 -47.35 24.01
C LEU A 577 -3.67 -47.20 24.90
N LEU A 578 -2.51 -47.66 24.42
CA LEU A 578 -1.25 -47.55 25.16
C LEU A 578 -0.86 -46.08 25.37
N SER A 579 -0.99 -45.26 24.33
CA SER A 579 -0.75 -43.82 24.38
C SER A 579 -1.65 -43.12 25.40
N ALA A 580 -2.95 -43.46 25.40
CA ALA A 580 -3.92 -42.90 26.33
C ALA A 580 -3.65 -43.36 27.78
N LEU A 581 -3.14 -44.56 27.99
CA LEU A 581 -2.78 -45.06 29.32
C LEU A 581 -1.56 -44.32 29.89
N TYR A 582 -0.47 -44.19 29.11
CA TYR A 582 0.72 -43.50 29.59
C TYR A 582 0.48 -42.00 29.84
N SER A 583 -0.26 -41.32 28.97
CA SER A 583 -0.56 -39.89 29.15
C SER A 583 -1.34 -39.64 30.45
N ASN A 584 -2.42 -40.40 30.70
CA ASN A 584 -3.23 -40.27 31.90
C ASN A 584 -2.46 -40.69 33.17
N LEU A 585 -1.65 -41.75 33.11
CA LEU A 585 -0.82 -42.17 34.25
C LEU A 585 0.27 -41.14 34.57
N ALA A 586 0.97 -40.62 33.56
CA ALA A 586 1.98 -39.57 33.74
C ALA A 586 1.36 -38.34 34.42
N LEU A 587 0.21 -37.88 33.94
CA LEU A 587 -0.51 -36.76 34.55
C LEU A 587 -0.91 -37.03 36.02
N ILE A 588 -1.41 -38.23 36.32
CA ILE A 588 -1.72 -38.62 37.70
C ILE A 588 -0.47 -38.66 38.59
N TYR A 589 0.68 -39.10 38.07
CA TYR A 589 1.93 -39.11 38.82
C TYR A 589 2.50 -37.70 39.05
N LEU A 590 2.35 -36.81 38.07
CA LEU A 590 2.69 -35.39 38.20
C LEU A 590 1.84 -34.72 39.28
N THR A 591 0.52 -34.93 39.27
CA THR A 591 -0.39 -34.39 40.30
C THR A 591 -0.11 -34.96 41.70
N GLN A 592 0.37 -36.21 41.78
CA GLN A 592 0.83 -36.84 43.03
C GLN A 592 2.25 -36.44 43.46
N LYS A 593 2.95 -35.58 42.70
CA LYS A 593 4.35 -35.17 42.94
C LYS A 593 5.34 -36.35 42.97
N ASN A 594 5.02 -37.44 42.26
CA ASN A 594 5.92 -38.59 42.11
C ASN A 594 6.72 -38.44 40.81
N HIS A 595 7.79 -37.66 40.89
CA HIS A 595 8.61 -37.29 39.75
C HIS A 595 9.30 -38.50 39.09
N GLU A 596 9.79 -39.47 39.87
CA GLU A 596 10.46 -40.67 39.33
C GLU A 596 9.55 -41.46 38.39
N LYS A 597 8.31 -41.74 38.82
CA LYS A 597 7.35 -42.46 38.00
C LYS A 597 6.81 -41.63 36.84
N PHE A 598 6.65 -40.32 37.05
CA PHE A 598 6.31 -39.40 35.97
C PHE A 598 7.36 -39.47 34.85
N PHE A 599 8.66 -39.31 35.16
CA PHE A 599 9.73 -39.38 34.17
C PHE A 599 9.74 -40.72 33.43
N ALA A 600 9.67 -41.84 34.16
CA ALA A 600 9.68 -43.17 33.56
C ALA A 600 8.51 -43.43 32.59
N LEU A 601 7.34 -42.83 32.83
CA LEU A 601 6.18 -42.93 31.95
C LEU A 601 6.24 -41.92 30.81
N SER A 602 6.73 -40.71 31.06
CA SER A 602 6.94 -39.69 30.03
C SER A 602 7.96 -40.16 28.98
N GLU A 603 9.02 -40.87 29.36
CA GLU A 603 9.96 -41.49 28.40
C GLU A 603 9.27 -42.53 27.51
N ARG A 604 8.45 -43.42 28.10
CA ARG A 604 7.69 -44.42 27.33
C ARG A 604 6.64 -43.77 26.43
N PHE A 605 5.98 -42.72 26.90
CA PHE A 605 5.05 -41.95 26.09
C PHE A 605 5.77 -41.22 24.95
N SER A 606 6.98 -40.69 25.19
CA SER A 606 7.81 -40.05 24.15
C SER A 606 8.08 -41.02 23.01
N ALA A 607 8.38 -42.29 23.29
CA ALA A 607 8.56 -43.32 22.27
C ALA A 607 7.31 -43.50 21.39
N LEU A 608 6.10 -43.45 21.96
CA LEU A 608 4.85 -43.50 21.21
C LEU A 608 4.60 -42.22 20.41
N LEU A 609 4.89 -41.05 20.98
CA LEU A 609 4.75 -39.75 20.31
C LEU A 609 5.61 -39.63 19.05
N MET A 610 6.79 -40.26 19.08
CA MET A 610 7.72 -40.34 17.96
C MET A 610 7.40 -41.47 16.98
N ALA A 611 6.56 -42.43 17.37
CA ALA A 611 6.28 -43.62 16.57
C ALA A 611 4.92 -43.61 15.85
N VAL A 612 3.87 -43.15 16.53
CA VAL A 612 2.48 -43.34 16.12
C VAL A 612 1.89 -42.00 15.67
N PRO A 613 1.39 -41.88 14.43
CA PRO A 613 0.60 -40.72 13.99
C PRO A 613 -0.64 -40.56 14.88
N ASP A 614 -1.08 -39.32 15.15
CA ASP A 614 -2.29 -39.03 15.94
C ASP A 614 -2.36 -39.56 17.40
N CYS A 615 -1.23 -39.87 18.03
CA CYS A 615 -1.12 -40.35 19.42
C CYS A 615 -1.59 -39.40 20.55
N LEU A 616 -2.20 -38.25 20.24
CA LEU A 616 -2.71 -37.27 21.23
C LEU A 616 -4.13 -37.62 21.74
N PHE A 617 -4.63 -38.83 21.51
CA PHE A 617 -5.93 -39.27 22.03
C PHE A 617 -5.89 -39.40 23.56
N GLY A 618 -6.83 -38.72 24.23
CA GLY A 618 -6.92 -38.70 25.70
C GLY A 618 -5.93 -37.77 26.41
N CYS A 619 -5.08 -37.04 25.68
CA CYS A 619 -4.23 -35.99 26.22
C CYS A 619 -4.99 -34.65 26.20
N GLU A 620 -5.23 -34.06 27.38
CA GLU A 620 -5.77 -32.70 27.55
C GLU A 620 -4.76 -31.73 28.18
N ASP A 621 -3.69 -32.26 28.78
CA ASP A 621 -2.72 -31.47 29.53
C ASP A 621 -1.37 -31.39 28.77
N PRO A 622 -0.86 -30.18 28.48
CA PRO A 622 0.39 -29.99 27.75
C PRO A 622 1.65 -30.38 28.55
N GLU A 623 1.57 -30.62 29.87
CA GLU A 623 2.77 -30.81 30.72
C GLU A 623 3.66 -31.99 30.27
N VAL A 624 3.07 -33.09 29.79
CA VAL A 624 3.87 -34.22 29.27
C VAL A 624 4.59 -33.84 27.98
N LEU A 625 3.96 -33.05 27.10
CA LEU A 625 4.60 -32.57 25.87
C LEU A 625 5.64 -31.48 26.14
N LYS A 626 5.44 -30.64 27.17
CA LYS A 626 6.48 -29.71 27.64
C LYS A 626 7.72 -30.46 28.13
N TYR A 627 7.55 -31.60 28.81
CA TYR A 627 8.69 -32.46 29.16
C TYR A 627 9.46 -32.93 27.92
N VAL A 628 8.75 -33.40 26.89
CA VAL A 628 9.34 -33.83 25.60
C VAL A 628 10.12 -32.70 24.95
N LEU A 629 9.52 -31.51 24.85
CA LEU A 629 10.16 -30.32 24.28
C LEU A 629 11.39 -29.89 25.10
N LYS A 630 11.28 -29.88 26.43
CA LYS A 630 12.42 -29.57 27.32
C LYS A 630 13.57 -30.54 27.10
N LYS A 631 13.29 -31.84 26.94
CA LYS A 631 14.31 -32.84 26.64
C LYS A 631 14.96 -32.64 25.28
N ALA A 632 14.17 -32.35 24.25
CA ALA A 632 14.68 -32.04 22.92
C ALA A 632 15.60 -30.81 22.91
N VAL A 633 15.21 -29.72 23.60
CA VAL A 633 16.00 -28.49 23.73
C VAL A 633 17.32 -28.75 24.45
N LEU A 634 17.30 -29.46 25.58
CA LEU A 634 18.51 -29.78 26.34
C LEU A 634 19.45 -30.74 25.57
N ALA A 635 18.89 -31.67 24.79
CA ALA A 635 19.64 -32.58 23.94
C ALA A 635 20.10 -31.96 22.61
N LYS A 636 19.68 -30.73 22.31
CA LYS A 636 19.96 -30.00 21.07
C LYS A 636 19.53 -30.74 19.81
N SER A 637 18.43 -31.46 19.88
CA SER A 637 17.85 -32.12 18.72
C SER A 637 16.78 -31.24 18.10
N GLN A 638 17.13 -30.50 17.04
CA GLN A 638 16.21 -29.59 16.33
C GLN A 638 14.99 -30.33 15.77
N LEU A 639 15.18 -31.55 15.24
CA LEU A 639 14.09 -32.36 14.71
C LEU A 639 13.12 -32.83 15.82
N ALA A 640 13.64 -33.23 16.98
CA ALA A 640 12.80 -33.57 18.14
C ALA A 640 12.09 -32.33 18.71
N GLU A 641 12.76 -31.17 18.68
CA GLU A 641 12.19 -29.88 19.07
C GLU A 641 11.02 -29.52 18.15
N ALA A 642 11.20 -29.64 16.83
CA ALA A 642 10.16 -29.38 15.85
C ALA A 642 8.96 -30.31 16.01
N ARG A 643 9.18 -31.63 16.19
CA ARG A 643 8.09 -32.59 16.44
C ARG A 643 7.34 -32.25 17.74
N ALA A 644 8.04 -31.88 18.80
CA ALA A 644 7.41 -31.48 20.05
C ALA A 644 6.60 -30.18 19.92
N CYS A 645 7.12 -29.17 19.20
CA CYS A 645 6.40 -27.94 18.86
C CYS A 645 5.13 -28.22 18.05
N PHE A 646 5.21 -29.09 17.04
CA PHE A 646 4.05 -29.52 16.25
C PHE A 646 2.96 -30.17 17.12
N LEU A 647 3.34 -31.10 18.00
CA LEU A 647 2.39 -31.78 18.89
C LEU A 647 1.76 -30.82 19.90
N LEU A 648 2.53 -29.87 20.44
CA LEU A 648 2.04 -28.82 21.33
C LEU A 648 1.05 -27.90 20.60
N ALA A 649 1.37 -27.45 19.38
CA ALA A 649 0.47 -26.64 18.57
C ALA A 649 -0.85 -27.39 18.29
N LYS A 650 -0.78 -28.66 17.88
CA LYS A 650 -1.95 -29.51 17.62
C LYS A 650 -2.81 -29.70 18.87
N LEU A 651 -2.19 -29.89 20.05
CA LEU A 651 -2.91 -29.98 21.32
C LEU A 651 -3.61 -28.66 21.67
N HIS A 652 -2.91 -27.53 21.63
CA HIS A 652 -3.50 -26.23 21.96
C HIS A 652 -4.62 -25.81 21.01
N LEU A 653 -4.51 -26.14 19.72
CA LEU A 653 -5.59 -25.94 18.74
C LEU A 653 -6.83 -26.77 19.08
N LYS A 654 -6.66 -28.02 19.51
CA LYS A 654 -7.76 -28.89 19.98
C LYS A 654 -8.43 -28.33 21.24
N ILE A 655 -7.66 -27.73 22.14
CA ILE A 655 -8.15 -27.07 23.38
C ILE A 655 -8.82 -25.71 23.08
N LYS A 656 -8.71 -25.19 21.84
CA LYS A 656 -9.14 -23.84 21.43
C LYS A 656 -8.43 -22.70 22.17
N ASP A 657 -7.18 -22.92 22.58
CA ASP A 657 -6.34 -21.89 23.19
C ASP A 657 -5.44 -21.22 22.15
N ALA A 658 -6.03 -20.35 21.33
CA ALA A 658 -5.37 -19.71 20.18
C ALA A 658 -4.08 -18.94 20.55
N VAL A 659 -3.99 -18.36 21.75
CA VAL A 659 -2.85 -17.53 22.17
C VAL A 659 -1.61 -18.38 22.40
N SER A 660 -1.77 -19.54 23.05
CA SER A 660 -0.65 -20.44 23.36
C SER A 660 -0.13 -21.20 22.14
N VAL A 661 -0.89 -21.29 21.06
CA VAL A 661 -0.49 -21.97 19.81
C VAL A 661 0.64 -21.22 19.09
N VAL A 662 0.54 -19.89 19.03
CA VAL A 662 1.37 -19.04 18.17
C VAL A 662 2.88 -19.26 18.37
N PRO A 663 3.44 -19.24 19.61
CA PRO A 663 4.87 -19.44 19.82
C PRO A 663 5.42 -20.78 19.29
N PHE A 664 4.62 -21.85 19.37
CA PHE A 664 5.04 -23.17 18.93
C PHE A 664 5.02 -23.29 17.41
N ILE A 665 4.03 -22.68 16.75
CA ILE A 665 3.99 -22.62 15.28
C ILE A 665 5.10 -21.73 14.74
N GLU A 666 5.32 -20.56 15.35
CA GLU A 666 6.43 -19.66 14.99
C GLU A 666 7.78 -20.38 15.06
N ARG A 667 8.03 -21.12 16.16
CA ARG A 667 9.26 -21.90 16.31
C ARG A 667 9.35 -23.03 15.30
N LEU A 668 8.25 -23.75 15.06
CA LEU A 668 8.20 -24.83 14.07
C LEU A 668 8.59 -24.34 12.68
N LEU A 669 8.06 -23.19 12.25
CA LEU A 669 8.38 -22.60 10.95
C LEU A 669 9.83 -22.12 10.85
N ILE A 670 10.41 -21.60 11.93
CA ILE A 670 11.85 -21.24 11.97
C ILE A 670 12.73 -22.50 11.87
N LEU A 671 12.39 -23.55 12.61
CA LEU A 671 13.14 -24.82 12.57
C LEU A 671 13.05 -25.48 11.19
N ALA A 672 11.91 -25.38 10.51
CA ALA A 672 11.75 -25.89 9.15
C ALA A 672 12.62 -25.14 8.12
N ASP A 673 12.85 -23.83 8.31
CA ASP A 673 13.71 -23.03 7.42
C ASP A 673 15.21 -23.35 7.64
N GLU A 674 15.59 -23.68 8.88
CA GLU A 674 16.94 -24.12 9.24
C GLU A 674 17.24 -25.56 8.73
N LEU A 675 16.21 -26.35 8.43
CA LEU A 675 16.27 -27.75 8.03
C LEU A 675 15.66 -27.94 6.62
N PRO A 676 16.39 -27.63 5.53
CA PRO A 676 15.82 -27.55 4.17
C PRO A 676 15.39 -28.89 3.55
N GLU A 677 15.55 -30.02 4.23
CA GLU A 677 15.23 -31.37 3.70
C GLU A 677 13.75 -31.79 3.93
N VAL A 678 12.84 -30.84 4.19
CA VAL A 678 11.49 -31.08 4.76
C VAL A 678 10.36 -30.99 3.73
N CYS A 679 9.28 -31.77 3.96
CA CYS A 679 8.00 -31.73 3.23
C CYS A 679 7.34 -30.34 3.20
N ASP A 680 7.57 -29.65 2.09
CA ASP A 680 7.07 -28.35 1.65
C ASP A 680 5.55 -28.09 1.80
N GLU A 681 4.69 -29.04 1.42
CA GLU A 681 3.23 -28.85 1.43
C GLU A 681 2.65 -28.63 2.83
N ALA A 682 3.15 -29.36 3.83
CA ALA A 682 2.64 -29.28 5.20
C ALA A 682 2.99 -27.94 5.85
N MET A 683 4.13 -27.36 5.51
CA MET A 683 4.58 -26.06 6.03
C MET A 683 3.74 -24.89 5.50
N CYS A 684 3.22 -25.00 4.27
CA CYS A 684 2.28 -24.04 3.72
C CYS A 684 1.00 -23.97 4.58
N HIS A 685 0.45 -25.14 4.94
CA HIS A 685 -0.76 -25.26 5.76
C HIS A 685 -0.54 -24.70 7.17
N VAL A 686 0.58 -25.05 7.81
CA VAL A 686 0.98 -24.50 9.11
C VAL A 686 1.09 -22.97 9.08
N SER A 687 1.66 -22.42 8.00
CA SER A 687 1.78 -20.97 7.80
C SER A 687 0.42 -20.29 7.64
N LEU A 688 -0.54 -20.92 6.96
CA LEU A 688 -1.90 -20.37 6.84
C LEU A 688 -2.69 -20.43 8.15
N VAL A 689 -2.50 -21.48 8.96
CA VAL A 689 -3.06 -21.53 10.32
C VAL A 689 -2.51 -20.39 11.17
N LEU A 690 -1.20 -20.12 11.10
CA LEU A 690 -0.60 -18.98 11.79
C LEU A 690 -1.18 -17.64 11.30
N ALA A 691 -1.35 -17.48 9.98
CA ALA A 691 -1.96 -16.28 9.40
C ALA A 691 -3.38 -16.03 9.94
N ARG A 692 -4.19 -17.09 10.05
CA ARG A 692 -5.53 -17.00 10.66
C ARG A 692 -5.47 -16.58 12.12
N LEU A 693 -4.58 -17.18 12.91
CA LEU A 693 -4.39 -16.85 14.32
C LEU A 693 -3.98 -15.37 14.51
N TYR A 694 -3.08 -14.85 13.67
CA TYR A 694 -2.73 -13.42 13.69
C TYR A 694 -3.94 -12.53 13.34
N SER A 695 -4.74 -12.92 12.35
CA SER A 695 -5.96 -12.18 11.99
C SER A 695 -6.94 -12.11 13.17
N GLU A 696 -7.16 -13.23 13.86
CA GLU A 696 -8.06 -13.32 15.03
C GLU A 696 -7.55 -12.53 16.25
N GLN A 697 -6.22 -12.41 16.40
CA GLN A 697 -5.59 -11.59 17.44
C GLN A 697 -5.54 -10.09 17.10
N GLY A 698 -6.01 -9.70 15.91
CA GLY A 698 -5.95 -8.31 15.45
C GLY A 698 -4.52 -7.88 15.05
N LEU A 699 -3.80 -8.74 14.36
CA LEU A 699 -2.49 -8.45 13.79
C LEU A 699 -2.54 -8.65 12.26
N PRO A 700 -3.34 -7.84 11.54
CA PRO A 700 -3.66 -8.10 10.13
C PRO A 700 -2.44 -7.99 9.20
N ARG A 701 -1.45 -7.13 9.51
CA ARG A 701 -0.23 -6.99 8.69
C ARG A 701 0.68 -8.22 8.79
N LEU A 702 0.75 -8.82 9.98
CA LEU A 702 1.45 -10.10 10.20
C LEU A 702 0.69 -11.26 9.53
N ALA A 703 -0.64 -11.25 9.57
CA ALA A 703 -1.47 -12.24 8.88
C ALA A 703 -1.21 -12.23 7.36
N GLU A 704 -1.20 -11.05 6.74
CA GLU A 704 -0.90 -10.88 5.32
C GLU A 704 0.53 -11.32 4.96
N SER A 705 1.52 -10.95 5.77
CA SER A 705 2.92 -11.37 5.58
C SER A 705 3.07 -12.89 5.68
N CYS A 706 2.40 -13.50 6.67
CA CYS A 706 2.42 -14.95 6.84
C CYS A 706 1.74 -15.68 5.68
N ALA A 707 0.59 -15.18 5.20
CA ALA A 707 -0.09 -15.72 4.02
C ALA A 707 0.78 -15.61 2.76
N ARG A 708 1.51 -14.48 2.60
CA ARG A 708 2.43 -14.28 1.48
C ARG A 708 3.65 -15.19 1.56
N ARG A 709 4.22 -15.41 2.75
CA ARG A 709 5.28 -16.40 2.95
C ARG A 709 4.79 -17.79 2.56
N ALA A 710 3.58 -18.16 2.98
CA ALA A 710 2.97 -19.44 2.60
C ALA A 710 2.84 -19.58 1.08
N SER A 711 2.39 -18.56 0.34
CA SER A 711 2.20 -18.66 -1.12
C SER A 711 3.51 -18.68 -1.95
N LEU A 712 4.63 -18.29 -1.35
CA LEU A 712 5.96 -18.30 -1.98
C LEU A 712 6.77 -19.57 -1.73
N GLN A 713 6.35 -20.43 -0.79
CA GLN A 713 7.04 -21.69 -0.50
C GLN A 713 7.02 -22.64 -1.71
N VAL A 714 7.98 -23.58 -1.72
CA VAL A 714 7.92 -24.74 -2.60
C VAL A 714 6.77 -25.63 -2.06
N GLY A 715 6.03 -26.37 -2.90
CA GLY A 715 4.86 -27.18 -2.49
C GLY A 715 3.52 -26.46 -2.28
N VAL A 716 3.39 -25.20 -2.69
CA VAL A 716 2.12 -24.47 -2.63
C VAL A 716 1.09 -25.07 -3.60
N THR A 717 -0.16 -25.15 -3.16
CA THR A 717 -1.30 -25.61 -3.96
C THR A 717 -2.22 -24.43 -4.31
N VAL A 718 -3.15 -24.64 -5.24
CA VAL A 718 -4.18 -23.65 -5.58
C VAL A 718 -5.01 -23.24 -4.36
N SER A 719 -5.38 -24.20 -3.50
CA SER A 719 -6.16 -23.93 -2.28
C SER A 719 -5.39 -23.04 -1.31
N HIS A 720 -4.08 -23.26 -1.13
CA HIS A 720 -3.25 -22.42 -0.27
C HIS A 720 -3.25 -20.95 -0.72
N CYS A 721 -3.10 -20.70 -2.02
CA CYS A 721 -3.18 -19.34 -2.56
C CYS A 721 -4.56 -18.70 -2.35
N LEU A 722 -5.64 -19.44 -2.56
CA LEU A 722 -7.02 -18.94 -2.38
C LEU A 722 -7.35 -18.68 -0.90
N CYS A 723 -6.85 -19.50 0.03
CA CYS A 723 -6.92 -19.22 1.45
C CYS A 723 -6.20 -17.91 1.80
N GLY A 724 -5.04 -17.65 1.18
CA GLY A 724 -4.35 -16.35 1.28
C GLY A 724 -5.20 -15.19 0.76
N VAL A 725 -5.89 -15.36 -0.38
CA VAL A 725 -6.82 -14.35 -0.91
C VAL A 725 -8.00 -14.11 0.03
N SER A 726 -8.57 -15.17 0.59
CA SER A 726 -9.67 -15.08 1.57
C SER A 726 -9.26 -14.22 2.77
N LEU A 727 -8.10 -14.51 3.37
CA LEU A 727 -7.54 -13.75 4.50
C LEU A 727 -7.27 -12.28 4.14
N LEU A 728 -6.81 -12.00 2.92
CA LEU A 728 -6.63 -10.63 2.43
C LEU A 728 -7.95 -9.88 2.32
N LEU A 729 -8.99 -10.51 1.74
CA LEU A 729 -10.31 -9.90 1.57
C LEU A 729 -10.98 -9.63 2.92
N GLU A 730 -10.82 -10.51 3.91
CA GLU A 730 -11.32 -10.30 5.28
C GLU A 730 -10.67 -9.09 5.97
N ASN A 731 -9.36 -8.87 5.78
CA ASN A 731 -8.61 -7.80 6.42
C ASN A 731 -8.56 -6.49 5.59
N ALA A 732 -8.93 -6.54 4.31
CA ALA A 732 -8.92 -5.40 3.38
C ALA A 732 -9.67 -4.14 3.87
N PRO A 733 -10.87 -4.22 4.48
CA PRO A 733 -11.56 -3.01 4.95
C PRO A 733 -10.82 -2.32 6.11
N GLU A 734 -10.13 -3.07 6.97
CA GLU A 734 -9.34 -2.50 8.08
C GLU A 734 -8.00 -1.92 7.61
N LEU A 735 -7.33 -2.58 6.66
CA LEU A 735 -5.98 -2.20 6.20
C LEU A 735 -5.96 -1.18 5.07
N HIS A 736 -6.87 -1.31 4.09
CA HIS A 736 -6.80 -0.59 2.82
C HIS A 736 -8.05 0.23 2.50
N GLY A 737 -9.16 0.03 3.23
CA GLY A 737 -10.43 0.72 2.97
C GLY A 737 -11.06 0.39 1.61
N VAL A 738 -10.69 -0.74 1.00
CA VAL A 738 -11.21 -1.21 -0.30
C VAL A 738 -11.71 -2.64 -0.19
N SER A 739 -12.62 -3.03 -1.08
CA SER A 739 -13.17 -4.39 -1.13
C SER A 739 -12.17 -5.43 -1.65
N ILE A 740 -11.38 -5.08 -2.67
CA ILE A 740 -10.34 -5.94 -3.24
C ILE A 740 -9.03 -5.13 -3.30
N PRO A 741 -8.03 -5.44 -2.47
CA PRO A 741 -6.73 -4.79 -2.51
C PRO A 741 -5.84 -5.37 -3.64
N THR A 742 -4.91 -4.59 -4.19
CA THR A 742 -4.02 -5.06 -5.28
C THR A 742 -3.08 -6.19 -4.83
N GLN A 743 -2.86 -6.37 -3.54
CA GLN A 743 -2.11 -7.46 -2.94
C GLN A 743 -2.73 -8.84 -3.20
N VAL A 744 -4.00 -8.92 -3.62
CA VAL A 744 -4.62 -10.16 -4.10
C VAL A 744 -3.98 -10.65 -5.40
N ALA A 745 -3.41 -9.76 -6.23
CA ALA A 745 -2.90 -10.09 -7.55
C ALA A 745 -1.72 -11.10 -7.53
N PRO A 746 -0.68 -10.95 -6.68
CA PRO A 746 0.36 -11.97 -6.52
C PRO A 746 -0.16 -13.37 -6.15
N PHE A 747 -1.19 -13.45 -5.30
CA PHE A 747 -1.77 -14.74 -4.89
C PHE A 747 -2.57 -15.38 -6.03
N LEU A 748 -3.39 -14.60 -6.73
CA LEU A 748 -4.17 -15.11 -7.86
C LEU A 748 -3.28 -15.51 -9.04
N THR A 749 -2.21 -14.76 -9.33
CA THR A 749 -1.20 -15.14 -10.34
C THR A 749 -0.49 -16.42 -9.98
N ARG A 750 -0.08 -16.57 -8.71
CA ARG A 750 0.50 -17.83 -8.22
C ARG A 750 -0.48 -18.99 -8.32
N ALA A 751 -1.75 -18.81 -7.92
CA ALA A 751 -2.80 -19.83 -8.02
C ALA A 751 -3.02 -20.29 -9.48
N ALA A 752 -3.10 -19.34 -10.41
CA ALA A 752 -3.29 -19.65 -11.83
C ALA A 752 -2.07 -20.36 -12.44
N ALA A 753 -0.86 -20.02 -12.01
CA ALA A 753 0.36 -20.71 -12.46
C ALA A 753 0.47 -22.16 -11.95
N LEU A 754 -0.12 -22.46 -10.79
CA LEU A 754 -0.14 -23.80 -10.18
C LEU A 754 -1.25 -24.69 -10.72
N ALA A 755 -2.35 -24.11 -11.20
CA ALA A 755 -3.45 -24.87 -11.76
C ALA A 755 -3.08 -25.43 -13.15
N PRO A 756 -3.08 -26.75 -13.36
CA PRO A 756 -2.92 -27.30 -14.70
C PRO A 756 -4.06 -26.77 -15.58
N LEU A 757 -3.70 -26.09 -16.68
CA LEU A 757 -4.59 -25.32 -17.58
C LEU A 757 -5.88 -26.05 -18.01
N HIS A 758 -5.92 -27.38 -17.91
CA HIS A 758 -7.06 -28.20 -18.30
C HIS A 758 -8.01 -28.60 -17.16
N ASN A 759 -7.64 -28.40 -15.89
CA ASN A 759 -8.38 -28.97 -14.76
C ASN A 759 -9.34 -28.00 -14.06
N ASP A 760 -9.12 -26.67 -14.12
CA ASP A 760 -9.93 -25.72 -13.35
C ASP A 760 -10.27 -24.42 -14.14
N PRO A 761 -11.15 -24.52 -15.16
CA PRO A 761 -11.49 -23.40 -16.05
C PRO A 761 -12.17 -22.21 -15.34
N THR A 762 -12.85 -22.46 -14.22
CA THR A 762 -13.50 -21.43 -13.39
C THR A 762 -12.47 -20.52 -12.73
N LEU A 763 -11.38 -21.08 -12.20
CA LEU A 763 -10.28 -20.33 -11.59
C LEU A 763 -9.58 -19.43 -12.61
N VAL A 764 -9.26 -19.96 -13.80
CA VAL A 764 -8.61 -19.19 -14.86
C VAL A 764 -9.48 -18.00 -15.29
N HIS A 765 -10.79 -18.19 -15.39
CA HIS A 765 -11.74 -17.13 -15.69
C HIS A 765 -11.79 -16.05 -14.61
N ILE A 766 -11.95 -16.44 -13.34
CA ILE A 766 -11.99 -15.50 -12.22
C ILE A 766 -10.66 -14.76 -12.08
N HIS A 767 -9.53 -15.45 -12.22
CA HIS A 767 -8.19 -14.87 -12.21
C HIS A 767 -8.07 -13.73 -13.25
N ALA A 768 -8.40 -14.01 -14.51
CA ALA A 768 -8.30 -13.04 -15.58
C ALA A 768 -9.31 -11.88 -15.43
N LEU A 769 -10.52 -12.17 -14.94
CA LEU A 769 -11.54 -11.15 -14.63
C LEU A 769 -11.06 -10.21 -13.51
N CYS A 770 -10.59 -10.75 -12.38
CA CYS A 770 -10.09 -9.97 -11.24
C CYS A 770 -8.88 -9.11 -11.61
N LEU A 771 -7.87 -9.69 -12.28
CA LEU A 771 -6.68 -8.93 -12.67
C LEU A 771 -7.00 -7.85 -13.68
N SER A 772 -7.81 -8.15 -14.70
CA SER A 772 -8.21 -7.13 -15.68
C SER A 772 -8.99 -5.99 -15.04
N TRP A 773 -9.82 -6.28 -14.04
CA TRP A 773 -10.50 -5.27 -13.23
C TRP A 773 -9.51 -4.42 -12.41
N LEU A 774 -8.55 -5.03 -11.71
CA LEU A 774 -7.53 -4.32 -10.96
C LEU A 774 -6.66 -3.42 -11.87
N PHE A 775 -6.20 -3.95 -13.02
CA PHE A 775 -5.44 -3.17 -14.00
C PHE A 775 -6.25 -2.00 -14.58
N HIS A 776 -7.54 -2.20 -14.86
CA HIS A 776 -8.42 -1.14 -15.33
C HIS A 776 -8.59 -0.03 -14.29
N ARG A 777 -8.84 -0.40 -13.02
CA ARG A 777 -8.99 0.54 -11.90
C ARG A 777 -7.75 1.42 -11.68
N HIS A 778 -6.57 0.86 -11.93
CA HIS A 778 -5.28 1.56 -11.86
C HIS A 778 -4.81 2.11 -13.22
N ASN A 779 -5.74 2.39 -14.15
CA ASN A 779 -5.49 3.07 -15.42
C ASN A 779 -4.43 2.41 -16.33
N MET A 780 -4.37 1.07 -16.32
CA MET A 780 -3.49 0.24 -17.17
C MET A 780 -4.30 -0.68 -18.12
N PRO A 781 -5.07 -0.12 -19.09
CA PRO A 781 -5.99 -0.90 -19.92
C PRO A 781 -5.28 -1.90 -20.84
N GLU A 782 -4.06 -1.60 -21.32
CA GLU A 782 -3.30 -2.51 -22.19
C GLU A 782 -3.01 -3.86 -21.50
N ARG A 783 -2.61 -3.82 -20.22
CA ARG A 783 -2.39 -5.03 -19.42
C ARG A 783 -3.71 -5.75 -19.14
N ALA A 784 -4.77 -5.02 -18.83
CA ALA A 784 -6.10 -5.61 -18.62
C ALA A 784 -6.60 -6.40 -19.85
N VAL A 785 -6.42 -5.85 -21.06
CA VAL A 785 -6.75 -6.51 -22.32
C VAL A 785 -5.95 -7.80 -22.49
N ARG A 786 -4.64 -7.80 -22.21
CA ARG A 786 -3.81 -9.01 -22.32
C ARG A 786 -4.31 -10.15 -21.45
N TYR A 787 -4.65 -9.88 -20.19
CA TYR A 787 -5.18 -10.91 -19.28
C TYR A 787 -6.54 -11.45 -19.74
N MET A 788 -7.44 -10.60 -20.23
CA MET A 788 -8.71 -11.07 -20.79
C MET A 788 -8.54 -11.82 -22.12
N CYS A 789 -7.55 -11.47 -22.95
CA CYS A 789 -7.24 -12.20 -24.18
C CYS A 789 -6.64 -13.58 -23.91
N ALA A 790 -5.90 -13.76 -22.81
CA ALA A 790 -5.40 -15.08 -22.41
C ALA A 790 -6.55 -16.09 -22.19
N ILE A 791 -7.73 -15.61 -21.76
CA ILE A 791 -8.95 -16.44 -21.71
C ILE A 791 -9.33 -16.96 -23.11
N LEU A 792 -9.21 -16.15 -24.16
CA LEU A 792 -9.54 -16.53 -25.54
C LEU A 792 -8.57 -17.54 -26.17
N GLU A 793 -7.33 -17.61 -25.69
CA GLU A 793 -6.28 -18.49 -26.23
C GLU A 793 -6.24 -19.87 -25.58
N HIS A 794 -6.78 -20.01 -24.35
CA HIS A 794 -6.48 -21.16 -23.50
C HIS A 794 -7.65 -22.05 -23.07
N SER A 795 -8.86 -21.88 -23.62
CA SER A 795 -10.03 -22.56 -23.05
C SER A 795 -10.95 -23.26 -24.05
N SER A 796 -11.08 -24.57 -23.88
CA SER A 796 -12.37 -25.25 -24.02
C SER A 796 -13.33 -24.67 -22.97
N MET A 797 -14.12 -23.66 -23.34
CA MET A 797 -15.06 -22.94 -22.46
C MET A 797 -16.31 -23.75 -22.09
N SER A 798 -16.24 -25.08 -22.15
CA SER A 798 -17.39 -25.97 -22.00
C SER A 798 -18.05 -25.95 -20.61
N SER A 799 -17.38 -25.40 -19.58
CA SER A 799 -17.88 -25.36 -18.20
C SER A 799 -18.40 -23.99 -17.75
N ILE A 800 -18.25 -22.94 -18.56
CA ILE A 800 -18.65 -21.58 -18.17
C ILE A 800 -20.04 -21.31 -18.73
N GLY A 801 -20.97 -20.92 -17.86
CA GLY A 801 -22.35 -20.63 -18.27
C GLY A 801 -22.40 -19.53 -19.32
N LYS A 802 -23.34 -19.62 -20.27
CA LYS A 802 -23.50 -18.63 -21.36
C LYS A 802 -23.54 -17.18 -20.85
N SER A 803 -24.20 -16.94 -19.70
CA SER A 803 -24.30 -15.62 -19.06
C SER A 803 -22.93 -15.05 -18.62
N ASP A 804 -22.07 -15.90 -18.05
CA ASP A 804 -20.74 -15.50 -17.60
C ASP A 804 -19.82 -15.22 -18.79
N ALA A 805 -19.92 -16.03 -19.85
CA ALA A 805 -19.18 -15.80 -21.09
C ALA A 805 -19.59 -14.47 -21.74
N THR A 806 -20.90 -14.18 -21.83
CA THR A 806 -21.39 -12.91 -22.40
C THR A 806 -20.92 -11.69 -21.60
N THR A 807 -20.97 -11.74 -20.27
CA THR A 807 -20.52 -10.61 -19.43
C THR A 807 -19.01 -10.39 -19.52
N ALA A 808 -18.22 -11.45 -19.63
CA ALA A 808 -16.78 -11.36 -19.86
C ALA A 808 -16.42 -10.76 -21.23
N PHE A 809 -17.19 -11.04 -22.28
CA PHE A 809 -16.97 -10.41 -23.59
C PHE A 809 -17.39 -8.94 -23.60
N ILE A 810 -18.46 -8.57 -22.89
CA ILE A 810 -18.83 -7.16 -22.68
C ILE A 810 -17.70 -6.44 -21.93
N TRP A 811 -17.12 -7.07 -20.90
CA TRP A 811 -15.95 -6.52 -20.20
C TRP A 811 -14.75 -6.33 -21.15
N LEU A 812 -14.42 -7.34 -21.94
CA LEU A 812 -13.32 -7.28 -22.89
C LEU A 812 -13.53 -6.15 -23.92
N ALA A 813 -14.75 -5.97 -24.42
CA ALA A 813 -15.09 -4.87 -25.31
C ALA A 813 -14.87 -3.50 -24.65
N TRP A 814 -15.29 -3.35 -23.39
CA TRP A 814 -15.04 -2.14 -22.61
C TRP A 814 -13.54 -1.85 -22.45
N LEU A 815 -12.73 -2.87 -22.14
CA LEU A 815 -11.28 -2.72 -22.03
C LEU A 815 -10.64 -2.29 -23.36
N TYR A 816 -11.12 -2.81 -24.50
CA TYR A 816 -10.66 -2.36 -25.83
C TYR A 816 -11.01 -0.90 -26.11
N ILE A 817 -12.20 -0.43 -25.70
CA ILE A 817 -12.58 0.99 -25.77
C ILE A 817 -11.60 1.83 -24.96
N CYS A 818 -11.34 1.46 -23.70
CA CYS A 818 -10.39 2.17 -22.84
C CYS A 818 -8.95 2.15 -23.37
N ASN A 819 -8.56 1.07 -24.07
CA ASN A 819 -7.25 0.94 -24.71
C ASN A 819 -7.15 1.63 -26.08
N GLN A 820 -8.10 2.50 -26.45
CA GLN A 820 -8.13 3.24 -27.72
C GLN A 820 -8.17 2.33 -28.96
N GLN A 821 -8.82 1.15 -28.86
CA GLN A 821 -9.02 0.19 -29.95
C GLN A 821 -10.52 -0.04 -30.21
N PRO A 822 -11.27 0.98 -30.70
CA PRO A 822 -12.71 0.85 -30.89
C PRO A 822 -13.10 -0.17 -31.97
N GLY A 823 -12.24 -0.40 -32.97
CA GLY A 823 -12.51 -1.36 -34.05
C GLY A 823 -12.63 -2.79 -33.54
N THR A 824 -11.72 -3.23 -32.66
CA THR A 824 -11.76 -4.57 -32.06
C THR A 824 -12.90 -4.70 -31.05
N ALA A 825 -13.22 -3.63 -30.31
CA ALA A 825 -14.39 -3.60 -29.43
C ALA A 825 -15.69 -3.85 -30.20
N LEU A 826 -15.88 -3.19 -31.36
CA LEU A 826 -17.05 -3.41 -32.22
C LEU A 826 -17.17 -4.86 -32.68
N GLU A 827 -16.07 -5.52 -33.05
CA GLU A 827 -16.10 -6.93 -33.46
C GLU A 827 -16.57 -7.87 -32.35
N VAL A 828 -16.15 -7.62 -31.11
CA VAL A 828 -16.60 -8.36 -29.93
C VAL A 828 -18.09 -8.10 -29.66
N LEU A 829 -18.51 -6.83 -29.66
CA LEU A 829 -19.90 -6.45 -29.39
C LEU A 829 -20.86 -6.99 -30.46
N ASP A 830 -20.49 -6.93 -31.74
CA ASP A 830 -21.27 -7.50 -32.85
C ASP A 830 -21.41 -9.03 -32.71
N ALA A 831 -20.35 -9.72 -32.24
CA ALA A 831 -20.41 -11.16 -31.98
C ALA A 831 -21.32 -11.50 -30.79
N VAL A 832 -21.31 -10.67 -29.74
CA VAL A 832 -22.22 -10.81 -28.60
C VAL A 832 -23.67 -10.60 -29.04
N LEU A 833 -23.97 -9.54 -29.80
CA LEU A 833 -25.32 -9.28 -30.34
C LEU A 833 -25.83 -10.44 -31.20
N ALA A 834 -24.99 -11.01 -32.07
CA ALA A 834 -25.35 -12.15 -32.92
C ALA A 834 -25.66 -13.43 -32.12
N SER A 835 -25.25 -13.52 -30.85
CA SER A 835 -25.50 -14.67 -29.98
C SER A 835 -26.77 -14.56 -29.13
N LEU A 836 -27.36 -13.36 -29.08
CA LEU A 836 -28.59 -13.07 -28.35
C LEU A 836 -29.81 -13.52 -29.18
N PRO A 837 -30.89 -14.01 -28.54
CA PRO A 837 -32.06 -14.53 -29.24
C PRO A 837 -32.80 -13.45 -30.02
N GLU A 838 -33.00 -13.64 -31.33
CA GLU A 838 -33.59 -12.69 -32.31
C GLU A 838 -34.99 -12.14 -31.97
N HIS A 839 -35.65 -12.64 -30.91
CA HIS A 839 -37.03 -12.35 -30.57
C HIS A 839 -37.25 -11.98 -29.10
N CYS A 840 -36.18 -11.72 -28.33
CA CYS A 840 -36.31 -11.29 -26.94
C CYS A 840 -35.36 -10.13 -26.67
N THR A 841 -35.90 -8.92 -26.52
CA THR A 841 -35.13 -7.80 -25.99
C THR A 841 -34.65 -8.16 -24.59
N THR A 842 -33.36 -7.92 -24.33
CA THR A 842 -32.78 -8.14 -23.01
C THR A 842 -32.10 -6.87 -22.54
N HIS A 843 -32.08 -6.65 -21.23
CA HIS A 843 -31.36 -5.53 -20.62
C HIS A 843 -29.89 -5.44 -21.08
N LEU A 844 -29.27 -6.61 -21.31
CA LEU A 844 -27.92 -6.76 -21.88
C LEU A 844 -27.78 -6.16 -23.29
N GLU A 845 -28.80 -6.24 -24.14
CA GLU A 845 -28.76 -5.63 -25.48
C GLU A 845 -28.52 -4.13 -25.40
N GLY A 846 -29.20 -3.47 -24.46
CA GLY A 846 -29.04 -2.04 -24.26
C GLY A 846 -27.63 -1.65 -23.81
N VAL A 847 -27.02 -2.41 -22.89
CA VAL A 847 -25.61 -2.23 -22.49
C VAL A 847 -24.69 -2.33 -23.71
N VAL A 848 -24.91 -3.34 -24.56
CA VAL A 848 -24.12 -3.59 -25.77
C VAL A 848 -24.30 -2.46 -26.79
N TYR A 849 -25.53 -1.97 -27.02
CA TYR A 849 -25.77 -0.83 -27.90
C TYR A 849 -25.11 0.47 -27.39
N ASN A 850 -25.13 0.74 -26.09
CA ASN A 850 -24.43 1.89 -25.51
C ASN A 850 -22.91 1.79 -25.71
N MET A 851 -22.29 0.63 -25.45
CA MET A 851 -20.85 0.43 -25.70
C MET A 851 -20.49 0.48 -27.19
N ARG A 852 -21.38 -0.01 -28.06
CA ARG A 852 -21.21 0.06 -29.52
C ARG A 852 -21.26 1.52 -29.99
N ALA A 853 -22.17 2.31 -29.43
CA ALA A 853 -22.27 3.75 -29.69
C ALA A 853 -21.01 4.52 -29.28
N ILE A 854 -20.46 4.21 -28.09
CA ILE A 854 -19.18 4.73 -27.61
C ILE A 854 -18.06 4.36 -28.60
N SER A 855 -17.98 3.09 -28.99
CA SER A 855 -16.97 2.61 -29.94
C SER A 855 -17.05 3.31 -31.30
N TYR A 856 -18.26 3.51 -31.84
CA TYR A 856 -18.48 4.27 -33.07
C TYR A 856 -18.11 5.75 -32.93
N ARG A 857 -18.37 6.35 -31.75
CA ARG A 857 -17.97 7.73 -31.47
C ARG A 857 -16.44 7.87 -31.48
N HIS A 858 -15.72 6.94 -30.86
CA HIS A 858 -14.25 6.88 -30.85
C HIS A 858 -13.66 6.61 -32.25
N SER A 859 -14.35 5.85 -33.10
CA SER A 859 -13.96 5.66 -34.51
C SER A 859 -14.41 6.77 -35.47
N ALA A 860 -15.04 7.83 -34.93
CA ALA A 860 -15.61 8.97 -35.65
C ALA A 860 -16.76 8.63 -36.63
N ASP A 861 -17.39 7.47 -36.52
CA ASP A 861 -18.64 7.13 -37.23
C ASP A 861 -19.86 7.64 -36.46
N ILE A 862 -20.10 8.94 -36.57
CA ILE A 862 -21.16 9.65 -35.84
C ILE A 862 -22.56 9.09 -36.15
N ARG A 863 -22.79 8.61 -37.38
CA ARG A 863 -24.12 8.14 -37.77
C ARG A 863 -24.46 6.85 -37.04
N GLN A 864 -23.56 5.87 -37.09
CA GLN A 864 -23.75 4.59 -36.38
C GLN A 864 -23.75 4.78 -34.86
N ALA A 865 -22.97 5.74 -34.36
CA ALA A 865 -23.01 6.11 -32.94
C ALA A 865 -24.40 6.62 -32.54
N ALA A 866 -24.99 7.55 -33.29
CA ALA A 866 -26.32 8.09 -33.00
C ALA A 866 -27.42 7.02 -33.07
N GLU A 867 -27.39 6.16 -34.10
CA GLU A 867 -28.35 5.04 -34.23
C GLU A 867 -28.23 4.06 -33.05
N SER A 868 -27.00 3.78 -32.58
CA SER A 868 -26.76 2.89 -31.44
C SER A 868 -27.15 3.51 -30.09
N TYR A 869 -26.89 4.81 -29.88
CA TYR A 869 -27.35 5.52 -28.68
C TYR A 869 -28.87 5.56 -28.61
N GLN A 870 -29.54 5.82 -29.74
CA GLN A 870 -30.99 5.82 -29.81
C GLN A 870 -31.58 4.45 -29.45
N ALA A 871 -31.01 3.36 -29.97
CA ALA A 871 -31.43 2.01 -29.60
C ALA A 871 -31.22 1.72 -28.10
N ALA A 872 -30.12 2.18 -27.51
CA ALA A 872 -29.84 2.01 -26.09
C ALA A 872 -30.85 2.78 -25.21
N ILE A 873 -31.24 3.99 -25.61
CA ILE A 873 -32.26 4.81 -24.93
C ILE A 873 -33.63 4.12 -25.01
N GLU A 874 -34.03 3.64 -26.19
CA GLU A 874 -35.32 2.94 -26.38
C GLU A 874 -35.43 1.68 -25.52
N ILE A 875 -34.33 0.92 -25.39
CA ILE A 875 -34.29 -0.26 -24.51
C ILE A 875 -34.38 0.15 -23.04
N CYS A 876 -33.66 1.18 -22.59
CA CYS A 876 -33.77 1.66 -21.21
C CYS A 876 -35.19 2.13 -20.88
N GLU A 877 -35.85 2.81 -21.82
CA GLU A 877 -37.22 3.28 -21.69
C GLU A 877 -38.21 2.11 -21.60
N GLU A 878 -38.04 1.06 -22.41
CA GLU A 878 -38.87 -0.15 -22.38
C GLU A 878 -38.77 -0.91 -21.04
N PHE A 879 -37.56 -0.97 -20.45
CA PHE A 879 -37.30 -1.65 -19.17
C PHE A 879 -37.47 -0.76 -17.93
N GLU A 880 -37.83 0.52 -18.10
CA GLU A 880 -37.91 1.54 -17.03
C GLU A 880 -36.63 1.66 -16.18
N ASP A 881 -35.46 1.36 -16.75
CA ASP A 881 -34.18 1.46 -16.05
C ASP A 881 -33.68 2.91 -16.04
N ARG A 882 -34.10 3.66 -15.03
CA ARG A 882 -33.78 5.09 -14.90
C ARG A 882 -32.28 5.38 -14.83
N HIS A 883 -31.49 4.51 -14.19
CA HIS A 883 -30.05 4.73 -14.05
C HIS A 883 -29.36 4.66 -15.41
N ASN A 884 -29.59 3.56 -16.13
CA ASN A 884 -29.00 3.35 -17.45
C ASN A 884 -29.56 4.31 -18.50
N TRP A 885 -30.82 4.70 -18.37
CA TRP A 885 -31.43 5.74 -19.20
C TRP A 885 -30.69 7.07 -19.05
N ALA A 886 -30.39 7.49 -17.82
CA ALA A 886 -29.66 8.72 -17.55
C ALA A 886 -28.26 8.69 -18.19
N VAL A 887 -27.56 7.56 -18.10
CA VAL A 887 -26.23 7.37 -18.72
C VAL A 887 -26.28 7.38 -20.25
N ALA A 888 -27.26 6.69 -20.86
CA ALA A 888 -27.42 6.66 -22.30
C ALA A 888 -27.71 8.06 -22.89
N LEU A 889 -28.59 8.83 -22.23
CA LEU A 889 -28.86 10.23 -22.58
C LEU A 889 -27.62 11.12 -22.42
N ALA A 890 -26.85 10.94 -21.34
CA ALA A 890 -25.61 11.69 -21.14
C ALA A 890 -24.60 11.45 -22.25
N ASN A 891 -24.34 10.18 -22.58
CA ASN A 891 -23.41 9.81 -23.66
C ASN A 891 -23.86 10.35 -25.02
N PHE A 892 -25.16 10.29 -25.31
CA PHE A 892 -25.72 10.87 -26.54
C PHE A 892 -25.56 12.40 -26.56
N GLY A 893 -25.78 13.06 -25.42
CA GLY A 893 -25.53 14.48 -25.22
C GLY A 893 -24.07 14.88 -25.44
N PHE A 894 -23.12 14.13 -24.90
CA PHE A 894 -21.67 14.35 -25.09
C PHE A 894 -21.27 14.20 -26.56
N MET A 895 -21.80 13.20 -27.26
CA MET A 895 -21.60 13.05 -28.70
C MET A 895 -22.18 14.25 -29.48
N CYS A 896 -23.37 14.73 -29.10
CA CYS A 896 -23.98 15.92 -29.73
C CYS A 896 -23.12 17.18 -29.54
N LEU A 897 -22.45 17.35 -28.39
CA LEU A 897 -21.49 18.44 -28.17
C LEU A 897 -20.30 18.34 -29.13
N GLN A 898 -19.74 17.15 -29.33
CA GLN A 898 -18.61 16.90 -30.24
C GLN A 898 -18.96 17.27 -31.70
N VAL A 899 -20.20 16.98 -32.14
CA VAL A 899 -20.71 17.29 -33.48
C VAL A 899 -21.21 18.74 -33.60
N LYS A 900 -21.13 19.53 -32.52
CA LYS A 900 -21.64 20.91 -32.40
C LYS A 900 -23.16 21.03 -32.57
N ALA A 901 -23.90 19.95 -32.35
CA ALA A 901 -25.36 19.93 -32.30
C ALA A 901 -25.85 20.43 -30.94
N LYS A 902 -25.61 21.73 -30.65
CA LYS A 902 -25.75 22.32 -29.31
C LYS A 902 -27.13 22.12 -28.67
N ARG A 903 -28.22 22.28 -29.44
CA ARG A 903 -29.59 22.13 -28.91
C ARG A 903 -29.91 20.70 -28.49
N LEU A 904 -29.56 19.73 -29.32
CA LEU A 904 -29.74 18.31 -29.00
C LEU A 904 -28.87 17.91 -27.80
N ALA A 905 -27.65 18.45 -27.71
CA ALA A 905 -26.81 18.22 -26.55
C ALA A 905 -27.46 18.74 -25.26
N GLU A 906 -27.96 19.98 -25.28
CA GLU A 906 -28.64 20.60 -24.15
C GLU A 906 -29.88 19.79 -23.73
N GLU A 907 -30.74 19.42 -24.67
CA GLU A 907 -31.95 18.62 -24.40
C GLU A 907 -31.62 17.28 -23.73
N ASN A 908 -30.68 16.51 -24.29
CA ASN A 908 -30.31 15.20 -23.76
C ASN A 908 -29.60 15.30 -22.40
N LEU A 909 -28.71 16.27 -22.21
CA LEU A 909 -28.00 16.46 -20.94
C LEU A 909 -28.94 16.97 -19.83
N CYS A 910 -29.90 17.84 -20.15
CA CYS A 910 -30.91 18.28 -19.19
C CYS A 910 -31.84 17.13 -18.77
N GLN A 911 -32.28 16.28 -19.71
CA GLN A 911 -33.06 15.08 -19.39
C GLN A 911 -32.26 14.08 -18.55
N SER A 912 -30.98 13.88 -18.88
CA SER A 912 -30.07 13.05 -18.09
C SER A 912 -29.93 13.58 -16.65
N MET A 913 -29.76 14.90 -16.49
CA MET A 913 -29.70 15.57 -15.19
C MET A 913 -31.00 15.39 -14.39
N GLU A 914 -32.18 15.53 -15.03
CA GLU A 914 -33.47 15.30 -14.39
C GLU A 914 -33.61 13.87 -13.87
N LEU A 915 -33.21 12.87 -14.67
CA LEU A 915 -33.22 11.47 -14.25
C LEU A 915 -32.26 11.21 -13.09
N PHE A 916 -31.00 11.65 -13.18
CA PHE A 916 -30.04 11.50 -12.09
C PHE A 916 -30.52 12.16 -10.80
N SER A 917 -31.15 13.33 -10.88
CA SER A 917 -31.68 14.03 -9.70
C SER A 917 -32.82 13.30 -8.99
N GLY A 918 -33.49 12.36 -9.68
CA GLY A 918 -34.61 11.58 -9.17
C GLY A 918 -34.27 10.13 -8.78
N LEU A 919 -32.99 9.74 -8.78
CA LEU A 919 -32.54 8.42 -8.32
C LEU A 919 -32.37 8.40 -6.80
N GLU A 920 -32.87 7.34 -6.15
CA GLU A 920 -32.68 7.09 -4.71
C GLU A 920 -31.50 6.14 -4.43
N ASP A 921 -31.06 5.38 -5.44
CA ASP A 921 -30.02 4.35 -5.31
C ASP A 921 -28.61 4.96 -5.25
N GLU A 922 -27.72 4.41 -4.42
CA GLU A 922 -26.32 4.86 -4.35
C GLU A 922 -25.49 4.41 -5.58
N GLY A 923 -24.50 5.21 -5.98
CA GLY A 923 -23.49 4.84 -7.00
C GLY A 923 -23.57 5.63 -8.32
N HIS A 924 -24.63 6.40 -8.55
CA HIS A 924 -24.82 7.21 -9.76
C HIS A 924 -24.16 8.59 -9.68
N GLU A 925 -23.70 8.99 -8.50
CA GLU A 925 -23.36 10.38 -8.22
C GLU A 925 -22.10 10.85 -8.96
N LEU A 926 -21.16 9.96 -9.25
CA LEU A 926 -19.98 10.27 -10.09
C LEU A 926 -20.37 10.60 -11.53
N SER A 927 -21.26 9.82 -12.13
CA SER A 927 -21.81 10.08 -13.46
C SER A 927 -22.57 11.41 -13.46
N PHE A 928 -23.33 11.67 -12.39
CA PHE A 928 -24.08 12.91 -12.26
C PHE A 928 -23.18 14.15 -12.18
N ILE A 929 -22.11 14.10 -11.38
CA ILE A 929 -21.08 15.18 -11.31
C ILE A 929 -20.54 15.49 -12.70
N LEU A 930 -20.21 14.47 -13.51
CA LEU A 930 -19.67 14.66 -14.85
C LEU A 930 -20.67 15.32 -15.80
N VAL A 931 -21.95 14.96 -15.72
CA VAL A 931 -23.03 15.61 -16.51
C VAL A 931 -23.17 17.07 -16.12
N LEU A 932 -23.18 17.39 -14.82
CA LEU A 932 -23.25 18.77 -14.32
C LEU A 932 -22.06 19.61 -14.80
N LEU A 933 -20.84 19.06 -14.76
CA LEU A 933 -19.65 19.74 -15.27
C LEU A 933 -19.74 20.02 -16.77
N GLN A 934 -20.27 19.09 -17.57
CA GLN A 934 -20.44 19.30 -19.01
C GLN A 934 -21.53 20.32 -19.31
N LEU A 935 -22.65 20.32 -18.57
CA LEU A 935 -23.66 21.37 -18.64
C LEU A 935 -23.06 22.74 -18.27
N GLY A 936 -22.30 22.81 -17.17
CA GLY A 936 -21.63 24.03 -16.74
C GLY A 936 -20.75 24.63 -17.84
N ARG A 937 -19.87 23.80 -18.43
CA ARG A 937 -19.02 24.18 -19.55
C ARG A 937 -19.81 24.58 -20.79
N HIS A 938 -20.91 23.87 -21.08
CA HIS A 938 -21.79 24.18 -22.20
C HIS A 938 -22.39 25.58 -22.07
N PHE A 939 -22.98 25.93 -20.91
CA PHE A 939 -23.57 27.24 -20.67
C PHE A 939 -22.55 28.39 -20.69
N ILE A 940 -21.34 28.16 -20.14
CA ILE A 940 -20.23 29.12 -20.23
C ILE A 940 -19.86 29.38 -21.70
N SER A 941 -19.76 28.33 -22.52
CA SER A 941 -19.45 28.45 -23.95
C SER A 941 -20.54 29.18 -24.77
N GLN A 942 -21.77 29.24 -24.26
CA GLN A 942 -22.87 30.02 -24.84
C GLN A 942 -22.89 31.48 -24.35
N GLY A 943 -22.02 31.86 -23.42
CA GLY A 943 -21.99 33.19 -22.80
C GLY A 943 -22.93 33.36 -21.60
N ASN A 944 -23.57 32.29 -21.12
CA ASN A 944 -24.40 32.30 -19.92
C ASN A 944 -23.60 31.85 -18.71
N SER A 945 -22.78 32.76 -18.18
CA SER A 945 -21.88 32.50 -17.04
C SER A 945 -22.63 32.15 -15.75
N GLU A 946 -23.81 32.72 -15.52
CA GLU A 946 -24.60 32.49 -14.29
C GLU A 946 -25.11 31.05 -14.22
N SER A 947 -25.70 30.53 -15.29
CA SER A 947 -26.13 29.13 -15.33
C SER A 947 -24.93 28.19 -15.22
N GLY A 948 -23.84 28.49 -15.92
CA GLY A 948 -22.62 27.70 -15.86
C GLY A 948 -22.05 27.56 -14.45
N LYS A 949 -22.00 28.68 -13.72
CA LYS A 949 -21.59 28.74 -12.32
C LYS A 949 -22.44 27.82 -11.43
N ILE A 950 -23.77 27.90 -11.55
CA ILE A 950 -24.70 27.10 -10.72
C ILE A 950 -24.43 25.60 -10.90
N TYR A 951 -24.20 25.14 -12.12
CA TYR A 951 -23.90 23.72 -12.37
C TYR A 951 -22.56 23.28 -11.77
N TYR A 952 -21.53 24.12 -11.84
CA TYR A 952 -20.25 23.82 -11.20
C TYR A 952 -20.34 23.79 -9.67
N GLU A 953 -21.05 24.75 -9.06
CA GLU A 953 -21.29 24.76 -7.62
C GLU A 953 -22.13 23.56 -7.16
N TRP A 954 -23.11 23.13 -7.98
CA TRP A 954 -23.90 21.93 -7.70
C TRP A 954 -23.04 20.66 -7.80
N ALA A 955 -22.19 20.56 -8.81
CA ALA A 955 -21.24 19.46 -8.96
C ALA A 955 -20.30 19.36 -7.75
N LEU A 956 -19.79 20.50 -7.26
CA LEU A 956 -18.98 20.56 -6.03
C LEU A 956 -19.78 20.11 -4.81
N LEU A 957 -21.05 20.54 -4.67
CA LEU A 957 -21.90 20.14 -3.55
C LEU A 957 -22.11 18.62 -3.50
N ILE A 958 -22.38 17.98 -4.64
CA ILE A 958 -22.52 16.52 -4.73
C ILE A 958 -21.17 15.84 -4.43
N ALA A 959 -20.07 16.34 -4.97
CA ALA A 959 -18.74 15.81 -4.69
C ALA A 959 -18.37 15.90 -3.19
N THR A 960 -18.80 16.96 -2.50
CA THR A 960 -18.65 17.08 -1.03
C THR A 960 -19.56 16.15 -0.25
N TYR A 961 -20.76 15.85 -0.75
CA TYR A 961 -21.70 14.93 -0.10
C TYR A 961 -21.19 13.48 -0.09
N ILE A 962 -20.55 13.02 -1.17
CA ILE A 962 -19.98 11.67 -1.29
C ILE A 962 -18.59 11.56 -0.61
N ASP A 963 -18.03 12.68 -0.15
CA ASP A 963 -16.62 12.80 0.30
C ASP A 963 -15.60 12.27 -0.74
N ASN A 964 -15.92 12.37 -2.04
CA ASN A 964 -14.98 12.01 -3.10
C ASN A 964 -14.04 13.19 -3.39
N ILE A 965 -12.81 13.08 -2.88
CA ILE A 965 -11.78 14.13 -2.95
C ILE A 965 -11.36 14.42 -4.41
N GLU A 966 -11.29 13.40 -5.28
CA GLU A 966 -10.90 13.59 -6.69
C GLU A 966 -11.96 14.40 -7.46
N SER A 967 -13.24 14.07 -7.26
CA SER A 967 -14.35 14.82 -7.84
C SER A 967 -14.42 16.26 -7.30
N GLN A 968 -14.17 16.46 -6.00
CA GLN A 968 -14.08 17.81 -5.41
C GLN A 968 -12.93 18.61 -6.04
N LEU A 969 -11.77 17.98 -6.24
CA LEU A 969 -10.62 18.62 -6.86
C LEU A 969 -10.91 19.00 -8.32
N HIS A 970 -11.53 18.09 -9.08
CA HIS A 970 -11.86 18.33 -10.49
C HIS A 970 -12.89 19.45 -10.65
N THR A 971 -13.96 19.45 -9.84
CA THR A 971 -14.99 20.51 -9.83
C THR A 971 -14.42 21.86 -9.39
N THR A 972 -13.55 21.89 -8.38
CA THR A 972 -12.90 23.11 -7.90
C THR A 972 -11.98 23.73 -8.96
N ARG A 973 -11.28 22.91 -9.76
CA ARG A 973 -10.45 23.41 -10.89
C ARG A 973 -11.30 24.17 -11.92
N HIS A 974 -12.45 23.62 -12.31
CA HIS A 974 -13.38 24.32 -13.23
C HIS A 974 -13.90 25.64 -12.64
N LEU A 975 -14.14 25.71 -11.32
CA LEU A 975 -14.51 26.95 -10.64
C LEU A 975 -13.34 27.95 -10.62
N CYS A 976 -12.10 27.52 -10.36
CA CYS A 976 -10.92 28.39 -10.44
C CYS A 976 -10.75 28.97 -11.86
N GLU A 977 -10.83 28.15 -12.91
CA GLU A 977 -10.74 28.58 -14.31
C GLU A 977 -11.86 29.58 -14.66
N LEU A 978 -13.09 29.33 -14.19
CA LEU A 978 -14.22 30.25 -14.36
C LEU A 978 -13.91 31.64 -13.77
N TYR A 979 -13.41 31.70 -12.53
CA TYR A 979 -13.12 32.95 -11.82
C TYR A 979 -11.80 33.62 -12.22
N GLU A 980 -10.97 32.97 -13.05
CA GLU A 980 -9.76 33.56 -13.61
C GLU A 980 -10.01 34.14 -15.00
N ASP A 981 -10.67 33.38 -15.87
CA ASP A 981 -10.73 33.69 -17.31
C ASP A 981 -12.10 34.25 -17.76
N VAL A 982 -13.21 33.80 -17.16
CA VAL A 982 -14.56 34.09 -17.67
C VAL A 982 -15.24 35.21 -16.88
N CYS A 983 -15.28 35.10 -15.56
CA CYS A 983 -15.82 36.13 -14.66
C CYS A 983 -14.77 36.48 -13.59
N PRO A 984 -13.74 37.28 -13.96
CA PRO A 984 -12.60 37.55 -13.10
C PRO A 984 -13.02 38.12 -11.74
N ASP A 985 -12.84 37.33 -10.68
CA ASP A 985 -13.07 37.71 -9.28
C ASP A 985 -11.90 37.17 -8.44
N GLU A 986 -10.94 38.07 -8.14
CA GLU A 986 -9.73 37.71 -7.39
C GLU A 986 -10.06 37.10 -6.01
N ALA A 987 -11.14 37.52 -5.36
CA ALA A 987 -11.50 37.02 -4.05
C ALA A 987 -12.01 35.57 -4.11
N GLN A 988 -12.88 35.26 -5.08
CA GLN A 988 -13.37 33.89 -5.29
C GLN A 988 -12.25 32.97 -5.77
N CYS A 989 -11.38 33.48 -6.65
CA CYS A 989 -10.20 32.75 -7.11
C CYS A 989 -9.30 32.33 -5.93
N ILE A 990 -9.05 33.22 -4.97
CA ILE A 990 -8.29 32.87 -3.76
C ILE A 990 -9.01 31.78 -2.95
N ILE A 991 -10.33 31.89 -2.72
CA ILE A 991 -11.10 30.93 -1.91
C ILE A 991 -11.05 29.52 -2.51
N TYR A 992 -11.30 29.37 -3.81
CA TYR A 992 -11.30 28.06 -4.46
C TYR A 992 -9.88 27.48 -4.59
N ASN A 993 -8.86 28.31 -4.82
CA ASN A 993 -7.47 27.84 -4.79
C ASN A 993 -7.03 27.40 -3.38
N GLU A 994 -7.47 28.08 -2.31
CA GLU A 994 -7.23 27.62 -0.93
C GLU A 994 -7.98 26.32 -0.60
N HIS A 995 -9.19 26.15 -1.12
CA HIS A 995 -9.90 24.87 -1.01
C HIS A 995 -9.16 23.76 -1.74
N GLN A 996 -8.71 24.02 -2.97
CA GLN A 996 -7.88 23.11 -3.75
C GLN A 996 -6.60 22.72 -3.02
N LEU A 997 -5.93 23.68 -2.36
CA LEU A 997 -4.75 23.42 -1.54
C LEU A 997 -5.05 22.41 -0.42
N ASN A 998 -6.16 22.60 0.31
CA ASN A 998 -6.56 21.68 1.38
C ASN A 998 -6.86 20.27 0.85
N LEU A 999 -7.50 20.15 -0.32
CA LEU A 999 -7.76 18.85 -0.95
C LEU A 999 -6.47 18.15 -1.39
N LEU A 1000 -5.53 18.90 -2.00
CA LEU A 1000 -4.23 18.37 -2.40
C LEU A 1000 -3.38 17.90 -1.21
N GLN A 1001 -3.48 18.59 -0.07
CA GLN A 1001 -2.85 18.15 1.18
C GLN A 1001 -3.43 16.83 1.70
N ARG A 1002 -4.74 16.58 1.52
CA ARG A 1002 -5.37 15.28 1.86
C ARG A 1002 -4.96 14.16 0.89
N ILE A 1003 -4.77 14.47 -0.40
CA ILE A 1003 -4.32 13.50 -1.42
C ILE A 1003 -2.83 13.17 -1.27
N GLY A 1004 -2.02 14.12 -0.79
CA GLY A 1004 -0.56 13.97 -0.67
C GLY A 1004 0.23 14.32 -1.93
N ASP A 1005 -0.40 14.91 -2.96
CA ASP A 1005 0.30 15.37 -4.17
C ASP A 1005 1.04 16.69 -3.93
N LYS A 1006 2.27 16.58 -3.42
CA LYS A 1006 3.17 17.70 -3.14
C LYS A 1006 3.50 18.54 -4.38
N SER A 1007 3.50 17.91 -5.56
CA SER A 1007 3.89 18.60 -6.79
C SER A 1007 2.83 19.62 -7.22
N SER A 1008 1.55 19.22 -7.19
CA SER A 1008 0.41 20.09 -7.42
C SER A 1008 0.21 21.06 -6.24
N GLU A 1009 0.47 20.64 -4.99
CA GLU A 1009 0.41 21.52 -3.81
C GLU A 1009 1.28 22.76 -4.01
N ALA A 1010 2.53 22.57 -4.44
CA ALA A 1010 3.48 23.66 -4.65
C ALA A 1010 3.07 24.61 -5.79
N GLU A 1011 2.49 24.09 -6.88
CA GLU A 1011 1.99 24.89 -8.00
C GLU A 1011 0.81 25.79 -7.58
N ILE A 1012 -0.11 25.25 -6.77
CA ILE A 1012 -1.24 26.02 -6.24
C ILE A 1012 -0.77 27.06 -5.22
N LEU A 1013 0.21 26.74 -4.37
CA LEU A 1013 0.83 27.72 -3.47
C LEU A 1013 1.47 28.88 -4.25
N GLU A 1014 2.15 28.61 -5.36
CA GLU A 1014 2.67 29.66 -6.25
C GLU A 1014 1.54 30.51 -6.86
N LYS A 1015 0.43 29.89 -7.26
CA LYS A 1015 -0.74 30.58 -7.83
C LYS A 1015 -1.41 31.49 -6.81
N ILE A 1016 -1.67 30.98 -5.61
CA ILE A 1016 -2.19 31.76 -4.47
C ILE A 1016 -1.26 32.93 -4.15
N SER A 1017 0.06 32.69 -4.10
CA SER A 1017 1.04 33.76 -3.89
C SER A 1017 0.91 34.88 -4.93
N GLN A 1018 0.77 34.53 -6.22
CA GLN A 1018 0.60 35.53 -7.27
C GLN A 1018 -0.72 36.30 -7.14
N LEU A 1019 -1.83 35.64 -6.78
CA LEU A 1019 -3.12 36.29 -6.53
C LEU A 1019 -3.01 37.30 -5.38
N TYR A 1020 -2.33 36.95 -4.30
CA TYR A 1020 -2.08 37.90 -3.21
C TYR A 1020 -1.18 39.07 -3.62
N LEU A 1021 -0.21 38.89 -4.52
CA LEU A 1021 0.59 40.01 -5.03
C LEU A 1021 -0.22 40.99 -5.88
N ASN A 1022 -1.22 40.50 -6.62
CA ASN A 1022 -2.08 41.34 -7.46
C ASN A 1022 -2.92 42.31 -6.62
N LEU A 1023 -3.33 41.92 -5.40
CA LEU A 1023 -4.04 42.79 -4.46
C LEU A 1023 -3.23 44.03 -4.02
N ALA A 1024 -1.90 44.03 -4.22
CA ALA A 1024 -0.99 45.16 -3.99
C ALA A 1024 -1.06 45.82 -2.59
N THR A 1025 -1.61 45.13 -1.58
CA THR A 1025 -1.62 45.61 -0.19
C THR A 1025 -0.45 45.02 0.59
N GLU A 1026 0.05 45.76 1.59
CA GLU A 1026 1.16 45.30 2.42
C GLU A 1026 0.84 43.98 3.17
N LYS A 1027 -0.42 43.78 3.57
CA LYS A 1027 -0.89 42.53 4.19
C LYS A 1027 -0.89 41.38 3.19
N ALA A 1028 -1.37 41.61 1.97
CA ALA A 1028 -1.37 40.61 0.91
C ALA A 1028 0.05 40.25 0.47
N ASN A 1029 0.97 41.23 0.38
CA ASN A 1029 2.38 40.98 0.08
C ASN A 1029 3.06 40.08 1.13
N ARG A 1030 2.72 40.22 2.41
CA ARG A 1030 3.19 39.31 3.47
C ARG A 1030 2.62 37.90 3.30
N ALA A 1031 1.32 37.77 3.05
CA ALA A 1031 0.71 36.46 2.78
C ALA A 1031 1.33 35.79 1.55
N ALA A 1032 1.53 36.54 0.46
CA ALA A 1032 2.20 36.06 -0.74
C ALA A 1032 3.61 35.55 -0.48
N LEU A 1033 4.36 36.19 0.44
CA LEU A 1033 5.68 35.76 0.86
C LEU A 1033 5.62 34.41 1.60
N ASP A 1034 4.66 34.25 2.51
CA ASP A 1034 4.48 33.00 3.27
C ASP A 1034 4.15 31.83 2.33
N TYR A 1035 3.22 32.04 1.39
CA TYR A 1035 2.89 31.06 0.36
C TYR A 1035 4.08 30.73 -0.56
N THR A 1036 4.88 31.74 -0.96
CA THR A 1036 6.11 31.52 -1.75
C THR A 1036 7.15 30.70 -0.98
N LYS A 1037 7.31 30.95 0.33
CA LYS A 1037 8.25 30.18 1.16
C LYS A 1037 7.82 28.73 1.31
N ARG A 1038 6.51 28.48 1.45
CA ARG A 1038 5.95 27.13 1.50
C ARG A 1038 6.15 26.38 0.18
N SER A 1039 5.87 27.01 -0.97
CA SER A 1039 6.12 26.38 -2.27
C SER A 1039 7.62 26.13 -2.50
N LEU A 1040 8.47 27.08 -2.10
CA LEU A 1040 9.92 26.96 -2.15
C LEU A 1040 10.42 25.74 -1.38
N ALA A 1041 9.97 25.55 -0.12
CA ALA A 1041 10.33 24.38 0.67
C ALA A 1041 9.99 23.08 -0.05
N ILE A 1042 8.76 22.98 -0.60
CA ILE A 1042 8.35 21.79 -1.35
C ILE A 1042 9.18 21.59 -2.63
N PHE A 1043 9.56 22.66 -3.35
CA PHE A 1043 10.40 22.51 -4.55
C PHE A 1043 11.83 22.08 -4.24
N ILE A 1044 12.37 22.47 -3.08
CA ILE A 1044 13.65 21.97 -2.57
C ILE A 1044 13.52 20.46 -2.31
N ASP A 1045 12.48 20.05 -1.58
CA ASP A 1045 12.22 18.64 -1.23
C ASP A 1045 11.98 17.77 -2.49
N LEU A 1046 11.31 18.30 -3.51
CA LEU A 1046 11.07 17.62 -4.79
C LEU A 1046 12.26 17.67 -5.77
N GLY A 1047 13.35 18.39 -5.45
CA GLY A 1047 14.51 18.56 -6.33
C GLY A 1047 14.22 19.33 -7.64
N LYS A 1048 13.13 20.11 -7.71
CA LYS A 1048 12.71 20.86 -8.92
C LYS A 1048 13.50 22.17 -9.06
N LYS A 1049 14.80 22.09 -9.37
CA LYS A 1049 15.75 23.22 -9.42
C LYS A 1049 15.26 24.45 -10.21
N ARG A 1050 14.58 24.26 -11.35
CA ARG A 1050 14.02 25.39 -12.14
C ARG A 1050 12.92 26.13 -11.38
N LYS A 1051 12.04 25.40 -10.66
CA LYS A 1051 10.98 26.00 -9.85
C LYS A 1051 11.53 26.61 -8.57
N GLU A 1052 12.54 25.96 -7.98
CA GLU A 1052 13.28 26.51 -6.85
C GLU A 1052 13.89 27.88 -7.17
N ALA A 1053 14.61 28.01 -8.30
CA ALA A 1053 15.19 29.28 -8.74
C ALA A 1053 14.13 30.38 -8.94
N HIS A 1054 12.98 30.04 -9.54
CA HIS A 1054 11.86 30.98 -9.68
C HIS A 1054 11.27 31.40 -8.34
N ALA A 1055 11.11 30.46 -7.40
CA ALA A 1055 10.55 30.75 -6.08
C ALA A 1055 11.49 31.62 -5.24
N TRP A 1056 12.82 31.38 -5.30
CA TRP A 1056 13.83 32.28 -4.73
C TRP A 1056 13.74 33.68 -5.32
N LEU A 1057 13.66 33.79 -6.65
CA LEU A 1057 13.57 35.08 -7.34
C LEU A 1057 12.27 35.82 -6.99
N ARG A 1058 11.15 35.09 -6.93
CA ARG A 1058 9.84 35.63 -6.52
C ARG A 1058 9.90 36.16 -5.09
N ALA A 1059 10.45 35.40 -4.15
CA ALA A 1059 10.64 35.87 -2.79
C ALA A 1059 11.52 37.14 -2.73
N GLY A 1060 12.60 37.20 -3.52
CA GLY A 1060 13.43 38.40 -3.68
C GLY A 1060 12.64 39.62 -4.18
N LYS A 1061 11.77 39.42 -5.19
CA LYS A 1061 10.86 40.46 -5.70
C LYS A 1061 9.88 40.93 -4.62
N ILE A 1062 9.32 40.03 -3.82
CA ILE A 1062 8.40 40.39 -2.73
C ILE A 1062 9.13 41.18 -1.64
N TYR A 1063 10.34 40.78 -1.26
CA TYR A 1063 11.17 41.56 -0.34
C TYR A 1063 11.51 42.95 -0.88
N HIS A 1064 11.69 43.11 -2.20
CA HIS A 1064 11.89 44.41 -2.82
C HIS A 1064 10.64 45.29 -2.68
N ILE A 1065 9.44 44.74 -2.91
CA ILE A 1065 8.16 45.43 -2.71
C ILE A 1065 7.97 45.83 -1.24
N LEU A 1066 8.38 44.97 -0.30
CA LEU A 1066 8.34 45.22 1.15
C LEU A 1066 9.49 46.13 1.65
N GLN A 1067 10.35 46.63 0.75
CA GLN A 1067 11.52 47.48 1.04
C GLN A 1067 12.55 46.88 2.01
N GLN A 1068 12.73 45.55 1.99
CA GLN A 1068 13.73 44.84 2.79
C GLN A 1068 15.01 44.59 1.99
N THR A 1069 15.77 45.66 1.72
CA THR A 1069 16.90 45.69 0.77
C THR A 1069 17.96 44.61 1.00
N GLU A 1070 18.31 44.32 2.26
CA GLU A 1070 19.34 43.33 2.62
C GLU A 1070 18.96 41.91 2.16
N LEU A 1071 17.66 41.55 2.24
CA LEU A 1071 17.18 40.24 1.84
C LEU A 1071 17.03 40.12 0.32
N VAL A 1072 16.78 41.22 -0.38
CA VAL A 1072 16.65 41.21 -1.85
C VAL A 1072 17.92 40.68 -2.49
N ASP A 1073 19.08 41.21 -2.12
CA ASP A 1073 20.36 40.82 -2.72
C ASP A 1073 20.67 39.34 -2.44
N LEU A 1074 20.39 38.84 -1.24
CA LEU A 1074 20.57 37.43 -0.86
C LEU A 1074 19.68 36.51 -1.71
N TYR A 1075 18.38 36.77 -1.76
CA TYR A 1075 17.42 35.90 -2.45
C TYR A 1075 17.63 35.90 -3.97
N VAL A 1076 17.98 37.04 -4.56
CA VAL A 1076 18.29 37.14 -6.00
C VAL A 1076 19.61 36.42 -6.33
N GLN A 1077 20.62 36.49 -5.46
CA GLN A 1077 21.87 35.74 -5.64
C GLN A 1077 21.65 34.22 -5.58
N VAL A 1078 20.89 33.74 -4.59
CA VAL A 1078 20.57 32.29 -4.49
C VAL A 1078 19.79 31.82 -5.71
N ALA A 1079 18.84 32.61 -6.21
CA ALA A 1079 18.10 32.29 -7.43
C ALA A 1079 19.03 32.15 -8.65
N GLN A 1080 20.01 33.03 -8.77
CA GLN A 1080 21.01 32.99 -9.84
C GLN A 1080 21.90 31.74 -9.73
N ASP A 1081 22.45 31.46 -8.55
CA ASP A 1081 23.32 30.30 -8.33
C ASP A 1081 22.56 29.00 -8.61
N MET A 1082 21.29 28.93 -8.20
CA MET A 1082 20.43 27.79 -8.51
C MET A 1082 20.16 27.65 -10.02
N ALA A 1083 19.93 28.75 -10.73
CA ALA A 1083 19.77 28.73 -12.19
C ALA A 1083 21.04 28.22 -12.90
N LEU A 1084 22.21 28.68 -12.47
CA LEU A 1084 23.51 28.21 -12.99
C LEU A 1084 23.71 26.70 -12.73
N ASN A 1085 23.30 26.21 -11.57
CA ASN A 1085 23.37 24.79 -11.20
C ASN A 1085 22.45 23.87 -12.00
N THR A 1086 21.51 24.41 -12.80
CA THR A 1086 20.68 23.60 -13.71
C THR A 1086 21.42 23.17 -14.98
N GLY A 1087 22.49 23.88 -15.37
CA GLY A 1087 23.22 23.65 -16.62
C GLY A 1087 22.49 24.13 -17.89
N ASP A 1088 21.26 24.62 -17.77
CA ASP A 1088 20.49 25.13 -18.92
C ASP A 1088 20.74 26.62 -19.15
N THR A 1089 21.41 26.90 -20.27
CA THR A 1089 21.80 28.25 -20.67
C THR A 1089 20.61 29.17 -21.01
N LEU A 1090 19.53 28.64 -21.59
CA LEU A 1090 18.35 29.45 -21.93
C LEU A 1090 17.58 29.80 -20.66
N PHE A 1091 17.42 28.83 -19.77
CA PHE A 1091 16.81 29.05 -18.47
C PHE A 1091 17.61 30.05 -17.62
N THR A 1092 18.93 29.92 -17.59
CA THR A 1092 19.82 30.87 -16.89
C THR A 1092 19.67 32.29 -17.45
N LEU A 1093 19.54 32.42 -18.79
CA LEU A 1093 19.33 33.70 -19.44
C LEU A 1093 18.00 34.35 -19.02
N GLU A 1094 16.91 33.59 -19.00
CA GLU A 1094 15.60 34.05 -18.54
C GLU A 1094 15.63 34.49 -17.07
N MET A 1095 16.30 33.74 -16.19
CA MET A 1095 16.43 34.08 -14.77
C MET A 1095 17.28 35.33 -14.54
N LEU A 1096 18.35 35.53 -15.30
CA LEU A 1096 19.16 36.75 -15.22
C LEU A 1096 18.40 37.98 -15.73
N GLU A 1097 17.62 37.83 -16.80
CA GLU A 1097 16.74 38.89 -17.29
C GLU A 1097 15.69 39.24 -16.22
N ALA A 1098 15.01 38.24 -15.66
CA ALA A 1098 14.00 38.43 -14.62
C ALA A 1098 14.59 39.02 -13.32
N ALA A 1099 15.84 38.70 -12.98
CA ALA A 1099 16.57 39.33 -11.88
C ALA A 1099 16.87 40.82 -12.15
N GLY A 1100 17.26 41.18 -13.38
CA GLY A 1100 17.39 42.58 -13.78
C GLY A 1100 16.05 43.34 -13.69
N ASP A 1101 14.95 42.67 -14.06
CA ASP A 1101 13.60 43.24 -14.03
C ASP A 1101 13.12 43.60 -12.62
N VAL A 1102 13.62 42.92 -11.58
CA VAL A 1102 13.37 43.30 -10.18
C VAL A 1102 13.83 44.74 -9.91
N PHE A 1103 14.94 45.17 -10.51
CA PHE A 1103 15.54 46.49 -10.28
C PHE A 1103 15.19 47.54 -11.35
N PHE A 1104 14.72 47.14 -12.52
CA PHE A 1104 14.48 48.04 -13.68
C PHE A 1104 13.59 49.25 -13.33
N ASN A 1105 12.49 49.03 -12.61
CA ASN A 1105 11.54 50.07 -12.22
C ASN A 1105 11.85 50.70 -10.85
N SER A 1106 12.93 50.30 -10.18
CA SER A 1106 13.33 50.87 -8.89
C SER A 1106 13.78 52.32 -9.07
N SER A 1107 13.42 53.19 -8.12
CA SER A 1107 13.89 54.58 -8.08
C SER A 1107 15.29 54.73 -7.48
N GLN A 1108 15.74 53.75 -6.68
CA GLN A 1108 17.00 53.82 -5.91
C GLN A 1108 18.07 52.89 -6.48
N ASP A 1109 17.69 51.71 -6.99
CA ASP A 1109 18.61 50.63 -7.33
C ASP A 1109 18.65 50.32 -8.84
N ARG A 1110 18.19 51.24 -9.70
CA ARG A 1110 18.10 51.01 -11.16
C ARG A 1110 19.44 50.64 -11.79
N ASP A 1111 20.54 51.16 -11.24
CA ASP A 1111 21.90 50.85 -11.69
C ASP A 1111 22.25 49.36 -11.57
N LYS A 1112 21.69 48.64 -10.58
CA LYS A 1112 21.91 47.20 -10.39
C LYS A 1112 21.42 46.40 -11.60
N ALA A 1113 20.38 46.86 -12.30
CA ALA A 1113 19.83 46.18 -13.47
C ALA A 1113 20.84 46.11 -14.64
N ILE A 1114 21.75 47.10 -14.77
CA ILE A 1114 22.79 47.11 -15.81
C ILE A 1114 23.67 45.87 -15.70
N CYS A 1115 24.10 45.52 -14.48
CA CYS A 1115 24.95 44.36 -14.23
C CYS A 1115 24.29 43.06 -14.70
N PHE A 1116 22.99 42.89 -14.43
CA PHE A 1116 22.25 41.72 -14.87
C PHE A 1116 22.08 41.65 -16.39
N TYR A 1117 21.68 42.75 -17.04
CA TYR A 1117 21.47 42.72 -18.49
C TYR A 1117 22.76 42.73 -19.30
N ARG A 1118 23.69 43.66 -19.02
CA ARG A 1118 24.91 43.88 -19.81
C ARG A 1118 25.99 42.86 -19.50
N ASP A 1119 26.28 42.67 -18.21
CA ASP A 1119 27.48 41.92 -17.81
C ASP A 1119 27.21 40.41 -17.69
N ARG A 1120 25.94 40.01 -17.47
CA ARG A 1120 25.55 38.61 -17.23
C ARG A 1120 24.69 38.02 -18.36
N ALA A 1121 23.54 38.62 -18.68
CA ALA A 1121 22.57 38.05 -19.63
C ALA A 1121 23.01 38.19 -21.10
N LEU A 1122 23.43 39.39 -21.53
CA LEU A 1122 23.78 39.66 -22.94
C LEU A 1122 24.90 38.75 -23.47
N PRO A 1123 26.01 38.48 -22.75
CA PRO A 1123 27.04 37.55 -23.20
C PRO A 1123 26.53 36.12 -23.39
N ILE A 1124 25.57 35.68 -22.58
CA ILE A 1124 24.95 34.36 -22.74
C ILE A 1124 24.06 34.35 -23.98
N ALA A 1125 23.23 35.39 -24.18
CA ALA A 1125 22.36 35.50 -25.35
C ALA A 1125 23.16 35.52 -26.68
N VAL A 1126 24.33 36.17 -26.69
CA VAL A 1126 25.27 36.16 -27.82
C VAL A 1126 25.84 34.76 -28.04
N LYS A 1127 26.30 34.07 -26.98
CA LYS A 1127 26.84 32.70 -27.08
C LYS A 1127 25.81 31.67 -27.52
N THR A 1128 24.56 31.76 -27.07
CA THR A 1128 23.48 30.85 -27.46
C THR A 1128 22.84 31.20 -28.80
N SER A 1129 23.27 32.28 -29.47
CA SER A 1129 22.68 32.78 -30.71
C SER A 1129 21.16 33.08 -30.59
N SER A 1130 20.67 33.42 -29.38
CA SER A 1130 19.27 33.82 -29.17
C SER A 1130 19.06 35.28 -29.59
N VAL A 1131 18.78 35.47 -30.88
CA VAL A 1131 18.62 36.80 -31.50
C VAL A 1131 17.46 37.58 -30.86
N GLY A 1132 16.36 36.90 -30.51
CA GLY A 1132 15.22 37.51 -29.83
C GLY A 1132 15.56 38.02 -28.43
N SER A 1133 16.31 37.25 -27.63
CA SER A 1133 16.77 37.68 -26.31
C SER A 1133 17.79 38.82 -26.40
N GLN A 1134 18.71 38.76 -27.37
CA GLN A 1134 19.66 39.85 -27.62
C GLN A 1134 18.94 41.17 -27.92
N LEU A 1135 17.97 41.15 -28.84
CA LEU A 1135 17.16 42.32 -29.18
C LEU A 1135 16.46 42.91 -27.95
N ARG A 1136 15.83 42.04 -27.15
CA ARG A 1136 15.11 42.46 -25.93
C ARG A 1136 16.06 43.06 -24.89
N LEU A 1137 17.22 42.46 -24.67
CA LEU A 1137 18.24 42.96 -23.73
C LEU A 1137 18.85 44.28 -24.20
N CYS A 1138 19.22 44.41 -25.47
CA CYS A 1138 19.70 45.68 -26.05
C CYS A 1138 18.62 46.76 -25.92
N ASN A 1139 17.36 46.40 -26.14
CA ASN A 1139 16.25 47.32 -25.90
C ASN A 1139 16.17 47.72 -24.42
N LYS A 1140 16.16 46.80 -23.45
CA LYS A 1140 16.12 47.16 -22.02
C LYS A 1140 17.32 48.02 -21.61
N LEU A 1141 18.52 47.70 -22.09
CA LEU A 1141 19.74 48.47 -21.81
C LEU A 1141 19.69 49.88 -22.39
N SER A 1142 19.27 50.04 -23.66
CA SER A 1142 19.16 51.37 -24.28
C SER A 1142 18.21 52.30 -23.51
N GLU A 1143 17.08 51.77 -23.03
CA GLU A 1143 16.12 52.54 -22.22
C GLU A 1143 16.65 52.84 -20.83
N LEU A 1144 17.24 51.86 -20.16
CA LEU A 1144 17.77 52.03 -18.81
C LEU A 1144 18.94 53.03 -18.79
N LEU A 1145 19.86 52.93 -19.74
CA LEU A 1145 20.98 53.87 -19.88
C LEU A 1145 20.50 55.28 -20.26
N LEU A 1146 19.45 55.38 -21.08
CA LEU A 1146 18.80 56.67 -21.37
C LEU A 1146 18.19 57.29 -20.09
N GLN A 1147 17.52 56.48 -19.25
CA GLN A 1147 16.96 56.93 -17.96
C GLN A 1147 18.03 57.37 -16.96
N LEU A 1148 19.21 56.74 -16.99
CA LEU A 1148 20.38 57.11 -16.18
C LEU A 1148 21.19 58.28 -16.77
N GLY A 1149 20.83 58.76 -17.96
CA GLY A 1149 21.49 59.88 -18.65
C GLY A 1149 22.80 59.53 -19.36
N GLN A 1150 23.11 58.24 -19.53
CA GLN A 1150 24.29 57.72 -20.22
C GLN A 1150 24.03 57.58 -21.73
N SER A 1151 23.69 58.70 -22.39
CA SER A 1151 23.21 58.70 -23.77
C SER A 1151 24.21 58.15 -24.80
N SER A 1152 25.52 58.26 -24.56
CA SER A 1152 26.54 57.73 -25.47
C SER A 1152 26.56 56.20 -25.51
N GLU A 1153 26.51 55.54 -24.35
CA GLU A 1153 26.47 54.08 -24.25
C GLU A 1153 25.12 53.53 -24.74
N ALA A 1154 24.04 54.22 -24.41
CA ALA A 1154 22.70 53.86 -24.87
C ALA A 1154 22.58 53.82 -26.40
N LEU A 1155 23.34 54.67 -27.11
CA LEU A 1155 23.36 54.73 -28.57
C LEU A 1155 23.93 53.44 -29.21
N GLU A 1156 24.93 52.81 -28.60
CA GLU A 1156 25.48 51.53 -29.08
C GLU A 1156 24.43 50.41 -28.99
N PHE A 1157 23.73 50.32 -27.86
CA PHE A 1157 22.67 49.33 -27.67
C PHE A 1157 21.44 49.60 -28.56
N ALA A 1158 21.10 50.88 -28.82
CA ALA A 1158 20.01 51.23 -29.73
C ALA A 1158 20.35 50.91 -31.20
N GLN A 1159 21.60 51.11 -31.63
CA GLN A 1159 22.06 50.74 -32.97
C GLN A 1159 22.07 49.22 -33.16
N THR A 1160 22.60 48.47 -32.19
CA THR A 1160 22.57 47.00 -32.25
C THR A 1160 21.14 46.46 -32.25
N ALA A 1161 20.22 47.05 -31.46
CA ALA A 1161 18.80 46.70 -31.51
C ALA A 1161 18.18 46.99 -32.89
N LEU A 1162 18.54 48.11 -33.53
CA LEU A 1162 18.10 48.43 -34.88
C LEU A 1162 18.59 47.37 -35.87
N ASP A 1163 19.89 47.07 -35.89
CA ASP A 1163 20.49 46.10 -36.82
C ASP A 1163 19.83 44.72 -36.69
N ILE A 1164 19.61 44.28 -35.45
CA ILE A 1164 18.91 43.02 -35.18
C ILE A 1164 17.45 43.08 -35.67
N SER A 1165 16.71 44.15 -35.37
CA SER A 1165 15.31 44.28 -35.77
C SER A 1165 15.11 44.28 -37.29
N VAL A 1166 16.02 44.93 -38.03
CA VAL A 1166 16.05 44.93 -39.50
C VAL A 1166 16.34 43.53 -40.02
N SER A 1167 17.29 42.82 -39.41
CA SER A 1167 17.63 41.44 -39.80
C SER A 1167 16.47 40.45 -39.59
N LEU A 1168 15.65 40.67 -38.55
CA LEU A 1168 14.46 39.86 -38.24
C LEU A 1168 13.22 40.28 -39.03
N ALA A 1169 13.28 41.39 -39.79
CA ALA A 1169 12.14 42.03 -40.43
C ALA A 1169 10.97 42.37 -39.46
N ASP A 1170 11.29 42.64 -38.19
CA ASP A 1170 10.33 43.03 -37.17
C ASP A 1170 10.11 44.55 -37.21
N ARG A 1171 9.11 44.97 -37.99
CA ARG A 1171 8.78 46.38 -38.20
C ARG A 1171 8.45 47.13 -36.91
N LEU A 1172 7.88 46.46 -35.90
CA LEU A 1172 7.54 47.10 -34.64
C LEU A 1172 8.80 47.42 -33.85
N ASN A 1173 9.71 46.46 -33.73
CA ASN A 1173 11.01 46.69 -33.07
C ASN A 1173 11.90 47.65 -33.86
N GLU A 1174 11.85 47.64 -35.19
CA GLU A 1174 12.55 48.62 -36.04
C GLU A 1174 12.05 50.05 -35.76
N ARG A 1175 10.72 50.24 -35.65
CA ARG A 1175 10.11 51.51 -35.26
C ARG A 1175 10.55 51.97 -33.87
N VAL A 1176 10.56 51.05 -32.89
CA VAL A 1176 11.00 51.34 -31.52
C VAL A 1176 12.48 51.73 -31.49
N ALA A 1177 13.34 51.01 -32.21
CA ALA A 1177 14.77 51.31 -32.29
C ALA A 1177 15.02 52.69 -32.92
N PHE A 1178 14.34 53.03 -34.02
CA PHE A 1178 14.44 54.37 -34.61
C PHE A 1178 13.93 55.48 -33.67
N HIS A 1179 12.83 55.26 -32.95
CA HIS A 1179 12.36 56.23 -31.95
C HIS A 1179 13.38 56.46 -30.84
N ARG A 1180 14.03 55.39 -30.37
CA ARG A 1180 15.07 55.44 -29.35
C ARG A 1180 16.34 56.14 -29.85
N LEU A 1181 16.76 55.85 -31.08
CA LEU A 1181 17.85 56.58 -31.71
C LEU A 1181 17.52 58.07 -31.84
N ALA A 1182 16.30 58.42 -32.25
CA ALA A 1182 15.88 59.81 -32.37
C ALA A 1182 15.96 60.56 -31.03
N THR A 1183 15.46 59.94 -29.96
CA THR A 1183 15.56 60.49 -28.59
C THR A 1183 17.00 60.57 -28.08
N LEU A 1184 17.85 59.59 -28.44
CA LEU A 1184 19.27 59.62 -28.09
C LEU A 1184 20.03 60.73 -28.82
N TYR A 1185 19.82 60.89 -30.13
CA TYR A 1185 20.41 61.99 -30.89
C TYR A 1185 19.90 63.36 -30.41
N HIS A 1186 18.64 63.44 -29.98
CA HIS A 1186 18.10 64.63 -29.34
C HIS A 1186 18.85 64.97 -28.04
N CYS A 1187 19.06 63.98 -27.17
CA CYS A 1187 19.85 64.14 -25.93
C CYS A 1187 21.32 64.49 -26.19
N LEU A 1188 21.90 64.00 -27.29
CA LEU A 1188 23.27 64.31 -27.71
C LEU A 1188 23.40 65.65 -28.46
N GLY A 1189 22.29 66.36 -28.71
CA GLY A 1189 22.26 67.66 -29.40
C GLY A 1189 22.38 67.58 -30.91
N GLN A 1190 22.20 66.41 -31.52
CA GLN A 1190 22.23 66.19 -32.97
C GLN A 1190 20.80 66.25 -33.53
N PHE A 1191 20.22 67.45 -33.60
CA PHE A 1191 18.80 67.66 -33.87
C PHE A 1191 18.34 67.19 -35.26
N GLU A 1192 19.15 67.39 -36.29
CA GLU A 1192 18.85 66.93 -37.66
C GLU A 1192 18.76 65.39 -37.74
N MET A 1193 19.64 64.69 -37.01
CA MET A 1193 19.61 63.23 -36.91
C MET A 1193 18.39 62.76 -36.10
N ALA A 1194 18.05 63.48 -35.02
CA ALA A 1194 16.86 63.20 -34.25
C ALA A 1194 15.60 63.30 -35.12
N GLU A 1195 15.47 64.37 -35.90
CA GLU A 1195 14.39 64.57 -36.85
C GLU A 1195 14.33 63.44 -37.88
N HIS A 1196 15.46 63.11 -38.52
CA HIS A 1196 15.54 62.04 -39.50
C HIS A 1196 15.03 60.70 -38.94
N HIS A 1197 15.48 60.31 -37.75
CA HIS A 1197 15.09 59.05 -37.13
C HIS A 1197 13.64 59.04 -36.63
N PHE A 1198 13.10 60.16 -36.14
CA PHE A 1198 11.67 60.26 -35.80
C PHE A 1198 10.79 60.11 -37.03
N LEU A 1199 11.12 60.80 -38.14
CA LEU A 1199 10.38 60.67 -39.40
C LEU A 1199 10.48 59.25 -39.96
N LYS A 1200 11.65 58.62 -39.83
CA LYS A 1200 11.83 57.21 -40.22
C LYS A 1200 10.96 56.29 -39.36
N ALA A 1201 10.89 56.49 -38.05
CA ALA A 1201 10.01 55.73 -37.17
C ALA A 1201 8.53 55.89 -37.56
N LEU A 1202 8.10 57.11 -37.91
CA LEU A 1202 6.73 57.36 -38.38
C LEU A 1202 6.44 56.69 -39.73
N SER A 1203 7.43 56.57 -40.61
CA SER A 1203 7.26 55.88 -41.92
C SER A 1203 7.02 54.37 -41.80
N LEU A 1204 7.30 53.79 -40.64
CA LEU A 1204 7.11 52.34 -40.36
C LEU A 1204 5.73 52.02 -39.76
N CYS A 1205 4.93 53.02 -39.39
CA CYS A 1205 3.56 52.79 -38.95
C CYS A 1205 2.68 52.29 -40.12
N PRO A 1206 1.69 51.42 -39.85
CA PRO A 1206 0.76 50.98 -40.88
C PRO A 1206 -0.07 52.16 -41.38
N SER A 1207 -0.31 52.16 -42.70
CA SER A 1207 -1.20 53.12 -43.37
C SER A 1207 -2.27 52.33 -44.13
N PRO A 1208 -3.57 52.51 -43.83
CA PRO A 1208 -4.16 53.40 -42.82
C PRO A 1208 -3.89 52.95 -41.38
N LEU A 1209 -3.96 53.90 -40.44
CA LEU A 1209 -3.83 53.63 -39.00
C LEU A 1209 -5.00 52.76 -38.54
N GLN A 1210 -4.71 51.72 -37.76
CA GLN A 1210 -5.70 50.74 -37.33
C GLN A 1210 -6.26 51.03 -35.95
N TYR A 1211 -5.48 51.71 -35.10
CA TYR A 1211 -5.81 51.94 -33.70
C TYR A 1211 -5.53 53.39 -33.28
N ASP A 1212 -6.32 53.89 -32.33
CA ASP A 1212 -6.13 55.23 -31.74
C ASP A 1212 -4.73 55.40 -31.13
N GLU A 1213 -4.12 54.33 -30.61
CA GLU A 1213 -2.76 54.34 -30.06
C GLU A 1213 -1.72 54.80 -31.08
N GLU A 1214 -1.88 54.43 -32.35
CA GLU A 1214 -0.97 54.82 -33.43
C GLU A 1214 -1.14 56.30 -33.76
N ALA A 1215 -2.38 56.77 -33.87
CA ALA A 1215 -2.67 58.19 -34.06
C ALA A 1215 -2.15 59.04 -32.87
N LEU A 1216 -2.27 58.55 -31.63
CA LEU A 1216 -1.69 59.19 -30.45
C LEU A 1216 -0.17 59.26 -30.54
N TYR A 1217 0.47 58.22 -31.07
CA TYR A 1217 1.92 58.22 -31.31
C TYR A 1217 2.32 59.29 -32.34
N TYR A 1218 1.57 59.47 -33.44
CA TYR A 1218 1.78 60.59 -34.37
C TYR A 1218 1.68 61.96 -33.70
N VAL A 1219 0.65 62.17 -32.86
CA VAL A 1219 0.51 63.42 -32.08
C VAL A 1219 1.75 63.68 -31.25
N ARG A 1220 2.23 62.67 -30.51
CA ARG A 1220 3.39 62.81 -29.63
C ARG A 1220 4.68 63.09 -30.40
N VAL A 1221 4.94 62.35 -31.48
CA VAL A 1221 6.18 62.53 -32.26
C VAL A 1221 6.18 63.85 -33.02
N TYR A 1222 5.08 64.24 -33.68
CA TYR A 1222 5.03 65.54 -34.35
C TYR A 1222 5.09 66.71 -33.38
N GLN A 1223 4.46 66.60 -32.20
CA GLN A 1223 4.62 67.61 -31.16
C GLN A 1223 6.08 67.71 -30.69
N THR A 1224 6.74 66.57 -30.52
CA THR A 1224 8.16 66.49 -30.16
C THR A 1224 9.04 67.13 -31.22
N LEU A 1225 8.82 66.82 -32.49
CA LEU A 1225 9.52 67.43 -33.61
C LEU A 1225 9.30 68.95 -33.63
N GLY A 1226 8.05 69.40 -33.47
CA GLY A 1226 7.72 70.82 -33.34
C GLY A 1226 8.49 71.48 -32.19
N ASP A 1227 8.58 70.84 -31.03
CA ASP A 1227 9.33 71.33 -29.87
C ASP A 1227 10.86 71.36 -30.13
N ILE A 1228 11.43 70.32 -30.76
CA ILE A 1228 12.87 70.27 -31.12
C ILE A 1228 13.21 71.39 -32.11
N ILE A 1229 12.41 71.51 -33.17
CA ILE A 1229 12.64 72.52 -34.22
C ILE A 1229 12.44 73.94 -33.66
N PHE A 1230 11.45 74.14 -32.80
CA PHE A 1230 11.16 75.45 -32.22
C PHE A 1230 12.20 75.92 -31.19
N TYR A 1231 12.57 75.03 -30.25
CA TYR A 1231 13.44 75.41 -29.13
C TYR A 1231 14.93 75.18 -29.39
N ASP A 1232 15.28 74.12 -30.10
CA ASP A 1232 16.68 73.74 -30.29
C ASP A 1232 17.25 74.22 -31.64
N VAL A 1233 16.58 73.90 -32.76
CA VAL A 1233 16.98 74.35 -34.11
C VAL A 1233 16.65 75.84 -34.31
N LYS A 1234 15.60 76.32 -33.65
CA LYS A 1234 15.08 77.70 -33.69
C LYS A 1234 14.54 78.12 -35.05
N ASP A 1235 13.85 77.20 -35.73
CA ASP A 1235 13.08 77.52 -36.94
C ASP A 1235 11.57 77.55 -36.62
N PRO A 1236 10.98 78.74 -36.38
CA PRO A 1236 9.57 78.82 -36.05
C PRO A 1236 8.65 78.46 -37.22
N PHE A 1237 9.11 78.54 -38.47
CA PHE A 1237 8.29 78.23 -39.63
C PHE A 1237 8.10 76.72 -39.77
N ASP A 1238 9.20 75.96 -39.73
CA ASP A 1238 9.15 74.49 -39.80
C ASP A 1238 8.50 73.89 -38.55
N ALA A 1239 8.74 74.48 -37.36
CA ALA A 1239 8.04 74.09 -36.14
C ALA A 1239 6.53 74.23 -36.26
N ALA A 1240 6.03 75.33 -36.85
CA ALA A 1240 4.60 75.50 -37.10
C ALA A 1240 4.06 74.38 -37.99
N GLY A 1241 4.80 73.97 -39.01
CA GLY A 1241 4.48 72.82 -39.87
C GLY A 1241 4.24 71.54 -39.07
N TYR A 1242 5.17 71.18 -38.18
CA TYR A 1242 5.03 70.00 -37.31
C TYR A 1242 3.87 70.11 -36.31
N TYR A 1243 3.65 71.28 -35.71
CA TYR A 1243 2.50 71.47 -34.82
C TYR A 1243 1.16 71.38 -35.54
N HIS A 1244 1.07 71.80 -36.81
CA HIS A 1244 -0.13 71.57 -37.64
C HIS A 1244 -0.37 70.08 -37.90
N LEU A 1245 0.68 69.32 -38.21
CA LEU A 1245 0.58 67.86 -38.37
C LEU A 1245 0.14 67.17 -37.08
N ALA A 1246 0.72 67.57 -35.94
CA ALA A 1246 0.29 67.09 -34.63
C ALA A 1246 -1.17 67.45 -34.33
N LEU A 1247 -1.60 68.66 -34.72
CA LEU A 1247 -2.97 69.13 -34.49
C LEU A 1247 -3.97 68.33 -35.34
N ALA A 1248 -3.62 68.02 -36.58
CA ALA A 1248 -4.43 67.17 -37.45
C ALA A 1248 -4.62 65.77 -36.82
N ALA A 1249 -3.54 65.12 -36.40
CA ALA A 1249 -3.62 63.82 -35.73
C ALA A 1249 -4.42 63.88 -34.41
N ALA A 1250 -4.30 64.98 -33.64
CA ALA A 1250 -5.05 65.17 -32.39
C ALA A 1250 -6.54 65.46 -32.64
N MET A 1251 -6.90 66.01 -33.80
CA MET A 1251 -8.27 66.18 -34.24
C MET A 1251 -8.90 64.83 -34.58
N ASP A 1252 -8.20 64.00 -35.34
CA ASP A 1252 -8.67 62.66 -35.70
C ASP A 1252 -8.92 61.79 -34.45
N LEU A 1253 -8.07 61.92 -33.42
CA LEU A 1253 -8.22 61.22 -32.15
C LEU A 1253 -9.26 61.82 -31.19
N GLY A 1254 -9.76 63.03 -31.48
CA GLY A 1254 -10.64 63.76 -30.56
C GLY A 1254 -9.97 64.22 -29.25
N ASN A 1255 -8.63 64.21 -29.15
CA ASN A 1255 -7.92 64.56 -27.91
C ASN A 1255 -7.88 66.08 -27.68
N LYS A 1256 -8.92 66.59 -27.01
CA LYS A 1256 -9.08 68.02 -26.69
C LYS A 1256 -7.88 68.61 -25.93
N ARG A 1257 -7.20 67.82 -25.08
CA ARG A 1257 -6.06 68.31 -24.28
C ARG A 1257 -4.84 68.56 -25.15
N SER A 1258 -4.51 67.64 -26.04
CA SER A 1258 -3.45 67.85 -27.04
C SER A 1258 -3.81 68.96 -28.01
N GLN A 1259 -5.06 69.04 -28.47
CA GLN A 1259 -5.52 70.13 -29.34
C GLN A 1259 -5.39 71.50 -28.68
N LEU A 1260 -5.70 71.64 -27.38
CA LEU A 1260 -5.44 72.85 -26.63
C LEU A 1260 -3.96 73.23 -26.66
N GLN A 1261 -3.08 72.31 -26.26
CA GLN A 1261 -1.64 72.56 -26.19
C GLN A 1261 -1.07 72.98 -27.56
N LEU A 1262 -1.45 72.28 -28.62
CA LEU A 1262 -0.99 72.56 -29.97
C LEU A 1262 -1.54 73.89 -30.50
N CYS A 1263 -2.82 74.20 -30.26
CA CYS A 1263 -3.38 75.51 -30.60
C CYS A 1263 -2.68 76.64 -29.83
N THR A 1264 -2.30 76.41 -28.56
CA THR A 1264 -1.53 77.41 -27.80
C THR A 1264 -0.13 77.61 -28.39
N ARG A 1265 0.58 76.54 -28.77
CA ARG A 1265 1.90 76.63 -29.41
C ARG A 1265 1.83 77.35 -30.76
N LEU A 1266 0.88 76.99 -31.62
CA LEU A 1266 0.66 77.68 -32.90
C LEU A 1266 0.31 79.16 -32.69
N ALA A 1267 -0.58 79.47 -31.73
CA ALA A 1267 -0.89 80.86 -31.39
C ALA A 1267 0.36 81.63 -30.93
N THR A 1268 1.24 81.03 -30.11
CA THR A 1268 2.50 81.66 -29.69
C THR A 1268 3.46 81.90 -30.85
N ILE A 1269 3.56 80.96 -31.80
CA ILE A 1269 4.44 81.09 -32.96
C ILE A 1269 3.95 82.18 -33.91
N TYR A 1270 2.67 82.15 -34.28
CA TYR A 1270 2.09 83.17 -35.14
C TYR A 1270 2.05 84.56 -34.50
N HIS A 1271 1.90 84.63 -33.16
CA HIS A 1271 1.92 85.91 -32.45
C HIS A 1271 3.32 86.52 -32.32
N ASN A 1272 4.31 85.71 -31.92
CA ASN A 1272 5.61 86.22 -31.48
C ASN A 1272 6.72 86.09 -32.54
N PHE A 1273 6.61 85.15 -33.48
CA PHE A 1273 7.72 84.79 -34.39
C PHE A 1273 7.36 84.98 -35.87
N LEU A 1274 6.24 84.43 -36.35
CA LEU A 1274 5.81 84.56 -37.75
C LEU A 1274 4.99 85.82 -38.03
N MET A 1275 4.50 86.50 -36.97
CA MET A 1275 3.76 87.77 -37.05
C MET A 1275 2.50 87.74 -37.93
N ASP A 1276 1.88 86.57 -38.11
CA ASP A 1276 0.59 86.44 -38.80
C ASP A 1276 -0.55 86.68 -37.80
N ARG A 1277 -1.11 87.89 -37.85
CA ARG A 1277 -2.19 88.31 -36.95
C ARG A 1277 -3.46 87.49 -37.12
N GLU A 1278 -3.79 87.05 -38.33
CA GLU A 1278 -5.03 86.33 -38.59
C GLU A 1278 -4.95 84.92 -38.03
N LEU A 1279 -3.86 84.20 -38.32
CA LEU A 1279 -3.62 82.87 -37.78
C LEU A 1279 -3.38 82.89 -36.27
N SER A 1280 -2.68 83.90 -35.74
CA SER A 1280 -2.50 84.09 -34.30
C SER A 1280 -3.83 84.18 -33.58
N LEU A 1281 -4.75 85.03 -34.06
CA LEU A 1281 -6.07 85.21 -33.47
C LEU A 1281 -6.92 83.92 -33.61
N PHE A 1282 -6.86 83.27 -34.77
CA PHE A 1282 -7.59 82.03 -35.05
C PHE A 1282 -7.21 80.92 -34.05
N PHE A 1283 -5.92 80.61 -33.91
CA PHE A 1283 -5.47 79.56 -32.99
C PHE A 1283 -5.68 79.94 -31.52
N TYR A 1284 -5.56 81.21 -31.17
CA TYR A 1284 -5.86 81.67 -29.81
C TYR A 1284 -7.34 81.50 -29.44
N GLN A 1285 -8.27 81.82 -30.36
CA GLN A 1285 -9.69 81.59 -30.15
C GLN A 1285 -10.00 80.11 -30.00
N ARG A 1286 -9.40 79.27 -30.86
CA ARG A 1286 -9.57 77.82 -30.81
C ARG A 1286 -9.03 77.22 -29.49
N ALA A 1287 -7.87 77.68 -29.03
CA ALA A 1287 -7.34 77.32 -27.72
C ALA A 1287 -8.29 77.72 -26.57
N ARG A 1288 -8.91 78.91 -26.62
CA ARG A 1288 -9.90 79.33 -25.61
C ARG A 1288 -11.12 78.42 -25.55
N VAL A 1289 -11.59 77.93 -26.69
CA VAL A 1289 -12.72 76.97 -26.73
C VAL A 1289 -12.34 75.68 -25.99
N PHE A 1290 -11.18 75.10 -26.28
CA PHE A 1290 -10.74 73.87 -25.60
C PHE A 1290 -10.42 74.07 -24.12
N ALA A 1291 -9.88 75.22 -23.72
CA ALA A 1291 -9.65 75.51 -22.31
C ALA A 1291 -10.96 75.62 -21.52
N ASN A 1292 -12.02 76.15 -22.11
CA ASN A 1292 -13.35 76.15 -21.52
C ASN A 1292 -13.90 74.72 -21.37
N ASP A 1293 -13.78 73.89 -22.41
CA ASP A 1293 -14.20 72.49 -22.40
C ASP A 1293 -13.46 71.65 -21.34
N LEU A 1294 -12.21 71.99 -21.03
CA LEU A 1294 -11.36 71.30 -20.06
C LEU A 1294 -11.31 71.97 -18.68
N HIS A 1295 -12.10 73.03 -18.46
CA HIS A 1295 -12.12 73.83 -17.23
C HIS A 1295 -10.75 74.43 -16.82
N ILE A 1296 -9.89 74.75 -17.79
CA ILE A 1296 -8.57 75.37 -17.59
C ILE A 1296 -8.73 76.89 -17.60
N ARG A 1297 -8.47 77.55 -16.45
CA ARG A 1297 -8.78 78.99 -16.26
C ARG A 1297 -7.82 79.98 -16.92
N ARG A 1298 -6.60 79.58 -17.29
CA ARG A 1298 -5.58 80.49 -17.85
C ARG A 1298 -4.83 79.84 -19.01
N ILE A 1299 -4.75 80.56 -20.13
CA ILE A 1299 -3.90 80.24 -21.28
C ILE A 1299 -2.82 81.32 -21.34
N ASN A 1300 -1.55 80.94 -21.34
CA ASN A 1300 -0.43 81.88 -21.42
C ASN A 1300 0.19 81.83 -22.82
N LEU A 1301 0.32 82.98 -23.48
CA LEU A 1301 0.94 83.10 -24.81
C LEU A 1301 2.41 83.60 -24.74
N ALA A 1302 2.97 83.73 -23.54
CA ALA A 1302 4.36 84.12 -23.39
C ALA A 1302 5.28 83.03 -23.97
N PRO A 1303 6.35 83.39 -24.71
CA PRO A 1303 7.39 82.43 -25.06
C PRO A 1303 8.02 81.94 -23.76
N ASP A 1304 8.03 80.62 -23.54
CA ASP A 1304 8.77 80.03 -22.43
C ASP A 1304 10.28 80.13 -22.75
N TYR A 1305 10.91 81.25 -22.40
CA TYR A 1305 12.36 81.46 -22.64
C TYR A 1305 13.25 80.43 -21.92
N SER A 1306 12.71 79.67 -20.97
CA SER A 1306 13.42 78.61 -20.25
C SER A 1306 13.22 77.21 -20.82
N PHE A 1307 12.49 77.04 -21.93
CA PHE A 1307 12.31 75.73 -22.53
C PHE A 1307 13.58 75.33 -23.32
N ARG A 1308 14.42 74.51 -22.70
CA ARG A 1308 15.26 73.57 -23.45
C ARG A 1308 14.50 72.25 -23.51
N SER A 1309 14.13 71.79 -24.70
CA SER A 1309 13.41 70.52 -24.89
C SER A 1309 14.18 69.33 -24.26
N THR A 1310 15.51 69.39 -24.27
CA THR A 1310 16.42 68.43 -23.64
C THR A 1310 16.21 68.30 -22.14
N SER A 1311 15.68 69.35 -21.47
CA SER A 1311 15.34 69.28 -20.05
C SER A 1311 14.03 68.54 -19.77
N GLN A 1312 13.03 68.63 -20.65
CA GLN A 1312 11.77 67.91 -20.47
C GLN A 1312 11.91 66.44 -20.80
N TYR A 1313 12.74 66.07 -21.78
CA TYR A 1313 12.98 64.66 -22.09
C TYR A 1313 13.62 63.89 -20.93
N LYS A 1314 14.46 64.55 -20.10
CA LYS A 1314 14.96 63.94 -18.86
C LYS A 1314 13.87 63.66 -17.82
N HIS A 1315 12.72 64.35 -17.88
CA HIS A 1315 11.65 64.18 -16.91
C HIS A 1315 10.44 63.41 -17.45
N THR A 1316 10.14 63.46 -18.74
CA THR A 1316 8.97 62.76 -19.32
C THR A 1316 9.15 61.24 -19.36
N ILE A 1317 10.38 60.74 -19.45
CA ILE A 1317 10.62 59.28 -19.43
C ILE A 1317 10.19 58.67 -18.09
N THR A 1318 10.26 59.42 -16.98
CA THR A 1318 9.82 58.91 -15.67
C THR A 1318 8.30 58.86 -15.47
N GLY A 1319 7.52 59.52 -16.34
CA GLY A 1319 6.06 59.63 -16.17
C GLY A 1319 5.22 58.68 -17.03
N ALA A 1320 5.80 58.10 -18.09
CA ALA A 1320 5.06 57.31 -19.08
C ALA A 1320 5.20 55.78 -18.90
N ALA A 1321 5.95 55.33 -17.89
CA ALA A 1321 6.11 53.91 -17.55
C ALA A 1321 5.10 53.44 -16.48
N ARG A 1322 3.93 54.08 -16.39
CA ARG A 1322 2.79 53.64 -15.58
C ARG A 1322 1.59 53.37 -16.45
#